data_AF-K2MG97-F1
#
_entry.id   AF-K2MG97-F1
#
_cell.length_a   1.000
_cell.length_b   1.000
_cell.length_c   1.000
_cell.angle_alpha   90.00
_cell.angle_beta   90.00
_cell.angle_gamma   90.00
#
_symmetry.space_group_name_H-M   'P 1'
#
loop_
_entity.id
_entity.type
_entity.pdbx_description
1 polymer ?
#
loop_
_entity_poly.entity_id
_entity_poly.type
_entity_poly.pdbx_seq_one_letter_code
_entity_poly.pdbx_strand_id
1 'polypeptide(L)'
;MSFAMAMCADPGVAADLRDGYEPIPEPPIHEPEPGSARAAIFDGQPVYDGAGELPVYKGEEVPSLVDLGHLCQGVACASNLRGKALDNSETGRLRIGENTEWAPSGDRASIPFSISVDGQVVDENGVIHNEGAFGVDADGRPVDKQRKTDVDLNAVDIQVKFDGLDQEPLLNVSTVSMRNAYRPGEPVQFYATSNYPAFVKRAEIRVYDNRRKHSSSPIIVLPVRVNSEAGWVMPADPGGDYSYVLRVYDDRGRFDETVPLPLSAGYNEVDPYRGDAIAPGRAEDRTAFRNIPVYGGAVTIYGRNVPEGYGIVAFDEMVPLDANGAFVTQRILPPGQHVVEIAVDGASKGGGLYFSRDVNIPTNDWFYVALADFTVGKRTGDIGIEDVRSGEYDKVWQSGRLAFYLRGKIKGKFLLTAAADTGENEIKRLFRDLDARDPRELLRRIDPDKYYPVYGDDSKSVDDAPTNGKFYVRLERGDSHVMWGNYKTRISGTRYLQVDRGLYGGSTVLRSSGNTAFGEPRFQATAFAAQPETLPQRDEFLGTGGSAYFLKRQRVIEGSETLHLEYRDKITGRVIDRRALAYGEDYSIDYLQGVVILSRPLSQASAARGPVRDGALGGDAAYIVAQYEYRARAGETDDYVFGGRAERWLRNSLRFGVTGMIDRTGVADHKAYGADVRIRRSETTYLDGEIAYSQGPGFGISRSTDGGLTISDTPSAGLAGRKAAAWIVRGQMDMKDINAALPGKIGGYYESKEAGFSSVTEQITVDERVWGAHAELPLTQNIDFNLNYDDYRNDEGRRRKEVETSFSWVFDAYWKAAFGISYSKLCSPSSILAGKSGQDGSRMDAGVRIDYRESADTLYYGFMQATFDRKGDVKKNDRYGVGAEMMLTERIGAEAEVSWGPSGFGGLAALTYDPTVDDHYYLGYRLDPDRSNDDNYGYDLVGHDRGAIVAGVKKRLNDVTSAYSEANYDLFGRRTTLAQTYGVVYTPDPVWTIDAGFEAGDVEDRRINATTGREYADFERYAGSLSLGYREEELGLSSRLRGEARFERSDDASRNRNVYLVSAGGTWQHDESGRVLANVDAVITDTDAGGYYHGDYIEGSVGYAYRPIDNDLVNALFRYTYLHNLPARDQISGLSRSTNGPEQRSHIVSADVNYDLLPWLTIGGKYAMRMGEIRLRNSGGAFGAWEESTAHLGIVRTDLHIVKNWDALLEGRAFFLPDIKSTDYGALAAVYRHVGNNFKVGAGYNFGRFSDDLRDLTLDDRGPFLNIVGKF
;
A
#
# COMPACT_ATOMS: atom_id res chain seq x y z
N MET A 1 30.24 -52.68 -19.53
CA MET A 1 30.44 -53.24 -20.88
C MET A 1 30.57 -52.06 -21.84
N SER A 2 31.69 -52.02 -22.58
CA SER A 2 32.02 -51.13 -23.73
C SER A 2 32.25 -49.63 -23.44
N PHE A 3 33.51 -49.14 -23.40
CA PHE A 3 34.43 -48.71 -24.50
C PHE A 3 33.97 -47.40 -25.16
N ALA A 4 34.75 -46.33 -25.43
CA ALA A 4 36.20 -46.07 -25.59
C ALA A 4 36.44 -44.53 -25.35
N MET A 5 37.54 -43.98 -24.83
CA MET A 5 38.99 -43.98 -25.13
C MET A 5 39.47 -42.93 -26.16
N ALA A 6 40.37 -42.04 -25.71
CA ALA A 6 41.59 -41.45 -26.35
C ALA A 6 41.65 -39.91 -26.25
N MET A 7 42.62 -39.19 -25.64
CA MET A 7 44.10 -39.18 -25.48
C MET A 7 44.83 -38.16 -26.37
N CYS A 8 45.86 -37.52 -25.75
CA CYS A 8 47.02 -36.81 -26.30
C CYS A 8 46.83 -35.33 -26.72
N ALA A 9 47.77 -34.40 -26.55
CA ALA A 9 49.09 -34.35 -25.89
C ALA A 9 49.58 -32.88 -25.89
N ASP A 10 50.43 -32.53 -24.91
CA ASP A 10 51.38 -31.39 -24.89
C ASP A 10 52.68 -31.80 -25.65
N PRO A 11 53.79 -31.01 -25.80
CA PRO A 11 54.09 -29.60 -25.44
C PRO A 11 54.95 -28.80 -26.48
N GLY A 12 55.30 -27.53 -26.19
CA GLY A 12 56.70 -27.07 -26.39
C GLY A 12 57.03 -25.69 -27.01
N VAL A 13 57.66 -24.82 -26.18
CA VAL A 13 58.94 -24.05 -26.34
C VAL A 13 59.16 -23.08 -27.53
N ALA A 14 59.41 -21.78 -27.27
CA ALA A 14 60.75 -21.10 -27.30
C ALA A 14 60.74 -19.55 -27.50
N ALA A 15 61.72 -18.89 -26.86
CA ALA A 15 62.53 -17.73 -27.31
C ALA A 15 62.10 -16.25 -27.07
N ASP A 16 62.56 -15.70 -25.93
CA ASP A 16 63.60 -14.66 -25.73
C ASP A 16 63.78 -13.47 -26.72
N LEU A 17 63.90 -12.25 -26.18
CA LEU A 17 64.98 -11.26 -26.45
C LEU A 17 64.88 -9.98 -25.57
N ARG A 18 65.73 -9.94 -24.52
CA ARG A 18 66.76 -8.93 -24.14
C ARG A 18 66.48 -7.42 -23.85
N ASP A 19 67.06 -7.05 -22.68
CA ASP A 19 67.87 -5.87 -22.29
C ASP A 19 67.18 -4.49 -22.18
N GLY A 20 67.35 -3.67 -21.14
CA GLY A 20 68.21 -3.69 -19.94
C GLY A 20 68.41 -2.25 -19.43
N TYR A 21 68.46 -2.04 -18.10
CA TYR A 21 69.38 -1.20 -17.31
C TYR A 21 68.84 -0.90 -15.90
N GLU A 22 69.73 -1.06 -14.92
CA GLU A 22 69.63 -0.96 -13.45
C GLU A 22 70.65 0.14 -12.99
N PRO A 23 70.90 0.47 -11.70
CA PRO A 23 70.09 1.09 -10.61
C PRO A 23 70.84 2.27 -9.87
N ILE A 24 70.42 2.62 -8.62
CA ILE A 24 71.18 3.22 -7.45
C ILE A 24 70.88 4.73 -7.14
N PRO A 25 70.86 5.27 -5.88
CA PRO A 25 70.28 4.87 -4.56
C PRO A 25 69.59 6.04 -3.74
N GLU A 26 69.05 5.76 -2.54
CA GLU A 26 68.60 6.69 -1.45
C GLU A 26 69.77 7.44 -0.75
N PRO A 27 69.66 8.39 0.28
CA PRO A 27 68.59 8.74 1.27
C PRO A 27 68.56 10.28 1.67
N PRO A 28 68.27 10.79 2.93
CA PRO A 28 67.09 10.75 3.84
C PRO A 28 66.52 12.15 4.30
N ILE A 29 65.30 12.13 4.92
CA ILE A 29 64.70 12.97 6.01
C ILE A 29 64.68 14.52 5.93
N HIS A 30 63.47 15.15 5.97
CA HIS A 30 63.06 16.16 6.99
C HIS A 30 61.60 16.69 6.80
N GLU A 31 60.79 16.63 7.86
CA GLU A 31 59.65 17.53 8.13
C GLU A 31 60.19 18.90 8.65
N PRO A 32 59.53 20.04 8.35
CA PRO A 32 58.39 20.51 9.15
C PRO A 32 57.27 21.26 8.37
N GLU A 33 56.04 21.18 8.90
CA GLU A 33 54.92 22.12 8.70
C GLU A 33 55.22 23.54 9.29
N PRO A 34 54.31 24.54 9.22
CA PRO A 34 53.39 24.99 8.16
C PRO A 34 53.46 26.52 7.93
N GLY A 35 52.72 27.07 6.94
CA GLY A 35 52.64 28.52 6.70
C GLY A 35 51.37 28.96 5.96
N SER A 36 50.50 29.64 6.70
CA SER A 36 49.16 30.18 6.38
C SER A 36 49.12 31.46 5.52
N ALA A 37 48.01 31.67 4.81
CA ALA A 37 47.32 32.97 4.63
C ALA A 37 45.86 32.70 4.16
N ARG A 38 44.83 32.87 5.01
CA ARG A 38 44.05 34.08 5.39
C ARG A 38 42.96 34.51 4.40
N ALA A 39 41.70 34.36 4.83
CA ALA A 39 40.60 35.36 4.81
C ALA A 39 39.43 34.79 5.67
N ALA A 40 39.29 35.19 6.94
CA ALA A 40 38.48 36.30 7.47
C ALA A 40 37.08 35.84 7.96
N ILE A 41 36.97 35.77 9.29
CA ILE A 41 35.84 35.38 10.15
C ILE A 41 35.10 36.64 10.62
N PHE A 42 33.77 36.55 10.85
CA PHE A 42 33.06 37.41 11.80
C PHE A 42 33.10 36.76 13.19
N ASP A 43 33.69 37.49 14.14
CA ASP A 43 34.07 37.09 15.51
C ASP A 43 32.90 37.02 16.50
N GLY A 44 33.11 36.25 17.59
CA GLY A 44 32.55 36.59 18.90
C GLY A 44 32.28 35.43 19.86
N GLN A 45 33.31 34.83 20.44
CA GLN A 45 33.24 33.99 21.66
C GLN A 45 34.21 34.56 22.73
N PRO A 46 34.03 34.22 24.03
CA PRO A 46 34.31 35.10 25.17
C PRO A 46 35.73 34.99 25.71
N VAL A 47 36.16 35.99 26.50
CA VAL A 47 37.38 35.94 27.32
C VAL A 47 37.01 36.14 28.78
N TYR A 48 37.42 35.18 29.61
CA TYR A 48 37.56 35.33 31.06
C TYR A 48 39.02 35.70 31.35
N ASP A 49 39.25 36.76 32.10
CA ASP A 49 40.48 36.95 32.90
C ASP A 49 40.08 36.94 34.38
N GLY A 50 40.93 36.30 35.17
CA GLY A 50 40.68 35.95 36.54
C GLY A 50 40.89 37.10 37.52
N ALA A 51 40.57 36.74 38.76
CA ALA A 51 40.71 37.52 39.98
C ALA A 51 39.68 38.63 40.18
N GLY A 52 38.58 38.25 40.83
CA GLY A 52 37.88 39.10 41.80
C GLY A 52 37.06 40.25 41.23
N GLU A 53 35.75 40.13 41.39
CA GLU A 53 34.72 41.16 41.18
C GLU A 53 34.15 41.29 39.76
N LEU A 54 32.83 41.16 39.72
CA LEU A 54 31.93 41.38 38.58
C LEU A 54 31.85 42.88 38.27
N PRO A 55 31.91 43.33 37.00
CA PRO A 55 31.45 44.66 36.64
C PRO A 55 29.95 44.62 36.32
N VAL A 56 29.23 45.39 37.13
CA VAL A 56 27.80 45.68 37.12
C VAL A 56 27.58 47.02 36.37
N TYR A 57 26.53 47.29 35.60
CA TYR A 57 25.15 47.75 35.92
C TYR A 57 24.57 48.27 34.57
N LYS A 58 23.27 48.39 34.27
CA LYS A 58 22.18 49.11 34.97
C LYS A 58 20.96 48.99 34.01
N GLY A 59 19.69 48.84 34.40
CA GLY A 59 19.00 48.82 35.69
C GLY A 59 17.49 48.90 35.43
N GLU A 60 16.72 48.40 36.41
CA GLU A 60 15.34 48.79 36.80
C GLU A 60 14.16 48.30 35.92
N GLU A 61 13.12 47.59 36.40
CA GLU A 61 12.57 47.35 37.76
C GLU A 61 11.83 45.99 37.81
N VAL A 62 11.79 45.36 39.00
CA VAL A 62 10.83 44.32 39.42
C VAL A 62 10.20 44.82 40.74
N PRO A 63 8.92 44.56 41.05
CA PRO A 63 8.57 43.48 42.02
C PRO A 63 7.18 42.85 41.69
N SER A 64 6.62 41.79 42.29
CA SER A 64 6.97 40.78 43.31
C SER A 64 5.90 39.66 43.30
N LEU A 65 6.20 38.56 43.99
CA LEU A 65 5.35 37.40 44.27
C LEU A 65 4.09 37.67 45.15
N VAL A 66 3.03 36.88 44.87
CA VAL A 66 1.78 36.57 45.63
C VAL A 66 0.64 37.61 45.64
N ASP A 67 -0.44 37.33 44.89
CA ASP A 67 -1.81 37.41 45.42
C ASP A 67 -2.78 36.49 44.65
N LEU A 68 -3.71 35.89 45.39
CA LEU A 68 -4.79 35.01 44.97
C LEU A 68 -6.01 35.85 44.55
N GLY A 69 -6.65 35.50 43.42
CA GLY A 69 -8.07 35.77 43.21
C GLY A 69 -8.43 36.71 42.06
N HIS A 70 -9.34 36.19 41.22
CA HIS A 70 -10.26 36.92 40.33
C HIS A 70 -9.67 37.70 39.13
N LEU A 71 -9.82 37.12 37.93
CA LEU A 71 -10.56 37.72 36.78
C LEU A 71 -10.50 36.78 35.55
N CYS A 72 -11.29 35.71 35.58
CA CYS A 72 -11.99 35.24 34.39
C CYS A 72 -13.44 35.70 34.53
N GLN A 73 -13.67 37.00 34.36
CA GLN A 73 -15.01 37.53 34.13
C GLN A 73 -15.22 37.62 32.62
N GLY A 74 -16.02 36.70 32.09
CA GLY A 74 -16.92 37.02 30.96
C GLY A 74 -16.44 36.79 29.54
N VAL A 75 -15.37 36.03 29.26
CA VAL A 75 -15.08 35.54 27.89
C VAL A 75 -14.52 34.13 27.97
N ALA A 76 -15.12 33.19 27.23
CA ALA A 76 -14.70 31.80 27.15
C ALA A 76 -13.33 31.68 26.44
N CYS A 77 -12.41 30.93 27.03
CA CYS A 77 -11.18 30.51 26.35
C CYS A 77 -11.57 29.53 25.23
N ALA A 78 -11.34 29.94 23.97
CA ALA A 78 -11.60 29.11 22.79
C ALA A 78 -10.62 27.92 22.75
N SER A 79 -11.15 26.71 22.90
CA SER A 79 -10.46 25.48 22.49
C SER A 79 -10.67 25.31 20.98
N ASN A 80 -9.61 25.53 20.20
CA ASN A 80 -9.61 25.32 18.77
C ASN A 80 -9.75 23.82 18.45
N LEU A 81 -10.95 23.42 18.02
CA LEU A 81 -11.31 22.11 17.49
C LEU A 81 -11.42 22.27 15.96
N ARG A 82 -10.63 21.51 15.18
CA ARG A 82 -10.76 21.44 13.71
C ARG A 82 -11.21 20.03 13.32
N GLY A 83 -12.25 19.95 12.49
CA GLY A 83 -12.72 18.72 11.87
C GLY A 83 -12.91 18.93 10.37
N LYS A 84 -12.60 17.91 9.57
CA LYS A 84 -12.97 17.83 8.15
C LYS A 84 -14.45 17.46 8.05
N ALA A 85 -15.29 18.46 7.82
CA ALA A 85 -16.61 18.25 7.23
C ALA A 85 -16.43 18.13 5.70
N LEU A 86 -17.09 17.15 5.08
CA LEU A 86 -17.38 17.21 3.65
C LEU A 86 -18.46 18.28 3.48
N ASP A 87 -18.05 19.47 3.05
CA ASP A 87 -18.93 20.61 2.90
C ASP A 87 -19.52 20.61 1.48
N ASN A 88 -20.70 20.01 1.30
CA ASN A 88 -21.48 20.17 0.08
C ASN A 88 -22.97 20.36 0.40
N SER A 89 -23.38 21.59 0.68
CA SER A 89 -24.79 21.92 0.86
C SER A 89 -25.09 23.37 0.50
N GLU A 90 -25.11 23.65 -0.81
CA GLU A 90 -25.82 24.82 -1.33
C GLU A 90 -27.26 24.47 -1.72
N THR A 91 -28.20 25.35 -1.33
CA THR A 91 -29.63 25.18 -1.55
C THR A 91 -30.09 25.99 -2.76
N GLY A 92 -30.08 25.37 -3.93
CA GLY A 92 -30.72 25.93 -5.12
C GLY A 92 -32.25 25.70 -5.12
N ARG A 93 -33.05 26.74 -5.38
CA ARG A 93 -34.50 26.59 -5.65
C ARG A 93 -34.72 25.97 -7.03
N LEU A 94 -34.74 24.64 -7.10
CA LEU A 94 -35.25 23.93 -8.29
C LEU A 94 -36.74 24.26 -8.49
N ARG A 95 -37.10 24.74 -9.68
CA ARG A 95 -38.51 24.76 -10.10
C ARG A 95 -38.95 23.31 -10.31
N ILE A 96 -40.07 22.94 -9.68
CA ILE A 96 -40.71 21.64 -9.76
C ILE A 96 -40.93 21.28 -11.24
N GLY A 97 -40.13 20.35 -11.77
CA GLY A 97 -40.45 19.60 -12.98
C GLY A 97 -41.55 18.59 -12.67
N GLU A 98 -42.44 18.33 -13.64
CA GLU A 98 -43.57 17.43 -13.48
C GLU A 98 -43.13 16.02 -13.01
N ASN A 99 -43.50 15.67 -11.77
CA ASN A 99 -43.31 14.34 -11.22
C ASN A 99 -44.00 13.28 -12.10
N THR A 100 -43.23 12.34 -12.67
CA THR A 100 -43.77 11.14 -13.31
C THR A 100 -44.21 10.10 -12.28
N GLU A 101 -45.09 10.49 -11.36
CA GLU A 101 -45.75 9.59 -10.43
C GLU A 101 -46.95 8.97 -11.15
N TRP A 102 -46.84 7.70 -11.52
CA TRP A 102 -47.94 6.95 -12.12
C TRP A 102 -48.80 6.35 -11.00
N ALA A 103 -50.07 6.72 -10.92
CA ALA A 103 -51.04 6.09 -10.03
C ALA A 103 -51.86 5.03 -10.79
N PRO A 104 -51.92 3.77 -10.30
CA PRO A 104 -53.10 2.96 -10.59
C PRO A 104 -53.63 2.10 -9.42
N SER A 105 -54.85 1.62 -9.67
CA SER A 105 -55.89 1.05 -8.80
C SER A 105 -55.61 -0.33 -8.18
N GLY A 106 -55.88 -0.46 -6.88
CA GLY A 106 -56.29 -1.70 -6.20
C GLY A 106 -55.18 -2.69 -5.81
N ASP A 107 -54.82 -2.71 -4.52
CA ASP A 107 -54.13 -3.74 -3.72
C ASP A 107 -53.10 -4.72 -4.36
N ARG A 108 -51.83 -4.52 -3.92
CA ARG A 108 -50.64 -5.39 -3.83
C ARG A 108 -49.82 -5.74 -5.09
N ALA A 109 -48.67 -5.06 -5.21
CA ALA A 109 -47.32 -5.64 -5.06
C ALA A 109 -46.40 -4.58 -4.41
N SER A 110 -45.44 -5.02 -3.59
CA SER A 110 -44.61 -4.21 -2.67
C SER A 110 -44.03 -2.93 -3.28
N ILE A 111 -44.41 -1.79 -2.68
CA ILE A 111 -43.99 -0.43 -3.03
C ILE A 111 -42.47 -0.26 -2.77
N PRO A 112 -41.70 0.35 -3.70
CA PRO A 112 -40.37 0.87 -3.42
C PRO A 112 -40.49 2.18 -2.63
N PHE A 113 -40.11 2.14 -1.35
CA PHE A 113 -40.14 3.21 -0.35
C PHE A 113 -41.51 3.84 -0.01
N SER A 114 -41.86 3.83 1.28
CA SER A 114 -42.99 4.58 1.87
C SER A 114 -42.69 4.75 3.36
N ILE A 115 -42.51 5.99 3.80
CA ILE A 115 -42.30 6.47 5.18
C ILE A 115 -43.68 6.74 5.87
N SER A 116 -43.75 7.00 7.16
CA SER A 116 -44.92 7.58 7.83
C SER A 116 -44.37 8.25 9.09
N VAL A 117 -44.83 9.47 9.43
CA VAL A 117 -44.29 10.24 10.56
C VAL A 117 -45.34 11.16 11.14
N ASP A 118 -45.44 11.17 12.47
CA ASP A 118 -46.06 12.22 13.26
C ASP A 118 -44.94 13.07 13.91
N GLY A 119 -44.80 14.34 13.51
CA GLY A 119 -43.92 15.31 14.17
C GLY A 119 -44.76 16.28 15.01
N GLN A 120 -44.38 16.52 16.26
CA GLN A 120 -45.08 17.42 17.17
C GLN A 120 -44.11 18.05 18.19
N VAL A 121 -44.41 19.27 18.64
CA VAL A 121 -43.60 20.05 19.59
C VAL A 121 -43.83 19.54 21.01
N VAL A 122 -42.77 19.37 21.82
CA VAL A 122 -42.85 18.87 23.20
C VAL A 122 -42.48 19.97 24.20
N ASP A 123 -43.25 20.06 25.29
CA ASP A 123 -42.95 20.97 26.39
C ASP A 123 -41.88 20.41 27.36
N GLU A 124 -41.58 21.19 28.41
CA GLU A 124 -40.64 20.87 29.49
C GLU A 124 -40.95 19.59 30.28
N ASN A 125 -42.13 18.97 30.08
CA ASN A 125 -42.53 17.70 30.70
C ASN A 125 -42.58 16.52 29.71
N GLY A 126 -42.14 16.73 28.45
CA GLY A 126 -42.26 15.75 27.38
C GLY A 126 -43.70 15.55 26.90
N VAL A 127 -44.61 16.49 27.20
CA VAL A 127 -45.99 16.45 26.75
C VAL A 127 -46.09 17.16 25.41
N ILE A 128 -46.75 16.49 24.48
CA ILE A 128 -46.84 16.96 23.11
C ILE A 128 -47.95 18.02 22.98
N HIS A 129 -47.62 19.21 22.46
CA HIS A 129 -48.56 20.30 22.21
C HIS A 129 -48.73 20.54 20.70
N ASN A 130 -49.95 20.36 20.20
CA ASN A 130 -50.33 20.57 18.79
C ASN A 130 -50.57 22.06 18.45
N GLU A 131 -49.69 22.98 18.84
CA GLU A 131 -49.88 24.43 18.64
C GLU A 131 -48.70 25.16 17.97
N GLY A 132 -47.84 24.48 17.21
CA GLY A 132 -46.64 25.06 16.57
C GLY A 132 -46.57 25.01 15.04
N ALA A 133 -45.62 25.73 14.44
CA ALA A 133 -45.33 25.82 12.99
C ALA A 133 -44.87 24.50 12.31
N PHE A 134 -44.77 23.42 13.08
CA PHE A 134 -44.31 22.08 12.70
C PHE A 134 -45.42 21.06 12.99
N GLY A 135 -45.58 20.04 12.12
CA GLY A 135 -46.58 18.99 12.29
C GLY A 135 -47.53 18.77 11.11
N VAL A 136 -48.33 17.69 11.18
CA VAL A 136 -49.20 17.22 10.10
C VAL A 136 -50.65 17.06 10.56
N ASP A 137 -51.59 17.29 9.64
CA ASP A 137 -53.00 16.94 9.82
C ASP A 137 -53.13 15.44 10.10
N ALA A 138 -53.83 15.07 11.18
CA ALA A 138 -53.93 13.69 11.64
C ALA A 138 -54.52 12.75 10.56
N ASP A 139 -55.36 13.32 9.68
CA ASP A 139 -56.08 12.63 8.60
C ASP A 139 -55.33 12.63 7.23
N GLY A 140 -54.10 13.16 7.16
CA GLY A 140 -53.29 13.20 5.93
C GLY A 140 -52.84 11.82 5.43
N ARG A 141 -52.69 11.66 4.10
CA ARG A 141 -52.15 10.42 3.52
C ARG A 141 -50.74 10.15 4.05
N PRO A 142 -50.35 8.88 4.33
CA PRO A 142 -49.05 8.55 4.89
C PRO A 142 -47.86 9.19 4.16
N VAL A 143 -47.92 9.29 2.81
CA VAL A 143 -46.90 9.91 1.95
C VAL A 143 -46.77 11.42 2.13
N ASP A 144 -47.90 12.11 2.32
CA ASP A 144 -47.91 13.55 2.54
C ASP A 144 -47.37 13.91 3.94
N LYS A 145 -47.53 13.01 4.93
CA LYS A 145 -46.91 13.12 6.26
C LYS A 145 -45.38 13.04 6.23
N GLN A 146 -44.81 12.09 5.48
CA GLN A 146 -43.34 11.92 5.30
C GLN A 146 -42.70 13.18 4.74
N ARG A 147 -43.29 13.71 3.66
CA ARG A 147 -42.76 14.85 2.93
C ARG A 147 -42.73 16.10 3.81
N LYS A 148 -43.71 16.26 4.70
CA LYS A 148 -43.74 17.36 5.66
C LYS A 148 -42.65 17.21 6.72
N THR A 149 -42.43 16.01 7.26
CA THR A 149 -41.33 15.78 8.22
C THR A 149 -39.95 15.97 7.59
N ASP A 150 -39.73 15.54 6.36
CA ASP A 150 -38.45 15.80 5.68
C ASP A 150 -38.23 17.30 5.45
N VAL A 151 -39.31 18.05 5.16
CA VAL A 151 -39.26 19.53 5.09
C VAL A 151 -38.99 20.13 6.48
N ASP A 152 -39.59 19.60 7.54
CA ASP A 152 -39.43 20.11 8.91
C ASP A 152 -38.02 19.81 9.46
N LEU A 153 -37.47 18.62 9.17
CA LEU A 153 -36.08 18.24 9.46
C LEU A 153 -35.10 19.13 8.69
N ASN A 154 -35.34 19.35 7.39
CA ASN A 154 -34.51 20.23 6.56
C ASN A 154 -34.57 21.69 7.04
N ALA A 155 -35.72 22.15 7.53
CA ALA A 155 -35.87 23.50 8.09
C ALA A 155 -35.03 23.73 9.37
N VAL A 156 -34.57 22.65 10.02
CA VAL A 156 -33.64 22.70 11.16
C VAL A 156 -32.28 22.09 10.84
N ASP A 157 -31.90 22.04 9.55
CA ASP A 157 -30.59 21.54 9.09
C ASP A 157 -30.27 20.09 9.52
N ILE A 158 -31.28 19.24 9.71
CA ILE A 158 -31.14 17.80 9.99
C ILE A 158 -31.62 16.99 8.78
N GLN A 159 -30.89 15.94 8.40
CA GLN A 159 -31.31 15.01 7.36
C GLN A 159 -31.12 13.56 7.82
N VAL A 160 -32.13 12.73 7.51
CA VAL A 160 -32.04 11.27 7.64
C VAL A 160 -31.94 10.66 6.24
N LYS A 161 -30.94 9.82 6.04
CA LYS A 161 -30.60 9.17 4.78
C LYS A 161 -30.61 7.65 4.97
N PHE A 162 -31.11 6.94 3.97
CA PHE A 162 -31.00 5.49 3.89
C PHE A 162 -29.88 5.13 2.90
N ASP A 163 -28.86 4.44 3.39
CA ASP A 163 -27.74 3.92 2.63
C ASP A 163 -27.93 2.41 2.43
N GLY A 164 -28.64 2.08 1.35
CA GLY A 164 -29.12 0.72 1.08
C GLY A 164 -28.08 -0.24 0.55
N LEU A 165 -27.10 0.22 -0.23
CA LEU A 165 -26.14 -0.64 -0.95
C LEU A 165 -24.72 -0.66 -0.34
N ASP A 166 -24.37 0.36 0.45
CA ASP A 166 -23.05 0.56 1.07
C ASP A 166 -23.14 0.52 2.59
N GLN A 167 -22.66 -0.56 3.22
CA GLN A 167 -22.66 -0.72 4.68
C GLN A 167 -21.42 -1.44 5.15
N GLU A 168 -20.64 -0.74 5.97
CA GLU A 168 -19.49 -1.31 6.66
C GLU A 168 -19.79 -1.40 8.15
N PRO A 169 -19.73 -2.59 8.76
CA PRO A 169 -19.95 -2.73 10.19
C PRO A 169 -18.75 -2.19 10.97
N LEU A 170 -19.02 -1.43 12.03
CA LEU A 170 -18.02 -0.81 12.92
C LEU A 170 -18.19 -1.36 14.33
N LEU A 171 -17.08 -1.77 14.95
CA LEU A 171 -17.01 -2.13 16.37
C LEU A 171 -15.70 -1.65 16.97
N ASN A 172 -15.78 -0.96 18.11
CA ASN A 172 -14.60 -0.46 18.80
C ASN A 172 -14.86 -0.35 20.33
N VAL A 173 -13.77 -0.22 21.08
CA VAL A 173 -13.77 0.09 22.51
C VAL A 173 -12.62 1.04 22.80
N SER A 174 -12.88 2.05 23.63
CA SER A 174 -11.86 2.99 24.08
C SER A 174 -12.08 3.35 25.54
N THR A 175 -11.09 3.96 26.18
CA THR A 175 -11.34 4.67 27.44
C THR A 175 -12.00 6.02 27.15
N VAL A 176 -12.94 6.45 27.99
CA VAL A 176 -13.65 7.74 27.82
C VAL A 176 -12.66 8.91 27.85
N SER A 177 -11.64 8.82 28.69
CA SER A 177 -10.57 9.84 28.79
C SER A 177 -9.51 9.74 27.69
N MET A 178 -9.58 8.71 26.83
CA MET A 178 -8.56 8.35 25.84
C MET A 178 -7.14 8.14 26.40
N ARG A 179 -7.02 7.96 27.72
CA ARG A 179 -5.76 7.63 28.39
C ARG A 179 -5.60 6.12 28.50
N ASN A 180 -4.35 5.67 28.42
CA ASN A 180 -3.95 4.28 28.60
C ASN A 180 -3.25 4.02 29.95
N ALA A 181 -3.03 5.05 30.78
CA ALA A 181 -2.40 4.94 32.08
C ALA A 181 -3.29 5.52 33.19
N TYR A 182 -3.46 4.80 34.29
CA TYR A 182 -4.26 5.22 35.45
C TYR A 182 -3.53 4.92 36.76
N ARG A 183 -3.80 5.70 37.81
CA ARG A 183 -3.26 5.44 39.14
C ARG A 183 -3.90 4.17 39.73
N PRO A 184 -3.17 3.40 40.55
CA PRO A 184 -3.78 2.29 41.29
C PRO A 184 -4.98 2.76 42.12
N GLY A 185 -6.12 2.10 41.97
CA GLY A 185 -7.39 2.48 42.60
C GLY A 185 -8.21 3.55 41.85
N GLU A 186 -7.70 4.10 40.74
CA GLU A 186 -8.45 5.05 39.90
C GLU A 186 -9.50 4.32 39.05
N PRO A 187 -10.72 4.88 38.87
CA PRO A 187 -11.73 4.33 37.99
C PRO A 187 -11.35 4.52 36.50
N VAL A 188 -11.36 3.42 35.76
CA VAL A 188 -11.26 3.37 34.30
C VAL A 188 -12.67 3.27 33.73
N GLN A 189 -13.08 4.26 32.94
CA GLN A 189 -14.35 4.21 32.21
C GLN A 189 -14.08 3.83 30.76
N PHE A 190 -14.70 2.75 30.31
CA PHE A 190 -14.65 2.29 28.93
C PHE A 190 -15.92 2.70 28.20
N TYR A 191 -15.80 2.97 26.89
CA TYR A 191 -16.91 3.22 25.99
C TYR A 191 -16.89 2.19 24.86
N ALA A 192 -17.94 1.38 24.77
CA ALA A 192 -18.11 0.38 23.71
C ALA A 192 -18.93 0.99 22.57
N THR A 193 -18.47 0.91 21.33
CA THR A 193 -19.15 1.52 20.16
C THR A 193 -19.43 0.49 19.08
N SER A 194 -20.60 0.57 18.46
CA SER A 194 -20.96 -0.22 17.29
C SER A 194 -22.06 0.43 16.46
N ASN A 195 -21.94 0.36 15.13
CA ASN A 195 -23.01 0.78 14.22
C ASN A 195 -24.02 -0.34 13.89
N TYR A 196 -23.85 -1.58 14.38
CA TYR A 196 -24.76 -2.70 14.13
C TYR A 196 -25.41 -3.29 15.40
N PRO A 197 -25.88 -2.46 16.37
CA PRO A 197 -26.38 -2.94 17.66
C PRO A 197 -27.59 -3.89 17.53
N ALA A 198 -28.37 -3.76 16.46
CA ALA A 198 -29.51 -4.64 16.18
C ALA A 198 -29.13 -6.13 15.99
N PHE A 199 -27.85 -6.43 15.73
CA PHE A 199 -27.33 -7.80 15.57
C PHE A 199 -26.59 -8.30 16.82
N VAL A 200 -26.49 -7.47 17.86
CA VAL A 200 -25.78 -7.76 19.11
C VAL A 200 -26.79 -8.07 20.22
N LYS A 201 -26.72 -9.30 20.74
CA LYS A 201 -27.52 -9.78 21.87
C LYS A 201 -26.91 -9.44 23.23
N ARG A 202 -25.58 -9.54 23.35
CA ARG A 202 -24.84 -9.14 24.55
C ARG A 202 -23.44 -8.64 24.17
N ALA A 203 -22.87 -7.79 25.01
CA ALA A 203 -21.50 -7.32 24.88
C ALA A 203 -20.79 -7.40 26.23
N GLU A 204 -19.47 -7.61 26.18
CA GLU A 204 -18.63 -7.67 27.37
C GLU A 204 -17.23 -7.11 27.08
N ILE A 205 -16.69 -6.37 28.03
CA ILE A 205 -15.29 -5.92 28.02
C ILE A 205 -14.49 -6.91 28.85
N ARG A 206 -13.41 -7.43 28.27
CA ARG A 206 -12.55 -8.42 28.92
C ARG A 206 -11.21 -7.76 29.16
N VAL A 207 -10.77 -7.73 30.41
CA VAL A 207 -9.45 -7.21 30.78
C VAL A 207 -8.53 -8.36 31.14
N TYR A 208 -7.30 -8.32 30.64
CA TYR A 208 -6.25 -9.31 30.82
C TYR A 208 -5.07 -8.69 31.56
N ASP A 209 -4.35 -9.47 32.36
CA ASP A 209 -3.10 -9.07 33.02
C ASP A 209 -1.93 -9.61 32.18
N ASN A 210 -1.24 -8.72 31.48
CA ASN A 210 -0.19 -9.06 30.51
C ASN A 210 1.05 -9.66 31.20
N ARG A 211 1.24 -9.39 32.49
CA ARG A 211 2.38 -9.90 33.28
C ARG A 211 2.20 -11.35 33.67
N ARG A 212 0.95 -11.84 33.70
CA ARG A 212 0.66 -13.27 33.76
C ARG A 212 0.90 -13.86 32.38
N LYS A 213 2.17 -14.09 32.03
CA LYS A 213 2.55 -14.84 30.83
C LYS A 213 1.69 -16.10 30.76
N HIS A 214 0.84 -16.18 29.73
CA HIS A 214 -0.05 -17.32 29.41
C HIS A 214 -1.40 -17.44 30.14
N SER A 215 -1.96 -16.39 30.73
CA SER A 215 -3.39 -16.42 31.13
C SER A 215 -4.30 -16.18 29.91
N SER A 216 -4.84 -17.24 29.31
CA SER A 216 -5.92 -17.14 28.31
C SER A 216 -7.27 -16.71 28.92
N SER A 217 -7.33 -16.58 30.26
CA SER A 217 -8.51 -16.15 30.99
C SER A 217 -8.39 -14.68 31.37
N PRO A 218 -9.43 -13.87 31.11
CA PRO A 218 -9.45 -12.48 31.56
C PRO A 218 -9.47 -12.42 33.09
N ILE A 219 -8.83 -11.39 33.66
CA ILE A 219 -8.90 -11.10 35.10
C ILE A 219 -10.29 -10.59 35.50
N ILE A 220 -11.00 -9.96 34.57
CA ILE A 220 -12.39 -9.53 34.74
C ILE A 220 -13.12 -9.52 33.39
N VAL A 221 -14.39 -9.86 33.44
CA VAL A 221 -15.34 -9.70 32.33
C VAL A 221 -16.44 -8.75 32.79
N LEU A 222 -16.51 -7.58 32.16
CA LEU A 222 -17.44 -6.51 32.49
C LEU A 222 -18.59 -6.55 31.48
N PRO A 223 -19.84 -6.81 31.90
CA PRO A 223 -20.97 -6.70 30.99
C PRO A 223 -21.16 -5.24 30.56
N VAL A 224 -21.37 -5.00 29.27
CA VAL A 224 -21.60 -3.66 28.71
C VAL A 224 -22.72 -3.72 27.67
N ARG A 225 -23.42 -2.61 27.44
CA ARG A 225 -24.26 -2.44 26.25
C ARG A 225 -23.43 -1.77 25.16
N VAL A 226 -23.62 -2.16 23.89
CA VAL A 226 -23.00 -1.40 22.79
C VAL A 226 -23.53 0.03 22.78
N ASN A 227 -22.66 0.98 22.45
CA ASN A 227 -22.88 2.43 22.53
C ASN A 227 -23.10 2.96 23.96
N SER A 228 -22.57 2.26 24.97
CA SER A 228 -22.67 2.61 26.39
C SER A 228 -21.32 2.51 27.10
N GLU A 229 -21.25 3.11 28.29
CA GLU A 229 -20.09 3.04 29.17
C GLU A 229 -20.11 1.82 30.10
N ALA A 230 -18.93 1.37 30.51
CA ALA A 230 -18.72 0.42 31.61
C ALA A 230 -17.49 0.82 32.44
N GLY A 231 -17.65 0.77 33.77
CA GLY A 231 -16.60 1.15 34.71
C GLY A 231 -15.83 -0.05 35.27
N TRP A 232 -14.53 0.13 35.44
CA TRP A 232 -13.63 -0.77 36.17
C TRP A 232 -12.73 0.04 37.09
N VAL A 233 -12.17 -0.58 38.12
CA VAL A 233 -11.21 0.09 39.02
C VAL A 233 -9.85 -0.53 38.81
N MET A 234 -8.85 0.30 38.53
CA MET A 234 -7.47 -0.14 38.34
C MET A 234 -6.98 -0.85 39.61
N PRO A 235 -6.45 -2.08 39.53
CA PRO A 235 -5.95 -2.80 40.70
C PRO A 235 -4.86 -2.01 41.44
N ALA A 236 -4.71 -2.27 42.75
CA ALA A 236 -3.77 -1.57 43.64
C ALA A 236 -2.27 -1.86 43.36
N ASP A 237 -1.94 -2.38 42.18
CA ASP A 237 -0.60 -2.79 41.78
C ASP A 237 0.05 -1.68 40.91
N PRO A 238 1.00 -0.90 41.45
CA PRO A 238 1.61 0.25 40.77
C PRO A 238 2.54 -0.11 39.60
N GLY A 239 2.74 -1.39 39.29
CA GLY A 239 3.44 -1.86 38.09
C GLY A 239 2.56 -2.78 37.23
N GLY A 240 1.24 -2.60 37.28
CA GLY A 240 0.27 -3.34 36.49
C GLY A 240 0.37 -3.06 35.00
N ASP A 241 0.47 -4.11 34.19
CA ASP A 241 0.35 -4.04 32.73
C ASP A 241 -0.84 -4.93 32.31
N TYR A 242 -1.85 -4.30 31.74
CA TYR A 242 -3.12 -4.89 31.39
C TYR A 242 -3.45 -4.64 29.92
N SER A 243 -4.37 -5.42 29.38
CA SER A 243 -4.98 -5.16 28.08
C SER A 243 -6.49 -5.37 28.15
N TYR A 244 -7.25 -4.71 27.28
CA TYR A 244 -8.70 -4.88 27.21
C TYR A 244 -9.20 -5.06 25.77
N VAL A 245 -10.27 -5.83 25.62
CA VAL A 245 -11.00 -6.05 24.36
C VAL A 245 -12.50 -5.93 24.59
N LEU A 246 -13.24 -5.56 23.56
CA LEU A 246 -14.69 -5.67 23.52
C LEU A 246 -15.07 -6.89 22.70
N ARG A 247 -15.92 -7.74 23.28
CA ARG A 247 -16.51 -8.89 22.61
C ARG A 247 -18.03 -8.76 22.60
N VAL A 248 -18.62 -8.83 21.41
CA VAL A 248 -20.07 -8.80 21.20
C VAL A 248 -20.57 -10.14 20.69
N TYR A 249 -21.79 -10.54 21.03
CA TYR A 249 -22.36 -11.83 20.67
C TYR A 249 -23.73 -11.67 20.02
N ASP A 250 -24.05 -12.51 19.04
CA ASP A 250 -25.40 -12.64 18.50
C ASP A 250 -26.25 -13.70 19.22
N ASP A 251 -27.51 -13.86 18.80
CA ASP A 251 -28.45 -14.85 19.36
C ASP A 251 -28.01 -16.32 19.20
N ARG A 252 -27.04 -16.60 18.32
CA ARG A 252 -26.50 -17.95 18.09
C ARG A 252 -25.15 -18.18 18.80
N GLY A 253 -24.69 -17.20 19.58
CA GLY A 253 -23.41 -17.25 20.27
C GLY A 253 -22.19 -17.07 19.36
N ARG A 254 -22.38 -16.60 18.12
CA ARG A 254 -21.28 -16.08 17.29
C ARG A 254 -20.84 -14.75 17.88
N PHE A 255 -19.56 -14.41 17.76
CA PHE A 255 -19.02 -13.20 18.36
C PHE A 255 -18.11 -12.43 17.42
N ASP A 256 -18.13 -11.11 17.58
CA ASP A 256 -17.11 -10.19 17.03
C ASP A 256 -16.27 -9.69 18.21
N GLU A 257 -14.97 -9.48 18.01
CA GLU A 257 -14.04 -9.01 19.05
C GLU A 257 -13.05 -7.99 18.51
N THR A 258 -12.76 -6.95 19.30
CA THR A 258 -11.79 -5.90 18.96
C THR A 258 -10.34 -6.32 19.19
N VAL A 259 -9.39 -5.59 18.60
CA VAL A 259 -7.97 -5.73 18.93
C VAL A 259 -7.72 -5.41 20.43
N PRO A 260 -6.76 -6.06 21.08
CA PRO A 260 -6.39 -5.76 22.46
C PRO A 260 -5.72 -4.38 22.57
N LEU A 261 -6.23 -3.55 23.47
CA LEU A 261 -5.69 -2.23 23.76
C LEU A 261 -4.95 -2.22 25.10
N PRO A 262 -3.76 -1.59 25.19
CA PRO A 262 -2.96 -1.58 26.41
C PRO A 262 -3.57 -0.68 27.48
N LEU A 263 -3.32 -1.04 28.74
CA LEU A 263 -3.76 -0.32 29.93
C LEU A 263 -2.75 -0.52 31.05
N SER A 264 -2.08 0.54 31.52
CA SER A 264 -1.03 0.45 32.54
C SER A 264 -1.44 1.13 33.85
N ALA A 265 -0.93 0.59 34.96
CA ALA A 265 -1.00 1.22 36.27
C ALA A 265 0.32 1.96 36.55
N GLY A 266 0.25 3.26 36.84
CA GLY A 266 1.45 4.08 37.07
C GLY A 266 1.13 5.42 37.73
N TYR A 267 2.17 6.08 38.28
CA TYR A 267 2.03 7.37 38.98
C TYR A 267 2.33 8.59 38.10
N ASN A 268 2.89 8.39 36.90
CA ASN A 268 3.26 9.48 36.00
C ASN A 268 2.09 9.82 35.06
N GLU A 269 1.78 11.10 34.94
CA GLU A 269 0.86 11.62 33.92
C GLU A 269 1.54 11.46 32.55
N VAL A 270 0.97 10.60 31.70
CA VAL A 270 1.28 10.57 30.28
C VAL A 270 0.47 11.68 29.63
N ASP A 271 1.15 12.56 28.90
CA ASP A 271 0.56 13.64 28.10
C ASP A 271 -0.44 13.03 27.09
N PRO A 272 -1.74 13.34 27.17
CA PRO A 272 -2.71 12.85 26.19
C PRO A 272 -2.35 13.40 24.81
N TYR A 273 -2.11 12.48 23.88
CA TYR A 273 -1.88 12.68 22.45
C TYR A 273 -2.39 14.04 21.89
N ARG A 274 -1.48 14.83 21.30
CA ARG A 274 -1.82 15.93 20.38
C ARG A 274 -2.27 15.33 19.04
N GLY A 275 -3.55 15.04 18.92
CA GLY A 275 -4.23 14.72 17.67
C GLY A 275 -5.68 15.20 17.77
N ASP A 276 -6.28 15.59 16.65
CA ASP A 276 -7.66 16.12 16.59
C ASP A 276 -8.63 15.26 17.42
N ALA A 277 -9.49 15.91 18.20
CA ALA A 277 -10.40 15.22 19.12
C ALA A 277 -11.49 14.46 18.36
N ILE A 278 -11.18 13.22 17.97
CA ILE A 278 -12.16 12.23 17.55
C ILE A 278 -12.89 11.75 18.82
N ALA A 279 -14.22 11.74 18.81
CA ALA A 279 -15.00 11.16 19.90
C ALA A 279 -14.53 9.70 20.16
N PRO A 280 -14.23 9.32 21.42
CA PRO A 280 -13.61 8.04 21.72
C PRO A 280 -14.34 6.87 21.04
N GLY A 281 -13.62 6.18 20.14
CA GLY A 281 -14.07 4.95 19.51
C GLY A 281 -15.19 5.06 18.46
N ARG A 282 -15.63 6.25 18.01
CA ARG A 282 -16.77 6.38 17.08
C ARG A 282 -16.42 6.52 15.58
N ALA A 283 -15.13 6.63 15.21
CA ALA A 283 -14.71 6.87 13.82
C ALA A 283 -13.87 5.74 13.18
N GLU A 284 -13.48 4.72 13.94
CA GLU A 284 -12.62 3.64 13.47
C GLU A 284 -13.21 2.27 13.82
N ASP A 285 -13.13 1.31 12.89
CA ASP A 285 -13.40 -0.11 13.17
C ASP A 285 -12.12 -0.77 13.71
N ARG A 286 -12.18 -1.31 14.92
CA ARG A 286 -11.07 -2.02 15.56
C ARG A 286 -11.32 -3.51 15.71
N THR A 287 -12.22 -4.06 14.91
CA THR A 287 -12.59 -5.48 14.96
C THR A 287 -11.40 -6.36 14.54
N ALA A 288 -10.84 -7.11 15.48
CA ALA A 288 -9.86 -8.15 15.18
C ALA A 288 -10.52 -9.39 14.56
N PHE A 289 -11.73 -9.72 15.01
CA PHE A 289 -12.46 -10.93 14.61
C PHE A 289 -13.92 -10.61 14.32
N ARG A 290 -14.43 -10.99 13.14
CA ARG A 290 -15.84 -10.79 12.73
C ARG A 290 -16.50 -12.12 12.33
N ASN A 291 -17.69 -12.38 12.85
CA ASN A 291 -18.47 -13.62 12.68
C ASN A 291 -19.99 -13.39 12.76
N ILE A 292 -20.44 -12.25 13.28
CA ILE A 292 -21.85 -11.84 13.27
C ILE A 292 -22.20 -11.36 11.86
N PRO A 293 -23.15 -12.01 11.15
CA PRO A 293 -23.58 -11.57 9.83
C PRO A 293 -24.47 -10.34 10.01
N VAL A 294 -23.93 -9.20 9.64
CA VAL A 294 -24.66 -7.94 9.55
C VAL A 294 -25.27 -7.85 8.15
N TYR A 295 -26.55 -7.51 8.05
CA TYR A 295 -27.27 -7.43 6.78
C TYR A 295 -28.45 -6.46 6.88
N GLY A 296 -28.80 -5.79 5.78
CA GLY A 296 -29.91 -4.84 5.76
C GLY A 296 -29.49 -3.49 5.19
N GLY A 297 -29.82 -2.42 5.92
CA GLY A 297 -29.81 -1.01 5.53
C GLY A 297 -29.09 -0.13 6.54
N ALA A 298 -28.18 0.76 6.15
CA ALA A 298 -27.68 1.80 7.04
C ALA A 298 -28.65 2.97 7.00
N VAL A 299 -28.96 3.49 8.17
CA VAL A 299 -29.65 4.76 8.32
C VAL A 299 -28.66 5.73 8.92
N THR A 300 -28.36 6.78 8.16
CA THR A 300 -27.44 7.84 8.54
C THR A 300 -28.27 9.07 8.91
N ILE A 301 -28.02 9.63 10.08
CA ILE A 301 -28.61 10.89 10.55
C ILE A 301 -27.46 11.87 10.67
N TYR A 302 -27.56 12.98 9.97
CA TYR A 302 -26.60 14.07 10.11
C TYR A 302 -27.35 15.39 10.28
N GLY A 303 -26.68 16.35 10.90
CA GLY A 303 -27.19 17.72 10.97
C GLY A 303 -26.09 18.69 11.36
N ARG A 304 -26.41 19.98 11.23
CA ARG A 304 -25.53 21.11 11.53
C ARG A 304 -26.29 22.19 12.29
N ASN A 305 -25.57 23.19 12.81
CA ASN A 305 -26.15 24.36 13.49
C ASN A 305 -26.98 24.01 14.74
N VAL A 306 -26.63 22.94 15.47
CA VAL A 306 -27.30 22.63 16.76
C VAL A 306 -26.99 23.74 17.77
N PRO A 307 -28.01 24.40 18.37
CA PRO A 307 -27.79 25.52 19.27
C PRO A 307 -27.01 25.15 20.54
N GLU A 308 -26.20 26.08 21.06
CA GLU A 308 -25.49 25.89 22.32
C GLU A 308 -26.45 25.55 23.47
N GLY A 309 -26.10 24.53 24.26
CA GLY A 309 -26.92 24.06 25.39
C GLY A 309 -28.00 23.04 25.04
N TYR A 310 -28.12 22.66 23.77
CA TYR A 310 -28.93 21.53 23.29
C TYR A 310 -28.03 20.36 22.89
N GLY A 311 -28.55 19.14 23.04
CA GLY A 311 -27.96 17.89 22.60
C GLY A 311 -28.91 17.14 21.67
N ILE A 312 -28.35 16.20 20.91
CA ILE A 312 -29.11 15.34 20.00
C ILE A 312 -29.23 13.95 20.62
N VAL A 313 -30.44 13.42 20.65
CA VAL A 313 -30.71 12.00 20.94
C VAL A 313 -31.24 11.36 19.66
N ALA A 314 -30.58 10.32 19.19
CA ALA A 314 -31.03 9.54 18.04
C ALA A 314 -30.71 8.06 18.24
N PHE A 315 -31.56 7.15 17.77
CA PHE A 315 -31.41 5.71 18.04
C PHE A 315 -31.31 5.34 19.53
N ASP A 316 -32.08 6.03 20.38
CA ASP A 316 -32.09 5.88 21.84
C ASP A 316 -30.73 6.19 22.52
N GLU A 317 -29.87 6.96 21.88
CA GLU A 317 -28.57 7.36 22.42
C GLU A 317 -28.27 8.84 22.18
N MET A 318 -27.47 9.42 23.08
CA MET A 318 -26.96 10.77 22.90
C MET A 318 -25.87 10.76 21.81
N VAL A 319 -26.01 11.66 20.84
CA VAL A 319 -25.06 11.86 19.73
C VAL A 319 -24.15 13.04 20.10
N PRO A 320 -22.83 12.85 20.10
CA PRO A 320 -21.89 13.93 20.38
C PRO A 320 -21.92 14.96 19.24
N LEU A 321 -21.81 16.24 19.61
CA LEU A 321 -21.70 17.37 18.70
C LEU A 321 -20.22 17.77 18.54
N ASP A 322 -19.85 18.27 17.37
CA ASP A 322 -18.57 18.94 17.18
C ASP A 322 -18.62 20.41 17.65
N ALA A 323 -17.51 21.13 17.49
CA ALA A 323 -17.38 22.53 17.92
C ALA A 323 -18.28 23.51 17.15
N ASN A 324 -18.74 23.13 15.96
CA ASN A 324 -19.61 23.93 15.10
C ASN A 324 -21.09 23.52 15.27
N GLY A 325 -21.40 22.63 16.22
CA GLY A 325 -22.75 22.11 16.44
C GLY A 325 -23.21 21.15 15.33
N ALA A 326 -22.28 20.49 14.64
CA ALA A 326 -22.58 19.45 13.66
C ALA A 326 -22.46 18.04 14.26
N PHE A 327 -23.18 17.09 13.67
CA PHE A 327 -23.19 15.70 14.12
C PHE A 327 -23.49 14.72 13.00
N VAL A 328 -23.01 13.48 13.17
CA VAL A 328 -23.36 12.35 12.31
C VAL A 328 -23.44 11.07 13.14
N THR A 329 -24.47 10.26 12.90
CA THR A 329 -24.59 8.92 13.45
C THR A 329 -25.18 7.98 12.42
N GLN A 330 -24.70 6.73 12.37
CA GLN A 330 -25.13 5.73 11.40
C GLN A 330 -25.47 4.42 12.11
N ARG A 331 -26.60 3.79 11.78
CA ARG A 331 -26.97 2.46 12.30
C ARG A 331 -27.40 1.52 11.19
N ILE A 332 -26.86 0.31 11.21
CA ILE A 332 -27.26 -0.80 10.34
C ILE A 332 -28.45 -1.50 10.98
N LEU A 333 -29.57 -1.47 10.26
CA LEU A 333 -30.85 -2.04 10.67
C LEU A 333 -31.19 -3.26 9.78
N PRO A 334 -31.75 -4.34 10.35
CA PRO A 334 -32.16 -5.52 9.59
C PRO A 334 -33.31 -5.19 8.62
N PRO A 335 -33.56 -6.00 7.57
CA PRO A 335 -34.71 -5.80 6.68
C PRO A 335 -36.05 -5.80 7.44
N GLY A 336 -36.92 -4.84 7.12
CA GLY A 336 -38.20 -4.63 7.81
C GLY A 336 -38.51 -3.15 8.04
N GLN A 337 -39.63 -2.88 8.72
CA GLN A 337 -40.00 -1.53 9.15
C GLN A 337 -39.32 -1.20 10.48
N HIS A 338 -38.76 0.00 10.58
CA HIS A 338 -38.13 0.56 11.77
C HIS A 338 -38.65 1.97 12.02
N VAL A 339 -38.64 2.41 13.26
CA VAL A 339 -38.94 3.79 13.64
C VAL A 339 -37.64 4.42 14.14
N VAL A 340 -37.29 5.59 13.61
CA VAL A 340 -36.06 6.32 13.96
C VAL A 340 -36.47 7.62 14.64
N GLU A 341 -36.33 7.65 15.95
CA GLU A 341 -36.65 8.81 16.78
C GLU A 341 -35.43 9.73 16.90
N ILE A 342 -35.65 11.03 16.74
CA ILE A 342 -34.65 12.09 16.84
C ILE A 342 -35.21 13.17 17.76
N ALA A 343 -34.51 13.45 18.86
CA ALA A 343 -34.83 14.55 19.75
C ALA A 343 -33.68 15.56 19.81
N VAL A 344 -34.03 16.85 19.78
CA VAL A 344 -33.15 17.97 20.09
C VAL A 344 -33.57 18.48 21.47
N ASP A 345 -32.81 18.15 22.51
CA ASP A 345 -33.17 18.40 23.91
C ASP A 345 -32.14 19.31 24.58
N GLY A 346 -32.56 20.21 25.46
CA GLY A 346 -31.67 21.21 26.07
C GLY A 346 -32.15 21.73 27.42
N ALA A 347 -31.22 22.20 28.25
CA ALA A 347 -31.49 22.63 29.63
C ALA A 347 -32.26 23.97 29.77
N SER A 348 -32.68 24.58 28.65
CA SER A 348 -33.36 25.88 28.64
C SER A 348 -34.88 25.73 28.67
N LYS A 349 -35.58 26.69 29.28
CA LYS A 349 -37.06 26.72 29.42
C LYS A 349 -37.85 26.88 28.10
N GLY A 350 -37.22 26.65 26.95
CA GLY A 350 -37.77 26.90 25.61
C GLY A 350 -38.45 25.69 24.95
N GLY A 351 -38.35 24.49 25.53
CA GLY A 351 -38.84 23.24 24.93
C GLY A 351 -37.85 22.60 23.94
N GLY A 352 -37.98 21.29 23.71
CA GLY A 352 -37.17 20.52 22.76
C GLY A 352 -37.93 20.24 21.45
N LEU A 353 -37.22 19.75 20.43
CA LEU A 353 -37.83 19.26 19.19
C LEU A 353 -37.79 17.73 19.18
N TYR A 354 -38.87 17.11 18.69
CA TYR A 354 -38.95 15.66 18.55
C TYR A 354 -39.47 15.29 17.16
N PHE A 355 -38.79 14.35 16.50
CA PHE A 355 -39.11 13.83 15.19
C PHE A 355 -39.10 12.30 15.24
N SER A 356 -40.08 11.65 14.59
CA SER A 356 -40.18 10.18 14.55
C SER A 356 -40.26 9.67 13.11
N ARG A 357 -39.15 9.22 12.52
CA ARG A 357 -39.10 8.81 11.10
C ARG A 357 -39.25 7.30 10.88
N ASP A 358 -40.33 6.85 10.25
CA ASP A 358 -40.41 5.44 9.81
C ASP A 358 -39.46 5.16 8.63
N VAL A 359 -38.65 4.13 8.75
CA VAL A 359 -37.71 3.69 7.72
C VAL A 359 -37.97 2.22 7.38
N ASN A 360 -38.32 1.95 6.12
CA ASN A 360 -38.44 0.58 5.61
C ASN A 360 -37.13 0.14 4.96
N ILE A 361 -36.50 -0.90 5.50
CA ILE A 361 -35.28 -1.50 4.98
C ILE A 361 -35.66 -2.65 4.03
N PRO A 362 -35.53 -2.48 2.70
CA PRO A 362 -35.98 -3.47 1.74
C PRO A 362 -35.12 -4.74 1.75
N THR A 363 -35.74 -5.88 1.45
CA THR A 363 -35.01 -7.14 1.26
C THR A 363 -34.31 -7.22 -0.10
N ASN A 364 -34.77 -6.45 -1.09
CA ASN A 364 -34.10 -6.33 -2.38
C ASN A 364 -33.99 -4.85 -2.72
N ASP A 365 -32.79 -4.40 -3.02
CA ASP A 365 -32.51 -3.02 -3.41
C ASP A 365 -31.67 -3.06 -4.67
N TRP A 366 -32.01 -2.26 -5.67
CA TRP A 366 -31.39 -2.33 -7.00
C TRP A 366 -31.19 -0.93 -7.53
N PHE A 367 -29.94 -0.62 -7.84
CA PHE A 367 -29.54 0.50 -8.65
C PHE A 367 -29.04 -0.05 -9.99
N TYR A 368 -29.59 0.44 -11.10
CA TYR A 368 -29.11 0.09 -12.42
C TYR A 368 -29.23 1.27 -13.36
N VAL A 369 -28.30 1.31 -14.31
CA VAL A 369 -28.33 2.21 -15.44
C VAL A 369 -27.97 1.37 -16.65
N ALA A 370 -28.78 1.39 -17.70
CA ALA A 370 -28.45 0.69 -18.94
C ALA A 370 -28.69 1.57 -20.17
N LEU A 371 -27.81 1.41 -21.15
CA LEU A 371 -27.83 2.02 -22.45
C LEU A 371 -27.81 0.91 -23.50
N ALA A 372 -28.80 0.94 -24.37
CA ALA A 372 -28.81 0.14 -25.60
C ALA A 372 -28.93 1.09 -26.79
N ASP A 373 -27.86 1.21 -27.55
CA ASP A 373 -27.79 2.07 -28.73
C ASP A 373 -27.58 1.19 -29.97
N PHE A 374 -28.51 1.27 -30.92
CA PHE A 374 -28.44 0.51 -32.16
C PHE A 374 -28.66 1.41 -33.35
N THR A 375 -27.76 1.34 -34.33
CA THR A 375 -27.85 2.14 -35.55
C THR A 375 -27.76 1.24 -36.77
N VAL A 376 -28.76 1.35 -37.65
CA VAL A 376 -28.75 0.72 -38.96
C VAL A 376 -28.70 1.81 -40.01
N GLY A 377 -27.61 1.86 -40.78
CA GLY A 377 -27.39 2.84 -41.83
C GLY A 377 -27.31 2.20 -43.21
N LYS A 378 -27.68 2.96 -44.24
CA LYS A 378 -27.41 2.61 -45.63
C LYS A 378 -26.47 3.62 -46.24
N ARG A 379 -25.31 3.18 -46.74
CA ARG A 379 -24.37 4.05 -47.46
C ARG A 379 -24.85 4.28 -48.89
N THR A 380 -24.70 5.51 -49.35
CA THR A 380 -25.18 6.03 -50.64
C THR A 380 -24.06 6.75 -51.41
N GLY A 381 -22.79 6.47 -51.05
CA GLY A 381 -21.58 6.97 -51.72
C GLY A 381 -21.36 6.41 -53.15
N ASP A 382 -20.29 6.87 -53.80
CA ASP A 382 -19.99 6.59 -55.22
C ASP A 382 -19.69 5.10 -55.49
N ILE A 383 -20.19 4.59 -56.61
CA ILE A 383 -20.15 3.16 -56.99
C ILE A 383 -18.71 2.66 -57.26
N GLY A 384 -17.77 3.58 -57.54
CA GLY A 384 -16.37 3.26 -57.88
C GLY A 384 -15.47 2.87 -56.70
N ILE A 385 -15.95 2.95 -55.45
CA ILE A 385 -15.18 2.51 -54.27
C ILE A 385 -15.14 0.97 -54.16
N GLU A 386 -16.20 0.29 -54.66
CA GLU A 386 -16.29 -1.18 -54.72
C GLU A 386 -15.18 -1.79 -55.60
N ASP A 387 -14.68 -1.03 -56.59
CA ASP A 387 -13.64 -1.46 -57.54
C ASP A 387 -12.21 -1.40 -56.98
N VAL A 388 -11.96 -0.65 -55.89
CA VAL A 388 -10.59 -0.45 -55.35
C VAL A 388 -10.25 -1.45 -54.24
N ARG A 389 -11.24 -2.03 -53.54
CA ARG A 389 -11.07 -3.08 -52.52
C ARG A 389 -12.28 -4.03 -52.45
N SER A 390 -12.14 -5.24 -53.00
CA SER A 390 -13.19 -6.26 -52.97
C SER A 390 -13.38 -6.87 -51.56
N GLY A 391 -14.60 -6.84 -51.02
CA GLY A 391 -14.99 -7.60 -49.82
C GLY A 391 -14.94 -6.85 -48.48
N GLU A 392 -14.55 -5.57 -48.48
CA GLU A 392 -14.42 -4.74 -47.26
C GLU A 392 -15.58 -3.74 -47.08
N TYR A 393 -16.51 -3.67 -48.04
CA TYR A 393 -17.53 -2.62 -48.12
C TYR A 393 -18.97 -3.13 -48.18
N ASP A 394 -19.73 -2.97 -47.08
CA ASP A 394 -21.16 -3.26 -47.02
C ASP A 394 -22.01 -1.99 -47.24
N LYS A 395 -22.91 -2.01 -48.24
CA LYS A 395 -23.85 -0.90 -48.54
C LYS A 395 -24.85 -0.64 -47.41
N VAL A 396 -25.06 -1.61 -46.53
CA VAL A 396 -25.88 -1.48 -45.31
C VAL A 396 -24.99 -1.86 -44.13
N TRP A 397 -24.84 -0.96 -43.18
CA TRP A 397 -24.06 -1.20 -41.96
C TRP A 397 -24.97 -1.20 -40.73
N GLN A 398 -24.48 -1.89 -39.69
CA GLN A 398 -25.19 -2.06 -38.44
C GLN A 398 -24.20 -1.92 -37.31
N SER A 399 -24.28 -0.82 -36.55
CA SER A 399 -23.49 -0.58 -35.35
C SER A 399 -24.39 -0.74 -34.13
N GLY A 400 -23.77 -1.06 -33.00
CA GLY A 400 -24.42 -0.88 -31.72
C GLY A 400 -23.42 -0.66 -30.60
N ARG A 401 -23.97 -0.30 -29.45
CA ARG A 401 -23.30 -0.30 -28.16
C ARG A 401 -24.30 -0.76 -27.11
N LEU A 402 -23.87 -1.70 -26.28
CA LEU A 402 -24.58 -2.08 -25.09
C LEU A 402 -23.69 -1.75 -23.90
N ALA A 403 -24.17 -0.88 -23.03
CA ALA A 403 -23.53 -0.58 -21.78
C ALA A 403 -24.52 -0.72 -20.64
N PHE A 404 -24.11 -1.28 -19.52
CA PHE A 404 -24.92 -1.26 -18.31
C PHE A 404 -24.04 -1.25 -17.08
N TYR A 405 -24.59 -0.69 -16.01
CA TYR A 405 -24.12 -0.82 -14.66
C TYR A 405 -25.29 -1.26 -13.79
N LEU A 406 -25.05 -2.22 -12.90
CA LEU A 406 -26.03 -2.84 -12.06
C LEU A 406 -25.38 -3.08 -10.71
N ARG A 407 -25.98 -2.54 -9.65
CA ARG A 407 -25.62 -2.84 -8.27
C ARG A 407 -26.87 -3.14 -7.48
N GLY A 408 -26.95 -4.30 -6.84
CA GLY A 408 -28.14 -4.63 -6.08
C GLY A 408 -27.98 -5.70 -5.03
N LYS A 409 -28.75 -5.55 -3.95
CA LYS A 409 -28.89 -6.53 -2.89
C LYS A 409 -30.01 -7.52 -3.22
N ILE A 410 -29.69 -8.82 -3.15
CA ILE A 410 -30.63 -9.92 -3.34
C ILE A 410 -30.88 -10.59 -1.99
N LYS A 411 -32.16 -10.61 -1.56
CA LYS A 411 -32.63 -11.19 -0.28
C LYS A 411 -31.87 -10.64 0.94
N GLY A 412 -31.35 -9.42 0.85
CA GLY A 412 -30.54 -8.72 1.85
C GLY A 412 -29.20 -9.38 2.15
N LYS A 413 -28.81 -10.44 1.42
CA LYS A 413 -27.66 -11.29 1.78
C LYS A 413 -26.58 -11.36 0.71
N PHE A 414 -26.95 -11.11 -0.53
CA PHE A 414 -26.02 -11.10 -1.65
C PHE A 414 -25.95 -9.71 -2.24
N LEU A 415 -24.75 -9.26 -2.62
CA LEU A 415 -24.55 -8.03 -3.36
C LEU A 415 -24.06 -8.40 -4.77
N LEU A 416 -24.81 -8.03 -5.80
CA LEU A 416 -24.41 -8.18 -7.19
C LEU A 416 -23.98 -6.82 -7.71
N THR A 417 -22.72 -6.71 -8.13
CA THR A 417 -22.21 -5.58 -8.92
C THR A 417 -21.84 -6.12 -10.29
N ALA A 418 -22.39 -5.56 -11.36
CA ALA A 418 -22.10 -5.96 -12.71
C ALA A 418 -22.04 -4.72 -13.60
N ALA A 419 -21.02 -4.67 -14.46
CA ALA A 419 -20.87 -3.62 -15.45
C ALA A 419 -20.43 -4.24 -16.76
N ALA A 420 -20.94 -3.75 -17.87
CA ALA A 420 -20.42 -4.10 -19.19
C ALA A 420 -20.45 -2.87 -20.07
N ASP A 421 -19.46 -2.75 -20.93
CA ASP A 421 -19.48 -1.78 -22.03
C ASP A 421 -18.82 -2.44 -23.24
N THR A 422 -19.64 -2.74 -24.26
CA THR A 422 -19.12 -3.38 -25.48
C THR A 422 -18.22 -2.46 -26.29
N GLY A 423 -18.22 -1.16 -25.98
CA GLY A 423 -17.83 -0.11 -26.91
C GLY A 423 -18.79 -0.06 -28.09
N GLU A 424 -18.55 0.87 -29.00
CA GLU A 424 -19.25 0.91 -30.28
C GLU A 424 -18.59 -0.03 -31.29
N ASN A 425 -19.37 -0.93 -31.90
CA ASN A 425 -18.87 -1.88 -32.90
C ASN A 425 -20.00 -2.41 -33.79
N GLU A 426 -19.65 -3.10 -34.87
CA GLU A 426 -20.63 -3.82 -35.69
C GLU A 426 -21.46 -4.78 -34.82
N ILE A 427 -22.79 -4.88 -35.03
CA ILE A 427 -23.67 -5.73 -34.19
C ILE A 427 -23.16 -7.18 -34.15
N LYS A 428 -22.62 -7.70 -35.26
CA LYS A 428 -22.04 -9.06 -35.36
C LYS A 428 -20.74 -9.26 -34.56
N ARG A 429 -20.07 -8.16 -34.16
CA ARG A 429 -18.81 -8.12 -33.39
C ARG A 429 -18.99 -7.56 -31.98
N LEU A 430 -20.16 -7.04 -31.63
CA LEU A 430 -20.47 -6.42 -30.34
C LEU A 430 -20.08 -7.29 -29.14
N PHE A 431 -20.26 -8.61 -29.28
CA PHE A 431 -19.94 -9.61 -28.26
C PHE A 431 -18.69 -10.45 -28.58
N ARG A 432 -17.86 -10.01 -29.53
CA ARG A 432 -16.55 -10.61 -29.79
C ARG A 432 -15.49 -9.89 -28.98
N ASP A 433 -14.44 -10.63 -28.62
CA ASP A 433 -13.27 -10.11 -27.91
C ASP A 433 -13.67 -9.37 -26.61
N LEU A 434 -14.53 -9.99 -25.80
CA LEU A 434 -15.01 -9.44 -24.52
C LEU A 434 -13.89 -9.31 -23.47
N ASP A 435 -12.85 -10.12 -23.63
CA ASP A 435 -11.62 -10.15 -22.85
C ASP A 435 -10.55 -9.17 -23.37
N ALA A 436 -10.71 -8.64 -24.58
CA ALA A 436 -9.80 -7.62 -25.12
C ALA A 436 -9.84 -6.37 -24.25
N ARG A 437 -8.65 -5.89 -23.88
CA ARG A 437 -8.46 -4.78 -22.96
C ARG A 437 -8.21 -3.50 -23.71
N ASP A 438 -8.78 -2.40 -23.23
CA ASP A 438 -8.47 -1.07 -23.75
C ASP A 438 -7.33 -0.45 -22.92
N PRO A 439 -6.13 -0.22 -23.49
CA PRO A 439 -5.03 0.44 -22.80
C PRO A 439 -5.42 1.82 -22.23
N ARG A 440 -6.46 2.46 -22.80
CA ARG A 440 -7.00 3.74 -22.33
C ARG A 440 -7.75 3.61 -21.00
N GLU A 441 -8.34 2.46 -20.70
CA GLU A 441 -9.03 2.21 -19.42
C GLU A 441 -8.04 2.17 -18.26
N LEU A 442 -6.84 1.60 -18.47
CA LEU A 442 -5.77 1.65 -17.46
C LEU A 442 -5.35 3.11 -17.19
N LEU A 443 -5.17 3.92 -18.24
CA LEU A 443 -4.78 5.33 -18.12
C LEU A 443 -5.86 6.19 -17.44
N ARG A 444 -7.15 5.84 -17.62
CA ARG A 444 -8.28 6.44 -16.88
C ARG A 444 -8.27 6.12 -15.39
N ARG A 445 -7.67 4.99 -14.99
CA ARG A 445 -7.66 4.44 -13.63
C ARG A 445 -6.38 4.76 -12.86
N ILE A 446 -5.28 5.03 -13.57
CA ILE A 446 -3.98 5.42 -13.01
C ILE A 446 -4.13 6.71 -12.19
N ASP A 447 -5.02 7.61 -12.60
CA ASP A 447 -5.45 8.74 -11.80
C ASP A 447 -6.76 9.31 -12.39
N PRO A 448 -7.92 9.07 -11.76
CA PRO A 448 -9.19 9.65 -12.20
C PRO A 448 -9.13 11.17 -12.35
N ASP A 449 -8.31 11.83 -11.54
CA ASP A 449 -8.11 13.29 -11.54
C ASP A 449 -7.29 13.76 -12.75
N LYS A 450 -6.58 12.86 -13.45
CA LYS A 450 -5.78 13.18 -14.67
C LYS A 450 -6.57 13.06 -15.99
N TYR A 451 -7.66 12.29 -16.06
CA TYR A 451 -8.30 12.00 -17.35
C TYR A 451 -9.44 12.95 -17.72
N TYR A 452 -10.24 13.41 -16.75
CA TYR A 452 -11.22 14.48 -16.93
C TYR A 452 -11.14 15.45 -15.75
N PRO A 453 -11.16 16.78 -15.98
CA PRO A 453 -11.36 17.71 -14.89
C PRO A 453 -12.68 17.35 -14.19
N VAL A 454 -12.64 17.21 -12.86
CA VAL A 454 -13.83 17.11 -12.00
C VAL A 454 -14.90 18.08 -12.50
N TYR A 455 -16.16 17.63 -12.54
CA TYR A 455 -17.31 18.25 -13.23
C TYR A 455 -17.72 19.66 -12.74
N GLY A 456 -16.82 20.39 -12.08
CA GLY A 456 -17.06 21.72 -11.51
C GLY A 456 -17.70 21.68 -10.12
N ASP A 457 -18.10 20.52 -9.60
CA ASP A 457 -19.03 20.37 -8.48
C ASP A 457 -18.52 19.51 -7.30
N ASP A 458 -17.20 19.31 -7.17
CA ASP A 458 -16.56 18.42 -6.16
C ASP A 458 -17.04 16.96 -6.18
N SER A 459 -17.67 16.53 -7.27
CA SER A 459 -18.08 15.14 -7.45
C SER A 459 -16.86 14.22 -7.45
N LYS A 460 -16.83 13.27 -6.51
CA LYS A 460 -15.85 12.17 -6.51
C LYS A 460 -16.28 11.09 -7.50
N SER A 461 -15.44 10.81 -8.49
CA SER A 461 -15.61 9.62 -9.33
C SER A 461 -15.05 8.40 -8.59
N VAL A 462 -15.90 7.41 -8.34
CA VAL A 462 -15.48 6.10 -7.81
C VAL A 462 -15.72 5.04 -8.87
N ASP A 463 -14.71 4.23 -9.15
CA ASP A 463 -14.87 3.06 -10.01
C ASP A 463 -15.25 1.84 -9.17
N ASP A 464 -16.55 1.59 -9.10
CA ASP A 464 -17.14 0.49 -8.34
C ASP A 464 -17.06 -0.88 -9.05
N ALA A 465 -16.68 -0.88 -10.34
CA ALA A 465 -16.62 -2.09 -11.17
C ALA A 465 -15.30 -2.17 -11.94
N PRO A 466 -14.15 -2.34 -11.25
CA PRO A 466 -12.87 -2.19 -11.90
C PRO A 466 -12.56 -3.32 -12.90
N THR A 467 -12.46 -2.98 -14.19
CA THR A 467 -12.20 -3.90 -15.30
C THR A 467 -11.26 -3.29 -16.34
N ASN A 468 -10.25 -4.05 -16.77
CA ASN A 468 -9.42 -3.68 -17.93
C ASN A 468 -10.06 -4.12 -19.26
N GLY A 469 -11.03 -5.04 -19.24
CA GLY A 469 -11.79 -5.46 -20.43
C GLY A 469 -13.25 -5.00 -20.39
N LYS A 470 -14.07 -5.56 -21.27
CA LYS A 470 -15.44 -5.06 -21.57
C LYS A 470 -16.51 -5.47 -20.56
N PHE A 471 -16.17 -6.29 -19.55
CA PHE A 471 -17.14 -6.88 -18.64
C PHE A 471 -16.57 -7.06 -17.23
N TYR A 472 -17.37 -6.68 -16.24
CA TYR A 472 -17.17 -6.90 -14.82
C TYR A 472 -18.42 -7.54 -14.23
N VAL A 473 -18.23 -8.56 -13.39
CA VAL A 473 -19.30 -9.04 -12.52
C VAL A 473 -18.69 -9.47 -11.21
N ARG A 474 -19.37 -9.18 -10.10
CA ARG A 474 -19.02 -9.60 -8.76
C ARG A 474 -20.29 -9.90 -8.00
N LEU A 475 -20.43 -11.14 -7.55
CA LEU A 475 -21.52 -11.58 -6.70
C LEU A 475 -20.94 -11.94 -5.33
N GLU A 476 -21.33 -11.20 -4.31
CA GLU A 476 -20.81 -11.30 -2.95
C GLU A 476 -21.86 -11.84 -1.98
N ARG A 477 -21.40 -12.45 -0.89
CA ARG A 477 -22.19 -12.90 0.24
C ARG A 477 -21.32 -12.91 1.50
N GLY A 478 -21.29 -11.80 2.23
CA GLY A 478 -20.29 -11.60 3.30
C GLY A 478 -18.89 -11.74 2.72
N ASP A 479 -18.02 -12.51 3.37
CA ASP A 479 -16.63 -12.68 2.93
C ASP A 479 -16.42 -13.63 1.73
N SER A 480 -17.51 -14.13 1.12
CA SER A 480 -17.46 -14.96 -0.09
C SER A 480 -17.84 -14.14 -1.31
N HIS A 481 -17.15 -14.30 -2.43
CA HIS A 481 -17.52 -13.70 -3.70
C HIS A 481 -17.12 -14.57 -4.89
N VAL A 482 -17.82 -14.40 -6.01
CA VAL A 482 -17.38 -14.86 -7.33
C VAL A 482 -17.35 -13.64 -8.22
N MET A 483 -16.26 -13.45 -8.97
CA MET A 483 -16.12 -12.30 -9.84
C MET A 483 -15.40 -12.60 -11.15
N TRP A 484 -15.63 -11.74 -12.14
CA TRP A 484 -14.83 -11.57 -13.34
C TRP A 484 -14.47 -10.09 -13.45
N GLY A 485 -13.19 -9.75 -13.59
CA GLY A 485 -12.70 -8.37 -13.57
C GLY A 485 -11.25 -8.27 -13.13
N ASN A 486 -10.81 -7.09 -12.71
CA ASN A 486 -9.50 -6.90 -12.09
C ASN A 486 -9.56 -7.35 -10.62
N TYR A 487 -8.58 -8.15 -10.15
CA TYR A 487 -8.48 -8.57 -8.76
C TYR A 487 -7.01 -8.79 -8.32
N LYS A 488 -6.72 -8.64 -7.03
CA LYS A 488 -5.45 -9.08 -6.42
C LYS A 488 -5.68 -10.42 -5.71
N THR A 489 -5.00 -11.48 -6.15
CA THR A 489 -5.08 -12.81 -5.55
C THR A 489 -3.94 -13.00 -4.55
N ARG A 490 -4.27 -13.39 -3.31
CA ARG A 490 -3.30 -13.66 -2.24
C ARG A 490 -3.52 -15.05 -1.64
N ILE A 491 -2.48 -15.87 -1.65
CA ILE A 491 -2.40 -17.20 -1.04
C ILE A 491 -1.16 -17.23 -0.12
N SER A 492 -1.38 -17.18 1.20
CA SER A 492 -0.32 -17.10 2.23
C SER A 492 -0.32 -18.26 3.24
N GLY A 493 -1.30 -19.16 3.19
CA GLY A 493 -1.45 -20.26 4.17
C GLY A 493 -0.50 -21.46 4.00
N THR A 494 0.35 -21.43 2.98
CA THR A 494 1.36 -22.44 2.57
C THR A 494 2.73 -21.78 2.55
N ARG A 495 3.79 -22.54 2.87
CA ARG A 495 5.17 -22.04 2.81
C ARG A 495 5.71 -22.04 1.38
N TYR A 496 5.47 -23.11 0.63
CA TYR A 496 6.10 -23.31 -0.67
C TYR A 496 5.32 -22.72 -1.85
N LEU A 497 3.98 -22.67 -1.78
CA LEU A 497 3.13 -22.28 -2.91
C LEU A 497 2.36 -20.98 -2.63
N GLN A 498 3.12 -19.94 -2.28
CA GLN A 498 2.57 -18.61 -2.06
C GLN A 498 2.27 -17.91 -3.39
N VAL A 499 1.20 -17.12 -3.41
CA VAL A 499 0.80 -16.30 -4.57
C VAL A 499 0.42 -14.92 -4.05
N ASP A 500 0.98 -13.85 -4.62
CA ASP A 500 0.47 -12.48 -4.45
C ASP A 500 0.59 -11.79 -5.82
N ARG A 501 -0.54 -11.63 -6.53
CA ARG A 501 -0.57 -11.14 -7.93
C ARG A 501 -1.80 -10.31 -8.23
N GLY A 502 -1.63 -9.21 -8.96
CA GLY A 502 -2.73 -8.46 -9.60
C GLY A 502 -3.04 -9.02 -10.98
N LEU A 503 -4.30 -9.40 -11.25
CA LEU A 503 -4.71 -10.12 -12.46
C LEU A 503 -6.07 -9.61 -12.97
N TYR A 504 -6.32 -9.75 -14.28
CA TYR A 504 -7.65 -9.57 -14.88
C TYR A 504 -8.18 -10.90 -15.41
N GLY A 505 -9.35 -11.31 -14.92
CA GLY A 505 -10.00 -12.57 -15.28
C GLY A 505 -11.04 -13.01 -14.24
N GLY A 506 -11.24 -14.31 -14.08
CA GLY A 506 -12.13 -14.89 -13.08
C GLY A 506 -11.47 -15.11 -11.72
N SER A 507 -12.15 -14.74 -10.63
CA SER A 507 -11.75 -15.03 -9.25
C SER A 507 -12.95 -15.54 -8.45
N THR A 508 -12.70 -16.45 -7.51
CA THR A 508 -13.71 -17.03 -6.62
C THR A 508 -13.11 -17.17 -5.25
N VAL A 509 -13.78 -16.64 -4.23
CA VAL A 509 -13.47 -16.80 -2.82
C VAL A 509 -14.71 -17.31 -2.10
N LEU A 510 -14.60 -18.46 -1.46
CA LEU A 510 -15.65 -19.08 -0.67
C LEU A 510 -15.17 -19.20 0.76
N ARG A 511 -15.97 -18.74 1.72
CA ARG A 511 -15.70 -18.86 3.17
C ARG A 511 -16.94 -19.36 3.89
N SER A 512 -16.77 -20.30 4.80
CA SER A 512 -17.86 -20.77 5.66
C SER A 512 -18.23 -19.72 6.70
N SER A 513 -19.52 -19.59 7.02
CA SER A 513 -20.03 -18.65 8.03
C SER A 513 -19.74 -19.02 9.49
N GLY A 514 -18.77 -19.91 9.74
CA GLY A 514 -18.46 -20.39 11.08
C GLY A 514 -16.96 -20.55 11.22
N ASN A 515 -16.43 -20.06 12.34
CA ASN A 515 -15.00 -20.04 12.60
C ASN A 515 -14.58 -21.16 13.56
N THR A 516 -13.28 -21.38 13.67
CA THR A 516 -12.68 -22.12 14.76
C THR A 516 -12.76 -21.27 16.05
N ALA A 517 -12.39 -21.84 17.20
CA ALA A 517 -12.23 -21.07 18.43
C ALA A 517 -11.13 -20.00 18.36
N PHE A 518 -10.31 -19.99 17.31
CA PHE A 518 -9.18 -19.08 17.07
C PHE A 518 -9.47 -18.06 15.95
N GLY A 519 -10.70 -18.00 15.47
CA GLY A 519 -11.13 -16.96 14.53
C GLY A 519 -11.02 -17.31 13.04
N GLU A 520 -10.37 -18.40 12.62
CA GLU A 520 -10.28 -18.73 11.19
C GLU A 520 -11.57 -19.39 10.66
N PRO A 521 -11.97 -19.15 9.40
CA PRO A 521 -13.08 -19.84 8.77
C PRO A 521 -12.87 -21.36 8.77
N ARG A 522 -13.92 -22.14 9.11
CA ARG A 522 -13.85 -23.62 9.08
C ARG A 522 -13.61 -24.19 7.69
N PHE A 523 -13.97 -23.46 6.63
CA PHE A 523 -13.67 -23.78 5.25
C PHE A 523 -13.39 -22.50 4.49
N GLN A 524 -12.33 -22.50 3.69
CA GLN A 524 -12.00 -21.44 2.76
C GLN A 524 -11.54 -22.05 1.44
N ALA A 525 -11.99 -21.51 0.31
CA ALA A 525 -11.47 -21.85 -0.99
C ALA A 525 -11.31 -20.60 -1.86
N THR A 526 -10.15 -20.44 -2.48
CA THR A 526 -9.84 -19.41 -3.46
C THR A 526 -9.51 -20.07 -4.79
N ALA A 527 -10.04 -19.59 -5.90
CA ALA A 527 -9.68 -20.02 -7.25
C ALA A 527 -9.59 -18.80 -8.16
N PHE A 528 -8.67 -18.83 -9.12
CA PHE A 528 -8.45 -17.72 -10.04
C PHE A 528 -8.00 -18.21 -11.42
N ALA A 529 -8.34 -17.47 -12.46
CA ALA A 529 -7.94 -17.72 -13.85
C ALA A 529 -7.90 -16.40 -14.61
N ALA A 530 -6.75 -16.06 -15.19
CA ALA A 530 -6.52 -14.79 -15.84
C ALA A 530 -5.50 -14.91 -16.98
N GLN A 531 -5.54 -13.95 -17.90
CA GLN A 531 -4.48 -13.73 -18.88
C GLN A 531 -3.52 -12.65 -18.32
N PRO A 532 -2.27 -12.95 -17.99
CA PRO A 532 -1.36 -11.95 -17.41
C PRO A 532 -0.88 -10.96 -18.48
N GLU A 533 -0.88 -9.66 -18.17
CA GLU A 533 -0.21 -8.60 -18.98
C GLU A 533 1.10 -8.12 -18.34
N THR A 534 1.37 -8.62 -17.14
CA THR A 534 2.47 -8.25 -16.28
C THR A 534 3.17 -9.52 -15.82
N LEU A 535 4.47 -9.40 -15.55
CA LEU A 535 5.26 -10.48 -15.00
C LEU A 535 5.63 -10.16 -13.55
N PRO A 536 5.66 -11.17 -12.67
CA PRO A 536 6.11 -11.00 -11.31
C PRO A 536 7.63 -10.79 -11.26
N GLN A 537 8.08 -10.00 -10.30
CA GLN A 537 9.48 -9.80 -9.96
C GLN A 537 9.63 -9.90 -8.43
N ARG A 538 10.77 -10.43 -7.99
CA ARG A 538 11.12 -10.54 -6.57
C ARG A 538 12.56 -10.11 -6.35
N ASP A 539 12.74 -9.06 -5.55
CA ASP A 539 14.03 -8.49 -5.17
C ASP A 539 14.27 -8.73 -3.68
N GLU A 540 15.46 -9.20 -3.30
CA GLU A 540 15.89 -9.39 -1.91
C GLU A 540 17.07 -8.46 -1.59
N PHE A 541 16.93 -7.64 -0.56
CA PHE A 541 17.96 -6.72 -0.08
C PHE A 541 18.42 -7.19 1.29
N LEU A 542 19.72 -7.42 1.49
CA LEU A 542 20.25 -7.47 2.84
C LEU A 542 20.01 -6.08 3.45
N GLY A 543 19.48 -6.02 4.68
CA GLY A 543 19.27 -4.75 5.38
C GLY A 543 20.58 -3.97 5.38
N THR A 544 20.58 -2.65 5.27
CA THR A 544 21.80 -1.83 5.11
C THR A 544 22.23 -1.11 6.39
N GLY A 545 21.37 -1.10 7.41
CA GLY A 545 21.44 -0.17 8.52
C GLY A 545 20.68 1.13 8.25
N GLY A 546 20.21 1.37 7.01
CA GLY A 546 19.51 2.57 6.58
C GLY A 546 18.08 2.32 6.10
N SER A 547 17.47 3.36 5.52
CA SER A 547 16.04 3.39 5.16
C SER A 547 15.73 3.33 3.66
N ALA A 548 16.68 3.61 2.77
CA ALA A 548 16.45 3.66 1.32
C ALA A 548 16.84 2.35 0.60
N TYR A 549 15.99 1.91 -0.33
CA TYR A 549 16.18 0.69 -1.14
C TYR A 549 15.75 0.89 -2.60
N PHE A 550 16.55 0.41 -3.55
CA PHE A 550 16.33 0.57 -5.00
C PHE A 550 15.92 -0.75 -5.66
N LEU A 551 14.73 -0.81 -6.23
CA LEU A 551 14.18 -1.97 -6.95
C LEU A 551 14.90 -2.19 -8.28
N LYS A 552 14.95 -3.45 -8.73
CA LYS A 552 15.55 -3.81 -10.02
C LYS A 552 14.80 -3.23 -11.21
N ARG A 553 13.47 -3.29 -11.16
CA ARG A 553 12.62 -2.84 -12.26
C ARG A 553 11.99 -1.50 -11.90
N GLN A 554 11.93 -0.66 -12.91
CA GLN A 554 11.21 0.60 -12.92
C GLN A 554 9.82 0.39 -13.52
N ARG A 555 8.94 1.39 -13.42
CA ARG A 555 7.53 1.29 -13.87
C ARG A 555 6.81 0.10 -13.23
N VAL A 556 6.95 0.04 -11.91
CA VAL A 556 6.22 -0.90 -11.07
C VAL A 556 4.73 -0.60 -11.20
N ILE A 557 3.90 -1.63 -11.31
CA ILE A 557 2.45 -1.44 -11.29
C ILE A 557 2.05 -0.98 -9.89
N GLU A 558 1.48 0.22 -9.81
CA GLU A 558 1.03 0.80 -8.56
C GLU A 558 0.06 -0.12 -7.80
N GLY A 559 0.30 -0.31 -6.51
CA GLY A 559 -0.47 -1.22 -5.64
C GLY A 559 -0.21 -2.72 -5.86
N SER A 560 0.67 -3.10 -6.80
CA SER A 560 1.05 -4.51 -7.01
C SER A 560 2.10 -4.99 -6.03
N GLU A 561 2.84 -4.09 -5.41
CA GLU A 561 3.94 -4.35 -4.51
C GLU A 561 3.50 -5.01 -3.20
N THR A 562 4.40 -5.78 -2.61
CA THR A 562 4.30 -6.34 -1.26
C THR A 562 5.71 -6.47 -0.71
N LEU A 563 5.97 -5.75 0.39
CA LEU A 563 7.26 -5.75 1.05
C LEU A 563 7.21 -6.55 2.34
N HIS A 564 8.22 -7.39 2.56
CA HIS A 564 8.41 -8.14 3.79
C HIS A 564 9.81 -7.91 4.36
N LEU A 565 9.90 -7.86 5.68
CA LEU A 565 11.13 -8.04 6.43
C LEU A 565 11.28 -9.53 6.79
N GLU A 566 12.41 -10.14 6.48
CA GLU A 566 12.72 -11.55 6.78
C GLU A 566 14.02 -11.68 7.58
N TYR A 567 13.97 -12.33 8.73
CA TYR A 567 15.15 -12.76 9.46
C TYR A 567 15.51 -14.16 9.04
N ARG A 568 16.75 -14.36 8.58
CA ARG A 568 17.24 -15.62 8.04
C ARG A 568 18.48 -16.08 8.78
N ASP A 569 18.55 -17.37 9.04
CA ASP A 569 19.77 -18.00 9.54
C ASP A 569 20.90 -17.78 8.54
N LYS A 570 22.02 -17.20 9.01
CA LYS A 570 23.16 -16.78 8.18
C LYS A 570 23.83 -17.93 7.41
N ILE A 571 23.56 -19.19 7.75
CA ILE A 571 24.35 -20.32 7.25
C ILE A 571 23.52 -21.51 6.76
N THR A 572 22.21 -21.51 7.01
CA THR A 572 21.22 -22.38 6.34
C THR A 572 20.26 -21.62 5.44
N GLY A 573 20.22 -20.28 5.51
CA GLY A 573 19.43 -19.40 4.65
C GLY A 573 17.94 -19.47 4.97
N ARG A 574 17.60 -20.21 6.03
CA ARG A 574 16.26 -20.51 6.49
C ARG A 574 15.64 -19.26 7.10
N VAL A 575 14.45 -18.92 6.66
CA VAL A 575 13.64 -17.85 7.26
C VAL A 575 13.20 -18.28 8.67
N ILE A 576 13.70 -17.57 9.68
CA ILE A 576 13.36 -17.71 11.11
C ILE A 576 12.08 -16.93 11.41
N ASP A 577 12.00 -15.68 10.92
CA ASP A 577 10.85 -14.79 11.09
C ASP A 577 10.58 -13.97 9.82
N ARG A 578 9.31 -13.61 9.59
CA ARG A 578 8.88 -12.79 8.45
C ARG A 578 7.75 -11.85 8.88
N ARG A 579 7.91 -10.55 8.62
CA ARG A 579 6.92 -9.49 8.87
C ARG A 579 6.58 -8.75 7.58
N ALA A 580 5.30 -8.56 7.28
CA ALA A 580 4.88 -7.68 6.17
C ALA A 580 4.96 -6.20 6.57
N LEU A 581 5.29 -5.33 5.62
CA LEU A 581 5.33 -3.87 5.79
C LEU A 581 4.09 -3.23 5.15
N ALA A 582 3.55 -2.18 5.78
CA ALA A 582 2.37 -1.43 5.30
C ALA A 582 2.77 -0.16 4.51
N TYR A 583 2.17 0.04 3.33
CA TYR A 583 2.37 1.25 2.52
C TYR A 583 1.78 2.49 3.21
N GLY A 584 2.49 3.62 3.16
CA GLY A 584 2.11 4.88 3.79
C GLY A 584 2.39 4.94 5.31
N GLU A 585 2.51 3.80 5.97
CA GLU A 585 2.86 3.70 7.40
C GLU A 585 4.32 3.27 7.62
N ASP A 586 4.70 2.09 7.13
CA ASP A 586 6.04 1.52 7.30
C ASP A 586 6.99 1.91 6.17
N TYR A 587 6.47 2.22 4.97
CA TYR A 587 7.28 2.63 3.81
C TYR A 587 6.49 3.47 2.79
N SER A 588 7.23 4.19 1.95
CA SER A 588 6.75 4.80 0.71
C SER A 588 7.49 4.21 -0.49
N ILE A 589 6.87 4.26 -1.67
CA ILE A 589 7.47 3.78 -2.92
C ILE A 589 7.23 4.77 -4.05
N ASP A 590 8.29 5.05 -4.82
CA ASP A 590 8.21 5.70 -6.12
C ASP A 590 8.07 4.63 -7.20
N TYR A 591 6.85 4.45 -7.73
CA TYR A 591 6.55 3.39 -8.72
C TYR A 591 7.22 3.60 -10.07
N LEU A 592 7.52 4.85 -10.42
CA LEU A 592 8.19 5.17 -11.67
C LEU A 592 9.67 4.82 -11.57
N GLN A 593 10.32 5.27 -10.52
CA GLN A 593 11.76 5.09 -10.32
C GLN A 593 12.12 3.73 -9.71
N GLY A 594 11.17 3.07 -9.06
CA GLY A 594 11.39 1.84 -8.30
C GLY A 594 12.19 2.10 -7.01
N VAL A 595 11.90 3.16 -6.26
CA VAL A 595 12.60 3.49 -5.01
C VAL A 595 11.68 3.27 -3.83
N VAL A 596 12.14 2.56 -2.82
CA VAL A 596 11.44 2.32 -1.55
C VAL A 596 12.15 3.09 -0.44
N ILE A 597 11.39 3.82 0.37
CA ILE A 597 11.91 4.51 1.56
C ILE A 597 11.15 3.98 2.77
N LEU A 598 11.87 3.37 3.71
CA LEU A 598 11.32 2.91 4.98
C LEU A 598 11.13 4.08 5.96
N SER A 599 10.08 4.02 6.76
CA SER A 599 9.81 4.97 7.84
C SER A 599 10.81 4.87 9.00
N ARG A 600 11.52 3.74 9.13
CA ARG A 600 12.58 3.49 10.13
C ARG A 600 13.76 2.74 9.48
N PRO A 601 15.01 3.05 9.87
CA PRO A 601 16.17 2.34 9.37
C PRO A 601 16.17 0.87 9.80
N LEU A 602 16.69 0.00 8.93
CA LEU A 602 16.72 -1.44 9.16
C LEU A 602 18.16 -1.95 9.33
N SER A 603 18.50 -2.43 10.53
CA SER A 603 19.78 -3.11 10.80
C SER A 603 19.96 -4.40 9.98
N GLN A 604 21.18 -4.69 9.50
CA GLN A 604 21.45 -5.88 8.66
C GLN A 604 21.30 -7.23 9.40
N ALA A 605 21.36 -7.24 10.73
CA ALA A 605 21.26 -8.44 11.55
C ALA A 605 20.71 -8.11 12.94
N SER A 606 20.12 -9.10 13.60
CA SER A 606 19.84 -9.03 15.05
C SER A 606 21.13 -9.29 15.82
N ALA A 607 21.43 -8.55 16.89
CA ALA A 607 22.56 -8.87 17.75
C ALA A 607 22.24 -10.15 18.55
N ALA A 608 23.03 -11.22 18.38
CA ALA A 608 22.81 -12.43 19.17
C ALA A 608 23.26 -12.20 20.63
N ARG A 609 22.30 -12.31 21.56
CA ARG A 609 22.56 -12.10 22.99
C ARG A 609 22.89 -13.40 23.75
N GLY A 610 23.08 -14.52 23.07
CA GLY A 610 23.38 -15.83 23.67
C GLY A 610 24.78 -15.97 24.31
N PRO A 611 24.99 -17.00 25.14
CA PRO A 611 26.28 -17.28 25.80
C PRO A 611 27.34 -17.90 24.87
N VAL A 612 26.92 -18.49 23.75
CA VAL A 612 27.76 -18.91 22.64
C VAL A 612 27.19 -18.24 21.39
N ARG A 613 28.05 -17.75 20.50
CA ARG A 613 27.66 -17.03 19.29
C ARG A 613 28.39 -17.59 18.08
N ASP A 614 27.69 -17.71 16.96
CA ASP A 614 28.32 -18.00 15.66
C ASP A 614 28.70 -16.69 14.98
N GLY A 615 29.99 -16.36 15.02
CA GLY A 615 30.56 -15.13 14.47
C GLY A 615 30.71 -13.96 15.45
N ALA A 616 31.22 -12.85 14.94
CA ALA A 616 31.69 -11.72 15.73
C ALA A 616 30.60 -10.91 16.44
N LEU A 617 29.50 -10.57 15.75
CA LEU A 617 28.30 -9.94 16.33
C LEU A 617 27.14 -10.93 16.53
N GLY A 618 27.22 -12.09 15.87
CA GLY A 618 26.22 -13.16 15.89
C GLY A 618 24.87 -12.79 15.25
N GLY A 619 23.88 -13.67 15.39
CA GLY A 619 22.45 -13.46 15.08
C GLY A 619 22.05 -13.71 13.63
N ASP A 620 20.76 -13.48 13.35
CA ASP A 620 20.13 -13.75 12.04
C ASP A 620 20.32 -12.57 11.08
N ALA A 621 20.49 -12.84 9.79
CA ALA A 621 20.54 -11.81 8.74
C ALA A 621 19.13 -11.28 8.41
N ALA A 622 18.96 -9.96 8.38
CA ALA A 622 17.71 -9.31 8.04
C ALA A 622 17.67 -8.96 6.54
N TYR A 623 16.59 -9.33 5.86
CA TYR A 623 16.37 -9.06 4.45
C TYR A 623 15.07 -8.30 4.22
N ILE A 624 15.07 -7.33 3.32
CA ILE A 624 13.85 -6.79 2.72
C ILE A 624 13.56 -7.58 1.46
N VAL A 625 12.36 -8.13 1.36
CA VAL A 625 11.87 -8.86 0.19
C VAL A 625 10.75 -8.06 -0.45
N ALA A 626 11.02 -7.47 -1.60
CA ALA A 626 10.03 -6.75 -2.41
C ALA A 626 9.52 -7.67 -3.52
N GLN A 627 8.22 -7.93 -3.54
CA GLN A 627 7.52 -8.62 -4.63
C GLN A 627 6.62 -7.62 -5.33
N TYR A 628 6.65 -7.55 -6.67
CA TYR A 628 5.82 -6.61 -7.44
C TYR A 628 5.61 -7.09 -8.87
N GLU A 629 4.62 -6.52 -9.56
CA GLU A 629 4.35 -6.79 -10.98
C GLU A 629 4.89 -5.64 -11.83
N TYR A 630 5.45 -5.98 -12.99
CA TYR A 630 5.90 -5.00 -13.99
C TYR A 630 5.44 -5.41 -15.38
N ARG A 631 5.24 -4.44 -16.26
CA ARG A 631 4.90 -4.71 -17.67
C ARG A 631 6.14 -5.19 -18.41
N ALA A 632 6.12 -6.47 -18.78
CA ALA A 632 7.09 -7.03 -19.71
C ALA A 632 6.57 -6.93 -21.15
N ARG A 633 7.47 -7.17 -22.12
CA ARG A 633 7.15 -7.23 -23.55
C ARG A 633 5.97 -8.18 -23.79
N ALA A 634 4.82 -7.63 -24.19
CA ALA A 634 3.73 -8.43 -24.74
C ALA A 634 4.19 -9.06 -26.06
N GLY A 635 4.41 -10.38 -26.06
CA GLY A 635 4.23 -11.19 -27.25
C GLY A 635 2.74 -11.46 -27.43
N GLU A 636 2.28 -11.62 -28.67
CA GLU A 636 0.98 -12.27 -28.92
C GLU A 636 1.15 -13.76 -28.60
N THR A 637 1.08 -14.11 -27.32
CA THR A 637 1.04 -15.48 -26.83
C THR A 637 -0.25 -15.70 -26.06
N ASP A 638 -0.85 -16.89 -26.22
CA ASP A 638 -2.02 -17.36 -25.45
C ASP A 638 -1.60 -17.66 -24.00
N ASP A 639 -1.16 -16.62 -23.28
CA ASP A 639 -0.65 -16.69 -21.92
C ASP A 639 -1.83 -16.75 -20.94
N TYR A 640 -1.85 -17.77 -20.09
CA TYR A 640 -2.90 -17.96 -19.10
C TYR A 640 -2.32 -18.45 -17.79
N VAL A 641 -2.79 -17.84 -16.71
CA VAL A 641 -2.49 -18.22 -15.34
C VAL A 641 -3.77 -18.71 -14.69
N PHE A 642 -3.74 -19.88 -14.08
CA PHE A 642 -4.86 -20.37 -13.29
C PHE A 642 -4.34 -21.08 -12.05
N GLY A 643 -5.07 -20.94 -10.95
CA GLY A 643 -4.68 -21.53 -9.69
C GLY A 643 -5.74 -21.42 -8.62
N GLY A 644 -5.43 -21.91 -7.43
CA GLY A 644 -6.32 -21.86 -6.30
C GLY A 644 -5.81 -22.61 -5.09
N ARG A 645 -6.48 -22.39 -3.96
CA ARG A 645 -6.27 -23.07 -2.69
C ARG A 645 -7.61 -23.42 -2.06
N ALA A 646 -7.74 -24.61 -1.50
CA ALA A 646 -8.87 -24.95 -0.64
C ALA A 646 -8.37 -25.51 0.68
N GLU A 647 -8.94 -25.04 1.79
CA GLU A 647 -8.63 -25.52 3.12
C GLU A 647 -9.87 -25.72 4.00
N ARG A 648 -9.79 -26.66 4.94
CA ARG A 648 -10.88 -27.01 5.84
C ARG A 648 -10.36 -27.43 7.21
N TRP A 649 -10.98 -26.87 8.25
CA TRP A 649 -10.84 -27.31 9.63
C TRP A 649 -11.87 -28.38 9.99
N LEU A 650 -11.39 -29.52 10.48
CA LEU A 650 -12.13 -30.52 11.22
C LEU A 650 -12.01 -30.17 12.72
N ARG A 651 -13.14 -29.80 13.34
CA ARG A 651 -13.18 -29.26 14.72
C ARG A 651 -12.31 -28.00 14.82
N ASN A 652 -11.71 -27.73 15.99
CA ASN A 652 -10.82 -26.58 16.20
C ASN A 652 -9.33 -26.95 16.05
N SER A 653 -9.04 -28.20 15.69
CA SER A 653 -7.74 -28.83 15.93
C SER A 653 -7.08 -29.46 14.70
N LEU A 654 -7.75 -29.63 13.56
CA LEU A 654 -7.17 -30.30 12.40
C LEU A 654 -7.54 -29.60 11.10
N ARG A 655 -6.59 -29.00 10.39
CA ARG A 655 -6.75 -28.36 9.08
C ARG A 655 -6.16 -29.24 7.99
N PHE A 656 -6.83 -29.32 6.85
CA PHE A 656 -6.27 -29.82 5.58
C PHE A 656 -6.32 -28.71 4.55
N GLY A 657 -5.28 -28.53 3.75
CA GLY A 657 -5.16 -27.57 2.67
C GLY A 657 -4.61 -28.22 1.40
N VAL A 658 -5.04 -27.73 0.24
CA VAL A 658 -4.47 -28.06 -1.07
C VAL A 658 -4.31 -26.79 -1.87
N THR A 659 -3.20 -26.64 -2.59
CA THR A 659 -2.90 -25.47 -3.43
C THR A 659 -2.42 -25.94 -4.79
N GLY A 660 -2.75 -25.24 -5.86
CA GLY A 660 -2.19 -25.48 -7.19
C GLY A 660 -2.20 -24.23 -8.06
N MET A 661 -1.22 -24.10 -8.94
CA MET A 661 -1.10 -23.04 -9.93
C MET A 661 -0.43 -23.54 -11.21
N ILE A 662 -0.86 -22.98 -12.33
CA ILE A 662 -0.25 -23.14 -13.64
C ILE A 662 -0.11 -21.76 -14.23
N ASP A 663 1.12 -21.42 -14.61
CA ASP A 663 1.51 -20.18 -15.24
C ASP A 663 2.04 -20.52 -16.64
N ARG A 664 1.38 -20.01 -17.68
CA ARG A 664 1.81 -20.13 -19.08
C ARG A 664 2.19 -18.74 -19.56
N THR A 665 3.48 -18.51 -19.71
CA THR A 665 4.10 -17.23 -20.11
C THR A 665 5.09 -17.41 -21.26
N GLY A 666 5.13 -18.60 -21.85
CA GLY A 666 6.05 -19.00 -22.92
C GLY A 666 7.44 -19.34 -22.40
N VAL A 667 8.19 -18.34 -21.93
CA VAL A 667 9.61 -18.52 -21.50
C VAL A 667 9.75 -18.95 -20.04
N ALA A 668 8.75 -18.69 -19.21
CA ALA A 668 8.76 -18.99 -17.77
C ALA A 668 7.62 -19.94 -17.37
N ASP A 669 7.13 -20.77 -18.31
CA ASP A 669 6.07 -21.77 -18.08
C ASP A 669 6.33 -22.59 -16.80
N HIS A 670 5.36 -22.58 -15.89
CA HIS A 670 5.53 -23.14 -14.56
C HIS A 670 4.25 -23.78 -14.06
N LYS A 671 4.36 -24.95 -13.42
CA LYS A 671 3.24 -25.63 -12.77
C LYS A 671 3.66 -25.99 -11.36
N ALA A 672 2.82 -25.70 -10.38
CA ALA A 672 3.08 -26.11 -9.02
C ALA A 672 1.81 -26.57 -8.31
N TYR A 673 1.90 -27.58 -7.45
CA TYR A 673 0.77 -28.10 -6.67
C TYR A 673 1.25 -28.73 -5.38
N GLY A 674 0.43 -28.66 -4.33
CA GLY A 674 0.82 -29.10 -2.99
C GLY A 674 -0.37 -29.30 -2.07
N ALA A 675 -0.10 -29.93 -0.93
CA ALA A 675 -1.06 -30.19 0.12
C ALA A 675 -0.41 -29.97 1.49
N ASP A 676 -1.20 -29.50 2.45
CA ASP A 676 -0.76 -29.27 3.81
C ASP A 676 -1.78 -29.74 4.84
N VAL A 677 -1.30 -30.09 6.03
CA VAL A 677 -2.08 -30.50 7.19
C VAL A 677 -1.57 -29.76 8.40
N ARG A 678 -2.46 -29.23 9.24
CA ARG A 678 -2.11 -28.66 10.55
C ARG A 678 -2.95 -29.32 11.63
N ILE A 679 -2.31 -29.92 12.62
CA ILE A 679 -2.94 -30.42 13.84
C ILE A 679 -2.59 -29.45 14.97
N ARG A 680 -3.54 -28.91 15.72
CA ARG A 680 -3.27 -28.01 16.84
C ARG A 680 -4.14 -28.31 18.06
N ARG A 681 -3.60 -28.04 19.23
CA ARG A 681 -4.33 -28.03 20.51
C ARG A 681 -4.51 -26.62 21.05
N SER A 682 -3.51 -25.77 20.86
CA SER A 682 -3.48 -24.34 21.20
C SER A 682 -2.69 -23.60 20.10
N GLU A 683 -2.51 -22.28 20.23
CA GLU A 683 -1.63 -21.53 19.33
C GLU A 683 -0.15 -21.91 19.50
N THR A 684 0.24 -22.43 20.67
CA THR A 684 1.63 -22.80 20.99
C THR A 684 1.91 -24.30 20.87
N THR A 685 0.86 -25.13 20.75
CA THR A 685 0.96 -26.59 20.54
C THR A 685 0.34 -27.01 19.20
N TYR A 686 1.18 -27.33 18.20
CA TYR A 686 0.76 -27.70 16.85
C TYR A 686 1.74 -28.67 16.14
N LEU A 687 1.29 -29.30 15.06
CA LEU A 687 2.04 -30.14 14.12
C LEU A 687 1.56 -29.80 12.71
N ASP A 688 2.45 -29.27 11.88
CA ASP A 688 2.23 -28.97 10.47
C ASP A 688 2.97 -29.99 9.59
N GLY A 689 2.35 -30.37 8.48
CA GLY A 689 3.01 -31.07 7.38
C GLY A 689 2.62 -30.41 6.06
N GLU A 690 3.55 -30.24 5.14
CA GLU A 690 3.32 -29.67 3.82
C GLU A 690 4.16 -30.42 2.78
N ILE A 691 3.59 -30.67 1.60
CA ILE A 691 4.27 -31.22 0.43
C ILE A 691 3.88 -30.42 -0.80
N ALA A 692 4.84 -30.08 -1.64
CA ALA A 692 4.67 -29.32 -2.86
C ALA A 692 5.50 -29.97 -3.99
N TYR A 693 5.04 -29.78 -5.21
CA TYR A 693 5.71 -30.18 -6.43
C TYR A 693 5.71 -29.00 -7.39
N SER A 694 6.80 -28.82 -8.13
CA SER A 694 6.88 -27.86 -9.21
C SER A 694 7.47 -28.46 -10.49
N GLN A 695 7.13 -27.85 -11.63
CA GLN A 695 7.57 -28.25 -12.95
C GLN A 695 7.74 -27.03 -13.86
N GLY A 696 8.86 -26.96 -14.57
CA GLY A 696 9.17 -25.89 -15.52
C GLY A 696 9.97 -24.74 -14.91
N PRO A 697 10.51 -23.83 -15.75
CA PRO A 697 11.39 -22.76 -15.32
C PRO A 697 10.79 -21.90 -14.20
N GLY A 698 9.67 -21.23 -14.39
CA GLY A 698 9.23 -20.20 -13.44
C GLY A 698 10.13 -18.96 -13.46
N PHE A 699 9.99 -18.12 -12.44
CA PHE A 699 10.67 -16.82 -12.36
C PHE A 699 11.90 -16.89 -11.44
N GLY A 700 12.98 -16.21 -11.82
CA GLY A 700 14.16 -16.02 -10.98
C GLY A 700 13.97 -14.91 -9.94
N ILE A 701 15.01 -14.67 -9.14
CA ILE A 701 15.04 -13.63 -8.11
C ILE A 701 16.25 -12.71 -8.32
N SER A 702 16.20 -11.51 -7.77
CA SER A 702 17.31 -10.56 -7.79
C SER A 702 17.74 -10.19 -6.38
N ARG A 703 19.02 -9.90 -6.18
CA ARG A 703 19.61 -9.72 -4.85
C ARG A 703 20.58 -8.55 -4.77
N SER A 704 20.59 -7.87 -3.63
CA SER A 704 21.54 -6.79 -3.31
C SER A 704 21.93 -6.81 -1.83
N THR A 705 23.16 -6.38 -1.53
CA THR A 705 23.68 -6.26 -0.16
C THR A 705 23.85 -4.81 0.32
N ASP A 706 23.62 -3.86 -0.57
CA ASP A 706 23.90 -2.42 -0.42
C ASP A 706 22.66 -1.57 -0.75
N GLY A 707 21.46 -2.12 -0.51
CA GLY A 707 20.21 -1.38 -0.67
C GLY A 707 19.79 -1.17 -2.11
N GLY A 708 20.28 -1.96 -3.07
CA GLY A 708 19.89 -1.90 -4.48
C GLY A 708 20.82 -1.06 -5.35
N LEU A 709 21.94 -0.57 -4.80
CA LEU A 709 22.99 0.09 -5.57
C LEU A 709 23.73 -0.92 -6.48
N THR A 710 23.92 -2.15 -5.99
CA THR A 710 24.40 -3.26 -6.80
C THR A 710 23.46 -4.46 -6.73
N ILE A 711 22.97 -4.90 -7.90
CA ILE A 711 21.99 -5.98 -8.04
C ILE A 711 22.61 -7.16 -8.81
N SER A 712 22.36 -8.37 -8.33
CA SER A 712 22.75 -9.63 -8.95
C SER A 712 21.52 -10.51 -9.21
N ASP A 713 21.50 -11.20 -10.36
CA ASP A 713 20.39 -12.04 -10.77
C ASP A 713 20.67 -13.51 -10.46
N THR A 714 19.71 -14.16 -9.80
CA THR A 714 19.68 -15.61 -9.63
C THR A 714 18.67 -16.19 -10.61
N PRO A 715 19.12 -16.96 -11.62
CA PRO A 715 18.21 -17.61 -12.56
C PRO A 715 17.30 -18.60 -11.83
N SER A 716 16.15 -18.93 -12.41
CA SER A 716 15.30 -19.93 -11.77
C SER A 716 15.96 -21.30 -11.77
N ALA A 717 15.82 -22.02 -10.67
CA ALA A 717 16.30 -23.40 -10.53
C ALA A 717 15.46 -24.40 -11.34
N GLY A 718 14.22 -24.03 -11.68
CA GLY A 718 13.33 -24.86 -12.49
C GLY A 718 13.87 -25.05 -13.91
N LEU A 719 13.67 -26.24 -14.48
CA LEU A 719 14.02 -26.55 -15.86
C LEU A 719 12.79 -27.00 -16.64
N ALA A 720 12.73 -26.62 -17.92
CA ALA A 720 11.62 -26.98 -18.79
C ALA A 720 11.41 -28.51 -18.80
N GLY A 721 10.19 -28.94 -18.51
CA GLY A 721 9.80 -30.36 -18.49
C GLY A 721 10.23 -31.16 -17.24
N ARG A 722 11.13 -30.65 -16.38
CA ARG A 722 11.61 -31.34 -15.18
C ARG A 722 10.69 -31.07 -13.99
N LYS A 723 10.36 -32.12 -13.23
CA LYS A 723 9.59 -32.05 -11.98
C LYS A 723 10.52 -32.15 -10.78
N ALA A 724 10.14 -31.49 -9.70
CA ALA A 724 10.83 -31.59 -8.41
C ALA A 724 9.81 -31.42 -7.27
N ALA A 725 10.09 -32.01 -6.11
CA ALA A 725 9.26 -31.97 -4.91
C ALA A 725 9.96 -31.26 -3.74
N ALA A 726 9.16 -30.67 -2.85
CA ALA A 726 9.60 -30.16 -1.55
C ALA A 726 8.58 -30.57 -0.49
N TRP A 727 9.03 -31.00 0.69
CA TRP A 727 8.13 -31.28 1.80
C TRP A 727 8.75 -30.96 3.15
N ILE A 728 7.90 -30.62 4.11
CA ILE A 728 8.27 -30.29 5.49
C ILE A 728 7.26 -30.88 6.46
N VAL A 729 7.74 -31.36 7.60
CA VAL A 729 6.94 -31.66 8.79
C VAL A 729 7.55 -30.89 9.95
N ARG A 730 6.78 -30.08 10.67
CA ARG A 730 7.23 -29.34 11.84
C ARG A 730 6.21 -29.38 12.95
N GLY A 731 6.63 -29.38 14.20
CA GLY A 731 5.70 -29.31 15.32
C GLY A 731 6.33 -28.66 16.54
N GLN A 732 5.46 -28.15 17.41
CA GLN A 732 5.82 -27.62 18.70
C GLN A 732 4.76 -28.04 19.71
N MET A 733 5.17 -28.27 20.95
CA MET A 733 4.31 -28.61 22.08
C MET A 733 4.69 -27.73 23.26
N ASP A 734 3.69 -27.06 23.82
CA ASP A 734 3.77 -26.38 25.09
C ASP A 734 3.44 -27.38 26.22
N MET A 735 4.37 -27.56 27.14
CA MET A 735 4.28 -28.52 28.24
C MET A 735 3.10 -28.23 29.17
N LYS A 736 2.65 -26.97 29.23
CA LYS A 736 1.46 -26.60 30.01
C LYS A 736 0.19 -27.26 29.47
N ASP A 737 0.11 -27.46 28.16
CA ASP A 737 -1.09 -28.02 27.54
C ASP A 737 -1.25 -29.50 27.90
N ILE A 738 -0.16 -30.21 28.21
CA ILE A 738 -0.19 -31.63 28.62
C ILE A 738 -0.15 -31.83 30.15
N ASN A 739 -0.32 -30.78 30.95
CA ASN A 739 -0.20 -30.81 32.40
C ASN A 739 1.12 -31.44 32.89
N ALA A 740 2.22 -31.22 32.16
CA ALA A 740 3.53 -31.69 32.60
C ALA A 740 3.99 -30.88 33.83
N ALA A 741 4.76 -31.53 34.71
CA ALA A 741 5.28 -30.91 35.92
C ALA A 741 6.28 -29.77 35.65
N LEU A 742 6.92 -29.78 34.48
CA LEU A 742 7.89 -28.78 34.05
C LEU A 742 7.28 -27.91 32.93
N PRO A 743 7.16 -26.59 33.10
CA PRO A 743 6.71 -25.69 32.03
C PRO A 743 7.77 -25.56 30.94
N GLY A 744 7.36 -25.16 29.74
CA GLY A 744 8.27 -24.94 28.61
C GLY A 744 7.68 -25.33 27.25
N LYS A 745 8.46 -25.15 26.19
CA LYS A 745 8.11 -25.52 24.82
C LYS A 745 9.16 -26.47 24.27
N ILE A 746 8.73 -27.47 23.52
CA ILE A 746 9.63 -28.34 22.74
C ILE A 746 9.10 -28.44 21.33
N GLY A 747 9.96 -28.49 20.34
CA GLY A 747 9.57 -28.58 18.95
C GLY A 747 10.65 -29.16 18.06
N GLY A 748 10.33 -29.29 16.78
CA GLY A 748 11.27 -29.76 15.79
C GLY A 748 10.65 -29.80 14.40
N TYR A 749 11.50 -30.03 13.42
CA TYR A 749 11.11 -30.04 12.02
C TYR A 749 12.00 -30.96 11.19
N TYR A 750 11.48 -31.41 10.05
CA TYR A 750 12.20 -32.14 9.01
C TYR A 750 11.72 -31.62 7.66
N GLU A 751 12.63 -31.27 6.78
CA GLU A 751 12.42 -30.68 5.47
C GLU A 751 13.28 -31.42 4.43
N SER A 752 12.74 -31.67 3.24
CA SER A 752 13.46 -32.24 2.11
C SER A 752 13.00 -31.55 0.83
N LYS A 753 13.95 -31.09 0.02
CA LYS A 753 13.71 -30.35 -1.23
C LYS A 753 14.54 -30.98 -2.34
N GLU A 754 13.93 -31.22 -3.50
CA GLU A 754 14.59 -31.81 -4.67
C GLU A 754 15.14 -30.74 -5.62
N ALA A 755 16.24 -31.05 -6.30
CA ALA A 755 16.87 -30.24 -7.33
C ALA A 755 15.90 -29.96 -8.48
N GLY A 756 15.71 -28.68 -8.77
CA GLY A 756 14.76 -28.16 -9.75
C GLY A 756 13.46 -27.67 -9.14
N PHE A 757 13.28 -27.74 -7.81
CA PHE A 757 12.09 -27.17 -7.17
C PHE A 757 12.19 -25.64 -7.20
N SER A 758 11.33 -25.00 -7.99
CA SER A 758 11.15 -23.55 -8.02
C SER A 758 9.76 -23.13 -7.56
N SER A 759 9.67 -21.97 -6.92
CA SER A 759 8.46 -21.24 -6.58
C SER A 759 8.76 -19.74 -6.51
N VAL A 760 7.78 -18.90 -6.18
CA VAL A 760 8.01 -17.46 -6.00
C VAL A 760 8.99 -17.18 -4.84
N THR A 761 9.06 -18.07 -3.84
CA THR A 761 9.89 -17.88 -2.63
C THR A 761 11.13 -18.77 -2.58
N GLU A 762 11.18 -19.86 -3.34
CA GLU A 762 12.23 -20.89 -3.25
C GLU A 762 12.84 -21.19 -4.62
N GLN A 763 14.16 -21.37 -4.68
CA GLN A 763 14.91 -21.73 -5.89
C GLN A 763 15.95 -22.81 -5.54
N ILE A 764 15.60 -24.08 -5.73
CA ILE A 764 16.40 -25.23 -5.26
C ILE A 764 17.17 -25.85 -6.42
N THR A 765 18.47 -25.60 -6.49
CA THR A 765 19.32 -26.10 -7.58
C THR A 765 19.81 -27.54 -7.37
N VAL A 766 19.88 -27.99 -6.12
CA VAL A 766 20.43 -29.29 -5.68
C VAL A 766 19.54 -29.90 -4.60
N ASP A 767 19.51 -31.22 -4.46
CA ASP A 767 18.68 -31.86 -3.42
C ASP A 767 19.18 -31.45 -2.03
N GLU A 768 18.28 -31.01 -1.15
CA GLU A 768 18.57 -30.56 0.22
C GLU A 768 17.70 -31.32 1.23
N ARG A 769 18.26 -31.58 2.41
CA ARG A 769 17.56 -32.17 3.56
C ARG A 769 17.96 -31.44 4.82
N VAL A 770 16.99 -31.04 5.60
CA VAL A 770 17.19 -30.29 6.85
C VAL A 770 16.33 -30.90 7.93
N TRP A 771 16.84 -31.05 9.14
CA TRP A 771 15.99 -31.33 10.28
C TRP A 771 16.54 -30.71 11.53
N GLY A 772 15.65 -30.34 12.44
CA GLY A 772 16.03 -29.68 13.67
C GLY A 772 15.08 -29.98 14.82
N ALA A 773 15.51 -29.66 16.02
CA ALA A 773 14.74 -29.75 17.25
C ALA A 773 15.11 -28.60 18.18
N HIS A 774 14.13 -28.05 18.88
CA HIS A 774 14.35 -26.98 19.85
C HIS A 774 13.60 -27.27 21.15
N ALA A 775 14.10 -26.76 22.27
CA ALA A 775 13.46 -26.80 23.57
C ALA A 775 13.76 -25.52 24.35
N GLU A 776 12.73 -24.92 24.95
CA GLU A 776 12.77 -23.76 25.83
C GLU A 776 12.10 -24.15 27.15
N LEU A 777 12.89 -24.45 28.18
CA LEU A 777 12.44 -25.00 29.46
C LEU A 777 12.79 -24.05 30.62
N PRO A 778 11.85 -23.25 31.14
CA PRO A 778 12.01 -22.55 32.41
C PRO A 778 12.01 -23.55 33.57
N LEU A 779 13.20 -24.05 33.92
CA LEU A 779 13.40 -25.07 34.96
C LEU A 779 12.94 -24.60 36.34
N THR A 780 13.09 -23.30 36.64
CA THR A 780 12.59 -22.63 37.85
C THR A 780 12.16 -21.18 37.52
N GLN A 781 11.69 -20.39 38.49
CA GLN A 781 11.40 -18.95 38.29
C GLN A 781 12.63 -18.13 37.86
N ASN A 782 13.82 -18.66 38.11
CA ASN A 782 15.09 -17.96 37.93
C ASN A 782 16.06 -18.70 37.00
N ILE A 783 15.69 -19.88 36.51
CA ILE A 783 16.58 -20.73 35.69
C ILE A 783 15.85 -21.13 34.42
N ASP A 784 16.44 -20.77 33.28
CA ASP A 784 15.97 -21.13 31.93
C ASP A 784 16.98 -22.03 31.25
N PHE A 785 16.51 -23.06 30.56
CA PHE A 785 17.32 -23.93 29.72
C PHE A 785 16.80 -23.88 28.28
N ASN A 786 17.68 -23.60 27.32
CA ASN A 786 17.37 -23.71 25.90
C ASN A 786 18.27 -24.73 25.22
N LEU A 787 17.72 -25.50 24.29
CA LEU A 787 18.42 -26.44 23.44
C LEU A 787 17.96 -26.21 22.00
N ASN A 788 18.88 -26.05 21.07
CA ASN A 788 18.63 -26.03 19.63
C ASN A 788 19.51 -27.11 18.97
N TYR A 789 18.98 -27.78 17.96
CA TYR A 789 19.66 -28.80 17.17
C TYR A 789 19.23 -28.61 15.73
N ASP A 790 20.16 -28.58 14.79
CA ASP A 790 19.88 -28.47 13.35
C ASP A 790 20.89 -29.33 12.54
N ASP A 791 20.45 -30.00 11.48
CA ASP A 791 21.28 -30.83 10.57
C ASP A 791 20.79 -30.64 9.13
N TYR A 792 21.57 -29.89 8.34
CA TYR A 792 21.40 -29.60 6.93
C TYR A 792 22.38 -30.45 6.10
N ARG A 793 21.92 -30.99 4.96
CA ARG A 793 22.75 -31.69 3.97
C ARG A 793 22.22 -31.46 2.57
N ASN A 794 23.11 -31.45 1.58
CA ASN A 794 22.74 -31.45 0.17
C ASN A 794 23.54 -32.46 -0.67
N ASP A 795 23.11 -32.65 -1.92
CA ASP A 795 23.71 -33.61 -2.85
C ASP A 795 25.02 -33.15 -3.50
N GLU A 796 25.38 -31.85 -3.39
CA GLU A 796 26.75 -31.37 -3.68
C GLU A 796 27.74 -31.76 -2.58
N GLY A 797 27.28 -32.48 -1.55
CA GLY A 797 28.09 -32.91 -0.42
C GLY A 797 28.22 -31.85 0.67
N ARG A 798 27.51 -30.72 0.58
CA ARG A 798 27.46 -29.74 1.67
C ARG A 798 26.72 -30.33 2.86
N ARG A 799 27.23 -30.13 4.06
CA ARG A 799 26.65 -30.61 5.32
C ARG A 799 26.89 -29.57 6.40
N ARG A 800 25.89 -29.32 7.24
CA ARG A 800 26.00 -28.54 8.48
C ARG A 800 25.22 -29.26 9.56
N LYS A 801 25.80 -29.41 10.74
CA LYS A 801 25.13 -29.94 11.92
C LYS A 801 25.50 -29.04 13.10
N GLU A 802 24.51 -28.63 13.86
CA GLU A 802 24.64 -27.68 14.93
C GLU A 802 23.82 -28.14 16.13
N VAL A 803 24.40 -28.02 17.32
CA VAL A 803 23.72 -28.33 18.58
C VAL A 803 24.11 -27.24 19.57
N GLU A 804 23.17 -26.42 19.98
CA GLU A 804 23.38 -25.35 20.95
C GLU A 804 22.59 -25.64 22.21
N THR A 805 23.23 -25.48 23.35
CA THR A 805 22.59 -25.56 24.66
C THR A 805 22.92 -24.30 25.43
N SER A 806 21.95 -23.73 26.13
CA SER A 806 22.17 -22.61 27.03
C SER A 806 21.40 -22.80 28.32
N PHE A 807 22.02 -22.42 29.44
CA PHE A 807 21.44 -22.36 30.76
C PHE A 807 21.60 -20.93 31.27
N SER A 808 20.50 -20.24 31.49
CA SER A 808 20.49 -18.91 32.11
C SER A 808 20.02 -19.03 33.56
N TRP A 809 20.70 -18.34 34.47
CA TRP A 809 20.36 -18.26 35.88
C TRP A 809 20.36 -16.79 36.33
N VAL A 810 19.20 -16.33 36.78
CA VAL A 810 19.00 -15.03 37.43
C VAL A 810 19.22 -15.19 38.93
N PHE A 811 20.32 -14.67 39.45
CA PHE A 811 20.64 -14.79 40.88
C PHE A 811 19.73 -13.88 41.71
N ASP A 812 19.58 -12.64 41.28
CA ASP A 812 18.79 -11.58 41.90
C ASP A 812 18.39 -10.52 40.86
N ALA A 813 17.95 -9.33 41.29
CA ALA A 813 17.53 -8.25 40.41
C ALA A 813 18.66 -7.66 39.54
N TYR A 814 19.92 -7.88 39.92
CA TYR A 814 21.11 -7.28 39.29
C TYR A 814 21.88 -8.29 38.43
N TRP A 815 22.03 -9.53 38.89
CA TRP A 815 22.92 -10.49 38.24
C TRP A 815 22.17 -11.59 37.49
N LYS A 816 22.57 -11.81 36.23
CA LYS A 816 22.18 -12.98 35.44
C LYS A 816 23.41 -13.60 34.78
N ALA A 817 23.64 -14.89 34.99
CA ALA A 817 24.66 -15.63 34.25
C ALA A 817 23.99 -16.54 33.22
N ALA A 818 24.59 -16.66 32.04
CA ALA A 818 24.23 -17.64 31.04
C ALA A 818 25.46 -18.47 30.68
N PHE A 819 25.33 -19.79 30.71
CA PHE A 819 26.33 -20.73 30.24
C PHE A 819 25.79 -21.40 28.97
N GLY A 820 26.64 -21.71 28.00
CA GLY A 820 26.23 -22.48 26.84
C GLY A 820 27.33 -23.34 26.24
N ILE A 821 26.90 -24.36 25.51
CA ILE A 821 27.78 -25.24 24.73
C ILE A 821 27.19 -25.33 23.33
N SER A 822 28.00 -25.08 22.31
CA SER A 822 27.66 -25.31 20.91
C SER A 822 28.56 -26.39 20.32
N TYR A 823 28.01 -27.31 19.53
CA TYR A 823 28.75 -28.22 18.69
C TYR A 823 28.33 -27.96 17.25
N SER A 824 29.28 -27.58 16.39
CA SER A 824 29.05 -27.39 14.96
C SER A 824 29.93 -28.33 14.14
N LYS A 825 29.39 -28.85 13.04
CA LYS A 825 30.12 -29.63 12.05
C LYS A 825 29.67 -29.17 10.68
N LEU A 826 30.61 -28.71 9.86
CA LEU A 826 30.31 -28.19 8.55
C LEU A 826 31.26 -28.78 7.49
N CYS A 827 30.77 -28.93 6.27
CA CYS A 827 31.52 -29.40 5.11
C CYS A 827 30.91 -28.74 3.87
N SER A 828 31.68 -28.06 3.03
CA SER A 828 31.22 -27.47 1.77
C SER A 828 32.23 -27.73 0.64
N PRO A 829 32.06 -28.82 -0.14
CA PRO A 829 32.99 -29.19 -1.22
C PRO A 829 33.21 -28.10 -2.27
N SER A 830 32.16 -27.37 -2.65
CA SER A 830 32.25 -26.26 -3.61
C SER A 830 33.10 -25.10 -3.07
N SER A 831 32.95 -24.75 -1.79
CA SER A 831 33.75 -23.71 -1.13
C SER A 831 35.22 -24.14 -1.02
N ILE A 832 35.48 -25.42 -0.71
CA ILE A 832 36.84 -26.01 -0.67
C ILE A 832 37.48 -25.95 -2.05
N LEU A 833 36.75 -26.32 -3.12
CA LEU A 833 37.22 -26.25 -4.50
C LEU A 833 37.49 -24.81 -4.96
N ALA A 834 36.70 -23.85 -4.47
CA ALA A 834 36.94 -22.41 -4.68
C ALA A 834 38.12 -21.85 -3.85
N GLY A 835 38.82 -22.69 -3.09
CA GLY A 835 39.97 -22.30 -2.27
C GLY A 835 39.60 -21.60 -0.96
N LYS A 836 38.32 -21.60 -0.55
CA LYS A 836 37.90 -21.10 0.76
C LYS A 836 38.34 -22.09 1.84
N SER A 837 38.87 -21.56 2.96
CA SER A 837 39.30 -22.35 4.11
C SER A 837 38.33 -22.19 5.29
N GLY A 838 38.26 -23.20 6.15
CA GLY A 838 37.35 -23.22 7.29
C GLY A 838 35.99 -23.82 6.96
N GLN A 839 35.92 -24.59 5.88
CA GLN A 839 34.69 -25.10 5.28
C GLN A 839 34.58 -26.64 5.36
N ASP A 840 35.46 -27.32 6.11
CA ASP A 840 35.45 -28.77 6.33
C ASP A 840 35.97 -29.17 7.72
N GLY A 841 35.06 -29.52 8.64
CA GLY A 841 35.46 -29.91 9.99
C GLY A 841 34.35 -29.89 11.03
N SER A 842 34.74 -30.06 12.29
CA SER A 842 33.85 -29.92 13.45
C SER A 842 34.50 -29.13 14.56
N ARG A 843 33.68 -28.42 15.34
CA ARG A 843 34.05 -27.52 16.41
C ARG A 843 33.10 -27.71 17.59
N MET A 844 33.64 -27.70 18.81
CA MET A 844 32.85 -27.64 20.03
C MET A 844 33.28 -26.43 20.85
N ASP A 845 32.33 -25.53 21.09
CA ASP A 845 32.51 -24.25 21.76
C ASP A 845 31.74 -24.27 23.08
N ALA A 846 32.33 -23.71 24.14
CA ALA A 846 31.65 -23.46 25.40
C ALA A 846 31.81 -22.00 25.73
N GLY A 847 30.74 -21.37 26.20
CA GLY A 847 30.74 -19.97 26.52
C GLY A 847 29.96 -19.64 27.78
N VAL A 848 30.36 -18.53 28.40
CA VAL A 848 29.73 -17.93 29.56
C VAL A 848 29.49 -16.48 29.23
N ARG A 849 28.29 -15.99 29.53
CA ARG A 849 27.93 -14.58 29.56
C ARG A 849 27.47 -14.23 30.97
N ILE A 850 27.92 -13.10 31.49
CA ILE A 850 27.48 -12.57 32.77
C ILE A 850 26.94 -11.18 32.50
N ASP A 851 25.67 -11.00 32.82
CA ASP A 851 24.93 -9.74 32.76
C ASP A 851 24.87 -9.15 34.19
N TYR A 852 25.23 -7.88 34.31
CA TYR A 852 25.06 -7.06 35.49
C TYR A 852 24.18 -5.86 35.15
N ARG A 853 22.93 -5.92 35.59
CA ARG A 853 21.92 -4.89 35.41
C ARG A 853 21.89 -4.00 36.65
N GLU A 854 22.56 -2.86 36.59
CA GLU A 854 22.60 -1.91 37.71
C GLU A 854 21.24 -1.24 37.95
N SER A 855 20.47 -0.98 36.88
CA SER A 855 19.14 -0.37 36.91
C SER A 855 18.30 -0.87 35.72
N ALA A 856 17.05 -0.41 35.58
CA ALA A 856 16.25 -0.69 34.38
C ALA A 856 16.91 -0.18 33.08
N ASP A 857 17.80 0.80 33.22
CA ASP A 857 18.39 1.60 32.16
C ASP A 857 19.84 1.24 31.85
N THR A 858 20.50 0.47 32.72
CA THR A 858 21.94 0.17 32.61
C THR A 858 22.20 -1.33 32.72
N LEU A 859 22.79 -1.90 31.68
CA LEU A 859 23.21 -3.28 31.57
C LEU A 859 24.68 -3.34 31.13
N TYR A 860 25.52 -3.91 31.97
CA TYR A 860 26.85 -4.35 31.59
C TYR A 860 26.84 -5.84 31.34
N TYR A 861 27.61 -6.31 30.38
CA TYR A 861 27.79 -7.73 30.17
C TYR A 861 29.21 -8.07 29.75
N GLY A 862 29.70 -9.19 30.26
CA GLY A 862 30.94 -9.81 29.79
C GLY A 862 30.63 -11.17 29.23
N PHE A 863 31.28 -11.55 28.14
CA PHE A 863 31.17 -12.89 27.59
C PHE A 863 32.53 -13.44 27.20
N MET A 864 32.67 -14.75 27.35
CA MET A 864 33.83 -15.50 26.86
C MET A 864 33.31 -16.82 26.30
N GLN A 865 33.86 -17.23 25.18
CA GLN A 865 33.67 -18.53 24.58
C GLN A 865 35.01 -19.08 24.10
N ALA A 866 35.16 -20.40 24.20
CA ALA A 866 36.37 -21.09 23.79
C ALA A 866 36.01 -22.38 23.05
N THR A 867 36.72 -22.63 21.96
CA THR A 867 36.73 -23.88 21.22
C THR A 867 37.63 -24.88 21.95
N PHE A 868 37.04 -25.96 22.48
CA PHE A 868 37.78 -26.98 23.24
C PHE A 868 37.94 -28.31 22.49
N ASP A 869 37.16 -28.56 21.44
CA ASP A 869 37.43 -29.63 20.46
C ASP A 869 37.32 -29.08 19.04
N ARG A 870 38.25 -29.49 18.17
CA ARG A 870 38.28 -29.07 16.76
C ARG A 870 38.92 -30.12 15.87
N LYS A 871 38.30 -30.39 14.73
CA LYS A 871 38.79 -31.32 13.68
C LYS A 871 38.60 -30.70 12.31
N GLY A 872 39.46 -31.03 11.36
CA GLY A 872 39.42 -30.47 10.00
C GLY A 872 40.04 -29.06 9.92
N ASP A 873 39.62 -28.28 8.93
CA ASP A 873 40.13 -26.93 8.65
C ASP A 873 39.28 -25.81 9.27
N VAL A 874 38.12 -26.13 9.88
CA VAL A 874 37.21 -25.19 10.55
C VAL A 874 38.00 -24.31 11.52
N LYS A 875 37.75 -23.00 11.47
CA LYS A 875 38.44 -22.03 12.33
C LYS A 875 37.91 -22.11 13.75
N LYS A 876 38.81 -21.90 14.71
CA LYS A 876 38.41 -21.71 16.12
C LYS A 876 37.49 -20.51 16.25
N ASN A 877 36.55 -20.58 17.17
CA ASN A 877 35.58 -19.54 17.50
C ASN A 877 35.82 -19.00 18.91
N ASP A 878 37.05 -19.06 19.40
CA ASP A 878 37.44 -18.44 20.67
C ASP A 878 37.05 -16.95 20.60
N ARG A 879 36.22 -16.46 21.52
CA ARG A 879 35.81 -15.06 21.52
C ARG A 879 35.65 -14.60 22.95
N TYR A 880 36.22 -13.46 23.29
CA TYR A 880 35.88 -12.80 24.53
C TYR A 880 35.57 -11.36 24.25
N GLY A 881 34.60 -10.84 24.98
CA GLY A 881 34.10 -9.50 24.79
C GLY A 881 33.44 -8.97 26.02
N VAL A 882 33.31 -7.65 26.03
CA VAL A 882 32.53 -6.93 27.01
C VAL A 882 31.66 -5.95 26.26
N GLY A 883 30.47 -5.73 26.78
CA GLY A 883 29.60 -4.70 26.28
C GLY A 883 28.78 -4.05 27.38
N ALA A 884 28.18 -2.94 27.02
CA ALA A 884 27.31 -2.15 27.87
C ALA A 884 26.17 -1.58 27.03
N GLU A 885 24.97 -1.60 27.58
CA GLU A 885 23.78 -0.90 27.12
C GLU A 885 23.37 0.04 28.25
N MET A 886 23.30 1.34 27.99
CA MET A 886 23.11 2.34 29.03
C MET A 886 22.23 3.47 28.53
N MET A 887 21.14 3.80 29.23
CA MET A 887 20.51 5.10 29.10
C MET A 887 21.28 6.07 30.01
N LEU A 888 22.20 6.83 29.41
CA LEU A 888 23.01 7.83 30.10
C LEU A 888 22.14 8.96 30.67
N THR A 889 20.99 9.20 30.03
CA THR A 889 19.90 10.09 30.50
C THR A 889 18.57 9.54 29.99
N GLU A 890 17.43 10.12 30.37
CA GLU A 890 16.10 9.82 29.78
C GLU A 890 16.04 10.00 28.25
N ARG A 891 17.08 10.61 27.66
CA ARG A 891 17.17 11.00 26.26
C ARG A 891 18.41 10.45 25.55
N ILE A 892 19.40 9.87 26.25
CA ILE A 892 20.66 9.45 25.60
C ILE A 892 20.86 7.98 25.87
N GLY A 893 20.82 7.16 24.82
CA GLY A 893 21.17 5.74 24.88
C GLY A 893 22.56 5.50 24.30
N ALA A 894 23.33 4.62 24.93
CA ALA A 894 24.63 4.18 24.45
C ALA A 894 24.69 2.66 24.46
N GLU A 895 25.19 2.08 23.39
CA GLU A 895 25.51 0.67 23.28
C GLU A 895 26.95 0.53 22.79
N ALA A 896 27.74 -0.26 23.48
CA ALA A 896 29.08 -0.59 23.03
C ALA A 896 29.35 -2.06 23.30
N GLU A 897 29.92 -2.76 22.34
CA GLU A 897 30.45 -4.10 22.48
C GLU A 897 31.80 -4.15 21.77
N VAL A 898 32.83 -4.68 22.43
CA VAL A 898 34.10 -4.99 21.78
C VAL A 898 34.40 -6.45 22.08
N SER A 899 34.76 -7.19 21.04
CA SER A 899 35.14 -8.57 21.20
C SER A 899 36.27 -8.98 20.26
N TRP A 900 37.12 -9.89 20.73
CA TRP A 900 38.29 -10.36 20.01
C TRP A 900 38.29 -11.87 19.92
N GLY A 901 38.68 -12.39 18.75
CA GLY A 901 38.85 -13.82 18.52
C GLY A 901 39.69 -14.12 17.27
N PRO A 902 39.85 -15.42 16.92
CA PRO A 902 40.59 -15.86 15.74
C PRO A 902 40.01 -15.39 14.40
N SER A 903 38.71 -15.07 14.32
CA SER A 903 38.09 -14.44 13.14
C SER A 903 38.44 -12.94 13.02
N GLY A 904 39.07 -12.35 14.03
CA GLY A 904 39.45 -10.94 14.08
C GLY A 904 38.77 -10.20 15.22
N PHE A 905 38.88 -8.88 15.20
CA PHE A 905 38.09 -8.00 16.05
C PHE A 905 36.68 -7.87 15.48
N GLY A 906 35.70 -7.80 16.36
CA GLY A 906 34.40 -7.24 16.02
C GLY A 906 33.97 -6.29 17.11
N GLY A 907 33.12 -5.36 16.72
CA GLY A 907 32.75 -4.27 17.56
C GLY A 907 31.42 -3.70 17.12
N LEU A 908 30.67 -3.26 18.11
CA LEU A 908 29.49 -2.45 17.95
C LEU A 908 29.70 -1.22 18.83
N ALA A 909 29.46 -0.05 18.29
CA ALA A 909 29.43 1.16 19.08
C ALA A 909 28.31 2.02 18.52
N ALA A 910 27.22 2.16 19.27
CA ALA A 910 26.08 2.97 18.93
C ALA A 910 25.83 4.02 20.02
N LEU A 911 25.57 5.24 19.59
CA LEU A 911 25.07 6.32 20.43
C LEU A 911 23.75 6.77 19.84
N THR A 912 22.77 6.99 20.71
CA THR A 912 21.44 7.49 20.38
C THR A 912 21.13 8.68 21.28
N TYR A 913 20.48 9.69 20.71
CA TYR A 913 20.00 10.86 21.45
C TYR A 913 18.59 11.17 20.97
N ASP A 914 17.64 11.08 21.89
CA ASP A 914 16.21 11.24 21.73
C ASP A 914 15.71 12.38 22.64
N PRO A 915 16.02 13.65 22.33
CA PRO A 915 15.66 14.76 23.20
C PRO A 915 14.15 15.01 23.30
N THR A 916 13.40 14.61 22.28
CA THR A 916 11.94 14.69 22.18
C THR A 916 11.42 13.43 21.48
N VAL A 917 10.10 13.28 21.37
CA VAL A 917 9.48 12.17 20.62
C VAL A 917 9.75 12.27 19.11
N ASP A 918 10.02 13.47 18.60
CA ASP A 918 10.19 13.76 17.17
C ASP A 918 11.67 13.83 16.73
N ASP A 919 12.59 13.95 17.70
CA ASP A 919 14.02 14.10 17.48
C ASP A 919 14.75 12.78 17.76
N HIS A 920 15.52 12.28 16.80
CA HIS A 920 16.30 11.06 16.90
C HIS A 920 17.66 11.23 16.23
N TYR A 921 18.73 11.18 17.00
CA TYR A 921 20.10 11.23 16.49
C TYR A 921 20.76 9.90 16.79
N TYR A 922 21.48 9.34 15.84
CA TYR A 922 22.17 8.08 16.04
C TYR A 922 23.52 8.05 15.32
N LEU A 923 24.51 7.42 15.94
CA LEU A 923 25.82 7.15 15.35
C LEU A 923 26.19 5.72 15.70
N GLY A 924 26.34 4.88 14.70
CA GLY A 924 26.68 3.47 14.81
C GLY A 924 27.95 3.14 14.04
N TYR A 925 28.88 2.46 14.68
CA TYR A 925 29.94 1.69 14.03
C TYR A 925 29.70 0.22 14.27
N ARG A 926 29.81 -0.58 13.21
CA ARG A 926 29.76 -2.04 13.30
C ARG A 926 30.92 -2.65 12.54
N LEU A 927 31.52 -3.68 13.13
CA LEU A 927 32.56 -4.49 12.53
C LEU A 927 32.21 -5.96 12.74
N ASP A 928 31.82 -6.62 11.65
CA ASP A 928 31.50 -8.05 11.63
C ASP A 928 32.39 -8.78 10.60
N PRO A 929 33.59 -9.26 10.98
CA PRO A 929 34.49 -9.97 10.07
C PRO A 929 33.89 -11.24 9.44
N ASP A 930 32.74 -11.71 9.91
CA ASP A 930 32.08 -12.92 9.43
C ASP A 930 30.97 -12.64 8.39
N ARG A 931 30.67 -11.36 8.08
CA ARG A 931 29.69 -10.93 7.05
C ARG A 931 30.00 -11.45 5.65
N SER A 932 31.27 -11.77 5.35
CA SER A 932 31.71 -12.26 4.04
C SER A 932 31.51 -13.77 3.81
N ASN A 933 31.11 -14.53 4.82
CA ASN A 933 31.12 -16.01 4.79
C ASN A 933 29.73 -16.66 4.63
N ASP A 934 28.73 -15.95 4.12
CA ASP A 934 27.42 -16.55 3.85
C ASP A 934 27.47 -17.42 2.58
N ASP A 935 27.59 -18.74 2.80
CA ASP A 935 27.70 -19.77 1.76
C ASP A 935 26.33 -20.34 1.34
N ASN A 936 25.19 -19.80 1.83
CA ASN A 936 23.86 -20.38 1.57
C ASN A 936 23.37 -20.28 0.14
N TYR A 937 23.90 -19.32 -0.62
CA TYR A 937 23.40 -19.03 -1.94
C TYR A 937 24.57 -18.63 -2.83
N GLY A 938 24.44 -18.86 -4.14
CA GLY A 938 25.53 -18.72 -5.12
C GLY A 938 26.03 -17.29 -5.37
N TYR A 939 26.04 -16.41 -4.38
CA TYR A 939 26.68 -15.11 -4.44
C TYR A 939 28.03 -15.17 -3.71
N ASP A 940 29.13 -14.85 -4.41
CA ASP A 940 30.44 -14.70 -3.78
C ASP A 940 30.65 -13.24 -3.38
N LEU A 941 30.52 -12.95 -2.09
CA LEU A 941 31.08 -11.75 -1.50
C LEU A 941 32.61 -11.89 -1.43
N VAL A 942 33.33 -11.23 -2.34
CA VAL A 942 34.80 -11.35 -2.44
C VAL A 942 35.49 -10.19 -1.73
N GLY A 943 36.21 -10.47 -0.64
CA GLY A 943 37.17 -9.55 0.01
C GLY A 943 37.10 -9.55 1.54
N HIS A 944 37.66 -8.51 2.18
CA HIS A 944 37.70 -8.36 3.64
C HIS A 944 36.67 -7.33 4.12
N ASP A 945 35.96 -7.61 5.21
CA ASP A 945 35.08 -6.65 5.85
C ASP A 945 35.87 -5.74 6.80
N ARG A 946 35.77 -4.42 6.62
CA ARG A 946 36.36 -3.43 7.54
C ARG A 946 35.30 -2.67 8.35
N GLY A 947 34.05 -3.14 8.30
CA GLY A 947 32.91 -2.62 9.03
C GLY A 947 32.06 -1.66 8.21
N ALA A 948 31.02 -1.13 8.85
CA ALA A 948 30.22 -0.03 8.33
C ALA A 948 30.00 1.03 9.39
N ILE A 949 29.99 2.28 8.96
CA ILE A 949 29.65 3.43 9.80
C ILE A 949 28.32 3.95 9.31
N VAL A 950 27.34 4.08 10.22
CA VAL A 950 26.06 4.70 9.93
C VAL A 950 25.87 5.84 10.90
N ALA A 951 25.67 7.05 10.40
CA ALA A 951 25.35 8.21 11.22
C ALA A 951 24.06 8.82 10.69
N GLY A 952 23.08 9.04 11.55
CA GLY A 952 21.84 9.66 11.16
C GLY A 952 21.31 10.65 12.19
N VAL A 953 20.55 11.61 11.70
CA VAL A 953 19.88 12.64 12.47
C VAL A 953 18.49 12.79 11.89
N LYS A 954 17.50 12.87 12.75
CA LYS A 954 16.16 13.36 12.47
C LYS A 954 15.83 14.37 13.55
N LYS A 955 15.47 15.58 13.18
CA LYS A 955 15.25 16.68 14.10
C LYS A 955 14.06 17.51 13.66
N ARG A 956 13.15 17.78 14.58
CA ARG A 956 12.16 18.84 14.45
C ARG A 956 12.78 20.15 14.95
N LEU A 957 13.11 21.05 14.01
CA LEU A 957 13.75 22.32 14.31
C LEU A 957 12.80 23.31 15.00
N ASN A 958 11.51 23.25 14.65
CA ASN A 958 10.42 24.02 15.26
C ASN A 958 9.07 23.36 14.86
N ASP A 959 7.93 23.99 15.19
CA ASP A 959 6.61 23.43 14.87
C ASP A 959 6.38 23.19 13.37
N VAL A 960 7.15 23.87 12.52
CA VAL A 960 6.97 23.93 11.07
C VAL A 960 8.07 23.21 10.28
N THR A 961 9.28 23.06 10.82
CA THR A 961 10.45 22.54 10.09
C THR A 961 10.97 21.28 10.77
N SER A 962 11.19 20.23 9.99
CA SER A 962 11.94 19.04 10.36
C SER A 962 13.04 18.76 9.34
N ALA A 963 14.15 18.18 9.76
CA ALA A 963 15.25 17.82 8.89
C ALA A 963 15.75 16.43 9.26
N TYR A 964 16.26 15.71 8.28
CA TYR A 964 16.99 14.48 8.49
C TYR A 964 18.26 14.43 7.67
N SER A 965 19.20 13.61 8.10
CA SER A 965 20.48 13.35 7.45
C SER A 965 20.91 11.94 7.81
N GLU A 966 21.43 11.18 6.87
CA GLU A 966 21.94 9.84 7.07
C GLU A 966 23.19 9.66 6.21
N ALA A 967 24.25 9.09 6.76
CA ALA A 967 25.46 8.73 6.05
C ALA A 967 25.79 7.27 6.39
N ASN A 968 25.83 6.43 5.37
CA ASN A 968 26.21 5.03 5.46
C ASN A 968 27.49 4.80 4.65
N TYR A 969 28.55 4.36 5.33
CA TYR A 969 29.80 4.01 4.70
C TYR A 969 30.07 2.53 4.91
N ASP A 970 29.92 1.75 3.85
CA ASP A 970 30.15 0.31 3.84
C ASP A 970 31.54 -0.03 3.26
N LEU A 971 32.42 -0.55 4.12
CA LEU A 971 33.80 -0.88 3.78
C LEU A 971 33.97 -2.38 3.44
N PHE A 972 33.08 -2.92 2.60
CA PHE A 972 33.04 -4.35 2.34
C PHE A 972 33.76 -4.80 1.05
N GLY A 973 34.84 -5.57 1.21
CA GLY A 973 35.39 -6.38 0.11
C GLY A 973 35.95 -5.58 -1.08
N ARG A 974 35.68 -6.05 -2.31
CA ARG A 974 36.10 -5.39 -3.57
C ARG A 974 35.17 -4.23 -4.00
N ARG A 975 34.07 -3.99 -3.28
CA ARG A 975 33.19 -2.86 -3.50
C ARG A 975 32.94 -2.07 -2.23
N THR A 976 33.58 -0.91 -2.11
CA THR A 976 33.30 0.01 -1.01
C THR A 976 32.23 0.98 -1.45
N THR A 977 31.26 1.26 -0.58
CA THR A 977 30.18 2.19 -0.89
C THR A 977 30.05 3.26 0.18
N LEU A 978 29.91 4.50 -0.25
CA LEU A 978 29.46 5.60 0.61
C LEU A 978 28.09 6.01 0.09
N ALA A 979 27.12 6.18 0.96
CA ALA A 979 25.82 6.76 0.63
C ALA A 979 25.49 7.79 1.70
N GLN A 980 25.09 8.98 1.29
CA GLN A 980 24.71 10.09 2.13
C GLN A 980 23.36 10.57 1.64
N THR A 981 22.45 10.85 2.56
CA THR A 981 21.11 11.33 2.27
C THR A 981 20.80 12.44 3.25
N TYR A 982 20.27 13.54 2.76
CA TYR A 982 19.86 14.70 3.53
C TYR A 982 18.44 15.05 3.11
N GLY A 983 17.63 15.52 4.05
CA GLY A 983 16.26 15.91 3.80
C GLY A 983 15.80 17.02 4.73
N VAL A 984 14.95 17.93 4.26
CA VAL A 984 14.35 19.00 5.05
C VAL A 984 12.90 19.16 4.64
N VAL A 985 11.99 18.95 5.59
CA VAL A 985 10.57 19.26 5.45
C VAL A 985 10.28 20.57 6.18
N TYR A 986 9.67 21.54 5.52
CA TYR A 986 9.31 22.84 6.04
C TYR A 986 7.86 23.19 5.70
N THR A 987 7.06 23.39 6.73
CA THR A 987 5.60 23.50 6.71
C THR A 987 5.22 24.78 7.47
N PRO A 988 5.57 25.98 6.95
CA PRO A 988 5.48 27.25 7.69
C PRO A 988 4.10 27.58 8.26
N ASP A 989 3.07 27.04 7.62
CA ASP A 989 1.67 27.09 8.01
C ASP A 989 1.00 25.79 7.51
N PRO A 990 -0.27 25.52 7.86
CA PRO A 990 -0.99 24.34 7.35
C PRO A 990 -1.18 24.31 5.83
N VAL A 991 -0.84 25.38 5.13
CA VAL A 991 -1.14 25.62 3.72
C VAL A 991 0.07 25.24 2.86
N TRP A 992 1.29 25.56 3.27
CA TRP A 992 2.52 25.23 2.55
C TRP A 992 3.23 24.02 3.14
N THR A 993 3.80 23.17 2.28
CA THR A 993 4.74 22.10 2.66
C THR A 993 5.88 22.05 1.66
N ILE A 994 7.10 22.19 2.10
CA ILE A 994 8.30 22.21 1.28
C ILE A 994 9.17 21.06 1.73
N ASP A 995 9.53 20.15 0.85
CA ASP A 995 10.43 19.03 1.16
C ASP A 995 11.62 19.07 0.22
N ALA A 996 12.84 19.13 0.75
CA ALA A 996 14.05 19.19 -0.05
C ALA A 996 14.97 18.04 0.34
N GLY A 997 15.39 17.23 -0.62
CA GLY A 997 16.26 16.08 -0.41
C GLY A 997 17.56 16.18 -1.21
N PHE A 998 18.62 15.55 -0.71
CA PHE A 998 19.88 15.38 -1.43
C PHE A 998 20.49 14.03 -1.08
N GLU A 999 20.90 13.27 -2.09
CA GLU A 999 21.60 12.01 -2.01
C GLU A 999 22.96 12.17 -2.68
N ALA A 1000 24.00 11.61 -2.08
CA ALA A 1000 25.31 11.46 -2.71
C ALA A 1000 25.84 10.06 -2.38
N GLY A 1001 26.41 9.38 -3.34
CA GLY A 1001 27.03 8.09 -3.11
C GLY A 1001 28.20 7.81 -4.03
N ASP A 1002 29.09 6.95 -3.56
CA ASP A 1002 30.28 6.48 -4.25
C ASP A 1002 30.26 4.96 -4.24
N VAL A 1003 30.54 4.33 -5.38
CA VAL A 1003 30.70 2.89 -5.52
C VAL A 1003 32.03 2.61 -6.22
N GLU A 1004 33.01 2.15 -5.46
CA GLU A 1004 34.24 1.57 -6.02
C GLU A 1004 33.95 0.13 -6.47
N ASP A 1005 34.33 -0.30 -7.68
CA ASP A 1005 34.11 -1.65 -8.22
C ASP A 1005 35.39 -2.30 -8.76
N ARG A 1006 36.16 -2.91 -7.86
CA ARG A 1006 37.44 -3.58 -8.19
C ARG A 1006 37.27 -4.96 -8.85
N ARG A 1007 36.17 -5.21 -9.57
CA ARG A 1007 35.88 -6.48 -10.27
C ARG A 1007 36.35 -6.42 -11.71
N ILE A 1008 36.97 -7.50 -12.20
CA ILE A 1008 37.41 -7.62 -13.58
C ILE A 1008 36.25 -8.09 -14.48
N ASN A 1009 35.95 -7.32 -15.52
CA ASN A 1009 35.03 -7.70 -16.60
C ASN A 1009 35.68 -8.80 -17.46
N ALA A 1010 35.03 -9.98 -17.51
CA ALA A 1010 35.55 -11.15 -18.22
C ALA A 1010 35.65 -10.97 -19.75
N THR A 1011 34.93 -10.02 -20.34
CA THR A 1011 34.95 -9.73 -21.78
C THR A 1011 36.09 -8.78 -22.15
N THR A 1012 36.37 -7.79 -21.30
CA THR A 1012 37.37 -6.74 -21.58
C THR A 1012 38.71 -6.96 -20.86
N GLY A 1013 38.74 -7.84 -19.86
CA GLY A 1013 39.91 -8.11 -19.03
C GLY A 1013 40.32 -6.94 -18.11
N ARG A 1014 39.48 -5.91 -17.99
CA ARG A 1014 39.71 -4.70 -17.18
C ARG A 1014 38.74 -4.64 -16.02
N GLU A 1015 39.06 -3.86 -14.98
CA GLU A 1015 38.12 -3.58 -13.91
C GLU A 1015 36.87 -2.86 -14.47
N TYR A 1016 35.71 -3.12 -13.88
CA TYR A 1016 34.54 -2.27 -14.09
C TYR A 1016 34.84 -0.89 -13.52
N ALA A 1017 34.31 0.16 -14.14
CA ALA A 1017 34.55 1.49 -13.63
C ALA A 1017 33.75 1.76 -12.36
N ASP A 1018 34.45 2.37 -11.41
CA ASP A 1018 33.89 3.03 -10.23
C ASP A 1018 32.89 4.10 -10.68
N PHE A 1019 31.87 4.36 -9.88
CA PHE A 1019 30.95 5.44 -10.18
C PHE A 1019 30.45 6.20 -8.95
N GLU A 1020 30.33 7.50 -9.12
CA GLU A 1020 29.69 8.42 -8.18
C GLU A 1020 28.23 8.61 -8.59
N ARG A 1021 27.35 8.82 -7.62
CA ARG A 1021 25.94 9.19 -7.80
C ARG A 1021 25.64 10.43 -6.96
N TYR A 1022 24.94 11.40 -7.54
CA TYR A 1022 24.37 12.55 -6.83
C TYR A 1022 22.91 12.66 -7.22
N ALA A 1023 21.99 12.81 -6.28
CA ALA A 1023 20.59 13.10 -6.58
C ALA A 1023 20.09 14.26 -5.71
N GLY A 1024 19.50 15.30 -6.28
CA GLY A 1024 18.82 16.35 -5.53
C GLY A 1024 17.33 16.29 -5.81
N SER A 1025 16.48 16.44 -4.79
CA SER A 1025 15.04 16.56 -4.93
C SER A 1025 14.49 17.78 -4.21
N LEU A 1026 13.41 18.36 -4.75
CA LEU A 1026 12.67 19.45 -4.13
C LEU A 1026 11.19 19.27 -4.45
N SER A 1027 10.37 19.21 -3.42
CA SER A 1027 8.92 19.17 -3.46
C SER A 1027 8.36 20.43 -2.79
N LEU A 1028 7.33 21.01 -3.38
CA LEU A 1028 6.56 22.14 -2.87
C LEU A 1028 5.09 21.75 -2.96
N GLY A 1029 4.38 21.84 -1.86
CA GLY A 1029 2.94 21.65 -1.74
C GLY A 1029 2.32 22.94 -1.22
N TYR A 1030 1.16 23.29 -1.75
CA TYR A 1030 0.35 24.41 -1.33
C TYR A 1030 -1.11 23.95 -1.31
N ARG A 1031 -1.84 24.19 -0.22
CA ARG A 1031 -3.25 23.84 -0.10
C ARG A 1031 -3.96 24.87 0.77
N GLU A 1032 -4.70 25.75 0.13
CA GLU A 1032 -5.54 26.75 0.79
C GLU A 1032 -7.01 26.42 0.51
N GLU A 1033 -7.73 26.05 1.56
CA GLU A 1033 -9.12 25.60 1.45
C GLU A 1033 -10.05 26.80 1.15
N GLU A 1034 -9.82 27.97 1.75
CA GLU A 1034 -10.64 29.17 1.52
C GLU A 1034 -10.54 29.72 0.09
N LEU A 1035 -9.38 29.54 -0.56
CA LEU A 1035 -9.14 29.96 -1.95
C LEU A 1035 -9.41 28.84 -2.97
N GLY A 1036 -9.83 27.66 -2.50
CA GLY A 1036 -10.05 26.48 -3.34
C GLY A 1036 -8.82 26.07 -4.16
N LEU A 1037 -7.61 26.39 -3.69
CA LEU A 1037 -6.36 26.24 -4.43
C LEU A 1037 -5.50 25.16 -3.80
N SER A 1038 -5.17 24.13 -4.57
CA SER A 1038 -4.16 23.14 -4.22
C SER A 1038 -3.12 23.04 -5.32
N SER A 1039 -1.85 22.96 -4.98
CA SER A 1039 -0.79 22.73 -5.94
C SER A 1039 0.34 21.91 -5.33
N ARG A 1040 1.04 21.21 -6.20
CA ARG A 1040 2.21 20.43 -5.90
C ARG A 1040 3.22 20.60 -7.02
N LEU A 1041 4.49 20.66 -6.68
CA LEU A 1041 5.61 20.64 -7.59
C LEU A 1041 6.66 19.73 -6.96
N ARG A 1042 7.26 18.83 -7.72
CA ARG A 1042 8.38 17.99 -7.34
C ARG A 1042 9.37 18.01 -8.48
N GLY A 1043 10.63 18.25 -8.18
CA GLY A 1043 11.74 18.13 -9.10
C GLY A 1043 12.77 17.19 -8.51
N GLU A 1044 13.44 16.42 -9.36
CA GLU A 1044 14.58 15.60 -8.99
C GLU A 1044 15.62 15.62 -10.09
N ALA A 1045 16.90 15.64 -9.73
CA ALA A 1045 18.00 15.56 -10.67
C ALA A 1045 19.03 14.58 -10.13
N ARG A 1046 19.26 13.48 -10.85
CA ARG A 1046 20.25 12.45 -10.56
C ARG A 1046 21.38 12.48 -11.57
N PHE A 1047 22.60 12.34 -11.11
CA PHE A 1047 23.84 12.34 -11.89
C PHE A 1047 24.66 11.14 -11.48
N GLU A 1048 25.03 10.30 -12.44
CA GLU A 1048 25.95 9.17 -12.25
C GLU A 1048 27.19 9.43 -13.10
N ARG A 1049 28.39 9.23 -12.55
CA ARG A 1049 29.67 9.53 -13.21
C ARG A 1049 30.66 8.40 -13.00
N SER A 1050 31.37 7.97 -14.04
CA SER A 1050 32.48 7.02 -13.98
C SER A 1050 33.70 7.50 -14.77
N ASP A 1051 34.90 7.08 -14.36
CA ASP A 1051 36.17 7.49 -14.97
C ASP A 1051 36.29 7.10 -16.45
N ASP A 1052 35.70 5.96 -16.85
CA ASP A 1052 35.70 5.47 -18.23
C ASP A 1052 34.47 5.90 -19.04
N ALA A 1053 33.61 6.74 -18.45
CA ALA A 1053 32.32 7.18 -18.96
C ALA A 1053 31.30 6.07 -19.29
N SER A 1054 31.58 4.81 -18.98
CA SER A 1054 30.69 3.68 -19.28
C SER A 1054 29.42 3.66 -18.43
N ARG A 1055 29.40 4.40 -17.31
CA ARG A 1055 28.27 4.51 -16.37
C ARG A 1055 27.73 5.93 -16.25
N ASN A 1056 28.17 6.86 -17.09
CA ASN A 1056 27.68 8.24 -17.04
C ASN A 1056 26.19 8.32 -17.40
N ARG A 1057 25.38 8.85 -16.48
CA ARG A 1057 23.94 9.04 -16.69
C ARG A 1057 23.38 10.19 -15.87
N ASN A 1058 22.75 11.15 -16.54
CA ASN A 1058 21.96 12.19 -15.90
C ASN A 1058 20.48 11.86 -16.07
N VAL A 1059 19.67 12.04 -15.03
CA VAL A 1059 18.22 11.84 -15.06
C VAL A 1059 17.58 13.03 -14.37
N TYR A 1060 16.67 13.70 -15.05
CA TYR A 1060 15.89 14.80 -14.49
C TYR A 1060 14.43 14.39 -14.47
N LEU A 1061 13.77 14.56 -13.33
CA LEU A 1061 12.34 14.32 -13.16
C LEU A 1061 11.68 15.62 -12.69
N VAL A 1062 10.53 15.96 -13.27
CA VAL A 1062 9.69 17.05 -12.80
C VAL A 1062 8.24 16.57 -12.79
N SER A 1063 7.54 16.74 -11.69
CA SER A 1063 6.09 16.51 -11.57
C SER A 1063 5.45 17.73 -10.94
N ALA A 1064 4.55 18.40 -11.64
CA ALA A 1064 3.77 19.53 -11.16
C ALA A 1064 2.29 19.22 -11.31
N GLY A 1065 1.47 19.68 -10.38
CA GLY A 1065 0.03 19.50 -10.39
C GLY A 1065 -0.65 20.64 -9.64
N GLY A 1066 -1.83 21.04 -10.05
CA GLY A 1066 -2.59 22.04 -9.32
C GLY A 1066 -4.06 22.10 -9.72
N THR A 1067 -4.90 22.34 -8.73
CA THR A 1067 -6.34 22.55 -8.84
C THR A 1067 -6.66 23.93 -8.30
N TRP A 1068 -7.47 24.70 -9.01
CA TRP A 1068 -7.95 25.98 -8.52
C TRP A 1068 -9.44 26.13 -8.79
N GLN A 1069 -10.23 26.16 -7.72
CA GLN A 1069 -11.62 26.59 -7.73
C GLN A 1069 -11.65 28.10 -7.49
N HIS A 1070 -11.71 28.88 -8.57
CA HIS A 1070 -11.64 30.34 -8.47
C HIS A 1070 -12.99 30.97 -8.08
N ASP A 1071 -14.09 30.27 -8.38
CA ASP A 1071 -15.44 30.53 -7.87
C ASP A 1071 -16.24 29.20 -7.80
N GLU A 1072 -17.47 29.24 -7.28
CA GLU A 1072 -18.38 28.08 -7.20
C GLU A 1072 -18.74 27.50 -8.58
N SER A 1073 -18.49 28.25 -9.65
CA SER A 1073 -18.87 27.92 -11.03
C SER A 1073 -17.70 27.51 -11.91
N GLY A 1074 -16.45 27.54 -11.45
CA GLY A 1074 -15.31 27.39 -12.33
C GLY A 1074 -14.07 26.79 -11.70
N ARG A 1075 -13.46 25.84 -12.41
CA ARG A 1075 -12.29 25.07 -11.93
C ARG A 1075 -11.20 24.98 -12.99
N VAL A 1076 -9.97 25.22 -12.58
CA VAL A 1076 -8.75 25.01 -13.38
C VAL A 1076 -8.03 23.79 -12.83
N LEU A 1077 -7.54 22.93 -13.72
CA LEU A 1077 -6.63 21.83 -13.40
C LEU A 1077 -5.38 21.97 -14.27
N ALA A 1078 -4.20 21.80 -13.72
CA ALA A 1078 -2.97 21.74 -14.49
C ALA A 1078 -2.07 20.63 -13.95
N ASN A 1079 -1.47 19.82 -14.83
CA ASN A 1079 -0.52 18.78 -14.45
C ASN A 1079 0.62 18.72 -15.47
N VAL A 1080 1.85 18.45 -15.03
CA VAL A 1080 3.02 18.24 -15.88
C VAL A 1080 3.88 17.16 -15.26
N ASP A 1081 4.14 16.07 -15.97
CA ASP A 1081 5.06 15.00 -15.58
C ASP A 1081 6.15 14.88 -16.65
N ALA A 1082 7.42 14.96 -16.27
CA ALA A 1082 8.56 14.93 -17.17
C ALA A 1082 9.70 14.07 -16.60
N VAL A 1083 10.31 13.25 -17.43
CA VAL A 1083 11.54 12.50 -17.17
C VAL A 1083 12.45 12.66 -18.37
N ILE A 1084 13.65 13.18 -18.17
CA ILE A 1084 14.64 13.41 -19.23
C ILE A 1084 15.91 12.67 -18.83
N THR A 1085 16.46 11.86 -19.74
CA THR A 1085 17.68 11.10 -19.48
C THR A 1085 18.77 11.44 -20.47
N ASP A 1086 19.97 11.67 -19.96
CA ASP A 1086 21.15 11.93 -20.76
C ASP A 1086 22.27 10.94 -20.39
N THR A 1087 23.01 10.43 -21.38
CA THR A 1087 24.07 9.44 -21.16
C THR A 1087 25.14 9.49 -22.25
N ASP A 1088 26.39 9.40 -21.81
CA ASP A 1088 27.57 9.40 -22.69
C ASP A 1088 27.81 8.03 -23.35
N ALA A 1089 27.08 6.98 -22.94
CA ALA A 1089 27.13 5.64 -23.53
C ALA A 1089 26.51 5.57 -24.94
N GLY A 1090 26.02 6.70 -25.48
CA GLY A 1090 25.47 6.89 -26.82
C GLY A 1090 23.95 7.10 -26.84
N GLY A 1091 23.44 7.88 -27.80
CA GLY A 1091 22.02 8.26 -27.88
C GLY A 1091 21.01 7.12 -28.08
N TYR A 1092 21.50 5.89 -28.23
CA TYR A 1092 20.70 4.67 -28.23
C TYR A 1092 20.14 4.32 -26.83
N TYR A 1093 20.73 4.85 -25.75
CA TYR A 1093 20.33 4.60 -24.36
C TYR A 1093 19.48 5.74 -23.74
N HIS A 1094 19.20 6.82 -24.50
CA HIS A 1094 18.30 7.88 -24.09
C HIS A 1094 16.84 7.41 -24.04
N GLY A 1095 16.10 7.91 -23.05
CA GLY A 1095 14.66 7.74 -22.90
C GLY A 1095 14.02 8.93 -22.19
N ASP A 1096 13.21 9.69 -22.92
CA ASP A 1096 12.57 10.92 -22.46
C ASP A 1096 11.05 10.78 -22.46
N TYR A 1097 10.39 11.38 -21.49
CA TYR A 1097 8.94 11.41 -21.37
C TYR A 1097 8.52 12.78 -20.86
N ILE A 1098 7.59 13.46 -21.52
CA ILE A 1098 6.98 14.70 -21.02
C ILE A 1098 5.49 14.65 -21.33
N GLU A 1099 4.66 14.80 -20.32
CA GLU A 1099 3.22 14.93 -20.46
C GLU A 1099 2.76 16.15 -19.65
N GLY A 1100 2.20 17.16 -20.32
CA GLY A 1100 1.62 18.32 -19.68
C GLY A 1100 0.16 18.46 -20.07
N SER A 1101 -0.72 18.81 -19.13
CA SER A 1101 -2.13 19.04 -19.39
C SER A 1101 -2.65 20.24 -18.60
N VAL A 1102 -3.55 21.00 -19.21
CA VAL A 1102 -4.30 22.08 -18.57
C VAL A 1102 -5.77 21.91 -18.93
N GLY A 1103 -6.64 21.90 -17.93
CA GLY A 1103 -8.09 21.81 -18.06
C GLY A 1103 -8.77 23.02 -17.42
N TYR A 1104 -9.89 23.45 -17.99
CA TYR A 1104 -10.79 24.43 -17.39
C TYR A 1104 -12.23 23.94 -17.53
N ALA A 1105 -12.98 23.98 -16.44
CA ALA A 1105 -14.40 23.67 -16.39
C ALA A 1105 -15.17 24.90 -15.91
N TYR A 1106 -16.29 25.22 -16.57
CA TYR A 1106 -17.17 26.32 -16.23
C TYR A 1106 -18.64 25.88 -16.27
N ARG A 1107 -19.33 26.04 -15.15
CA ARG A 1107 -20.73 25.67 -14.90
C ARG A 1107 -21.35 26.58 -13.83
N PRO A 1108 -22.18 27.57 -14.22
CA PRO A 1108 -22.79 28.51 -13.27
C PRO A 1108 -23.77 27.84 -12.29
N ILE A 1109 -23.64 28.13 -10.99
CA ILE A 1109 -24.52 27.56 -9.95
C ILE A 1109 -25.93 28.16 -9.92
N ASP A 1110 -26.07 29.45 -10.26
CA ASP A 1110 -27.36 30.16 -10.24
C ASP A 1110 -28.29 29.76 -11.39
N ASN A 1111 -27.69 29.32 -12.50
CA ASN A 1111 -28.39 28.91 -13.71
C ASN A 1111 -27.50 27.96 -14.54
N ASP A 1112 -27.89 26.69 -14.67
CA ASP A 1112 -27.14 25.67 -15.42
C ASP A 1112 -27.29 25.84 -16.96
N LEU A 1113 -27.37 27.09 -17.44
CA LEU A 1113 -27.60 27.40 -18.86
C LEU A 1113 -26.36 27.20 -19.73
N VAL A 1114 -25.17 27.30 -19.16
CA VAL A 1114 -23.89 27.22 -19.90
C VAL A 1114 -22.98 26.21 -19.22
N ASN A 1115 -22.52 25.22 -19.99
CA ASN A 1115 -21.56 24.23 -19.53
C ASN A 1115 -20.39 24.20 -20.51
N ALA A 1116 -19.20 24.55 -20.05
CA ALA A 1116 -18.02 24.62 -20.90
C ALA A 1116 -16.83 23.85 -20.31
N LEU A 1117 -16.15 23.10 -21.16
CA LEU A 1117 -14.93 22.37 -20.85
C LEU A 1117 -13.86 22.74 -21.86
N PHE A 1118 -12.67 23.04 -21.37
CA PHE A 1118 -11.48 23.26 -22.19
C PHE A 1118 -10.36 22.36 -21.69
N ARG A 1119 -9.59 21.78 -22.61
CA ARG A 1119 -8.41 20.98 -22.31
C ARG A 1119 -7.33 21.23 -23.35
N TYR A 1120 -6.11 21.34 -22.86
CA TYR A 1120 -4.88 21.32 -23.63
C TYR A 1120 -3.98 20.21 -23.09
N THR A 1121 -3.28 19.48 -23.96
CA THR A 1121 -2.33 18.44 -23.58
C THR A 1121 -1.14 18.46 -24.52
N TYR A 1122 0.06 18.46 -23.97
CA TYR A 1122 1.32 18.26 -24.67
C TYR A 1122 1.89 16.91 -24.28
N LEU A 1123 2.32 16.11 -25.25
CA LEU A 1123 2.96 14.81 -25.02
C LEU A 1123 4.25 14.75 -25.83
N HIS A 1124 5.34 14.31 -25.21
CA HIS A 1124 6.60 13.93 -25.84
C HIS A 1124 7.04 12.59 -25.26
N ASN A 1125 7.41 11.64 -26.11
CA ASN A 1125 7.81 10.31 -25.65
C ASN A 1125 8.89 9.73 -26.55
N LEU A 1126 10.00 9.35 -25.92
CA LEU A 1126 11.14 8.65 -26.48
C LEU A 1126 11.43 7.39 -25.63
N PRO A 1127 11.08 6.18 -26.11
CA PRO A 1127 11.32 4.94 -25.38
C PRO A 1127 12.83 4.60 -25.26
N ALA A 1128 13.25 4.14 -24.08
CA ALA A 1128 14.62 3.65 -23.83
C ALA A 1128 14.88 2.26 -24.47
N ARG A 1129 16.15 1.86 -24.62
CA ARG A 1129 16.60 0.58 -25.27
C ARG A 1129 15.85 -0.68 -24.81
N ASP A 1130 15.52 -0.77 -23.52
CA ASP A 1130 14.87 -1.95 -22.93
C ASP A 1130 13.34 -1.89 -22.99
N GLN A 1131 12.79 -0.85 -23.61
CA GLN A 1131 11.36 -0.62 -23.78
C GLN A 1131 10.97 -0.83 -25.25
N ILE A 1132 10.06 -1.77 -25.48
CA ILE A 1132 9.56 -2.06 -26.81
C ILE A 1132 8.30 -1.22 -27.05
N SER A 1133 8.33 -0.41 -28.10
CA SER A 1133 7.19 0.45 -28.43
C SER A 1133 6.00 -0.38 -28.93
N GLY A 1134 4.81 -0.10 -28.38
CA GLY A 1134 3.55 -0.72 -28.80
C GLY A 1134 3.17 -0.42 -30.26
N LEU A 1135 3.76 0.63 -30.86
CA LEU A 1135 3.54 0.99 -32.27
C LEU A 1135 4.42 0.19 -33.24
N SER A 1136 5.63 -0.21 -32.84
CA SER A 1136 6.62 -0.82 -33.76
C SER A 1136 7.04 -2.26 -33.39
N ARG A 1137 6.65 -2.79 -32.22
CA ARG A 1137 7.07 -4.10 -31.69
C ARG A 1137 8.60 -4.31 -31.67
N SER A 1138 9.37 -3.22 -31.73
CA SER A 1138 10.83 -3.17 -31.87
C SER A 1138 11.49 -2.46 -30.67
N THR A 1139 12.77 -2.76 -30.41
CA THR A 1139 13.64 -2.03 -29.46
C THR A 1139 13.99 -0.62 -29.95
N ASN A 1140 13.58 -0.28 -31.18
CA ASN A 1140 13.69 1.04 -31.79
C ASN A 1140 12.31 1.69 -31.87
N GLY A 1141 11.75 2.08 -30.73
CA GLY A 1141 10.48 2.81 -30.71
C GLY A 1141 10.57 4.16 -31.44
N PRO A 1142 9.51 4.60 -32.15
CA PRO A 1142 9.46 5.95 -32.69
C PRO A 1142 9.47 6.99 -31.56
N GLU A 1143 10.06 8.14 -31.85
CA GLU A 1143 9.91 9.35 -31.04
C GLU A 1143 8.66 10.08 -31.50
N GLN A 1144 7.83 10.51 -30.55
CA GLN A 1144 6.60 11.25 -30.85
C GLN A 1144 6.52 12.52 -30.02
N ARG A 1145 5.97 13.58 -30.62
CA ARG A 1145 5.50 14.77 -29.92
C ARG A 1145 4.12 15.19 -30.40
N SER A 1146 3.25 15.69 -29.53
CA SER A 1146 1.88 16.04 -29.88
C SER A 1146 1.32 17.14 -29.00
N HIS A 1147 0.69 18.14 -29.62
CA HIS A 1147 -0.17 19.13 -28.97
C HIS A 1147 -1.62 18.77 -29.26
N ILE A 1148 -2.45 18.70 -28.24
CA ILE A 1148 -3.86 18.34 -28.33
C ILE A 1148 -4.66 19.42 -27.62
N VAL A 1149 -5.56 20.10 -28.34
CA VAL A 1149 -6.49 21.09 -27.79
C VAL A 1149 -7.91 20.57 -27.99
N SER A 1150 -8.78 20.73 -27.00
CA SER A 1150 -10.21 20.49 -27.14
C SER A 1150 -11.01 21.49 -26.32
N ALA A 1151 -12.02 22.10 -26.94
CA ALA A 1151 -13.01 22.93 -26.28
C ALA A 1151 -14.40 22.35 -26.57
N ASP A 1152 -15.25 22.26 -25.55
CA ASP A 1152 -16.63 21.80 -25.60
C ASP A 1152 -17.50 22.81 -24.86
N VAL A 1153 -18.56 23.30 -25.48
CA VAL A 1153 -19.47 24.30 -24.91
C VAL A 1153 -20.90 23.91 -25.23
N ASN A 1154 -21.74 23.82 -24.21
CA ASN A 1154 -23.18 23.61 -24.34
C ASN A 1154 -23.92 24.82 -23.76
N TYR A 1155 -24.91 25.30 -24.48
CA TYR A 1155 -25.74 26.44 -24.10
C TYR A 1155 -27.22 26.11 -24.26
N ASP A 1156 -27.97 26.10 -23.16
CA ASP A 1156 -29.41 25.92 -23.13
C ASP A 1156 -30.10 27.25 -23.48
N LEU A 1157 -30.25 27.54 -24.78
CA LEU A 1157 -30.92 28.75 -25.27
C LEU A 1157 -32.34 28.89 -24.74
N LEU A 1158 -33.06 27.77 -24.68
CA LEU A 1158 -34.40 27.66 -24.14
C LEU A 1158 -34.48 26.31 -23.41
N PRO A 1159 -35.42 26.09 -22.47
CA PRO A 1159 -35.59 24.80 -21.78
C PRO A 1159 -35.82 23.59 -22.71
N TRP A 1160 -36.03 23.85 -23.99
CA TRP A 1160 -36.25 22.87 -25.05
C TRP A 1160 -35.23 22.95 -26.19
N LEU A 1161 -34.23 23.83 -26.12
CA LEU A 1161 -33.22 24.02 -27.18
C LEU A 1161 -31.85 24.18 -26.54
N THR A 1162 -30.99 23.20 -26.77
CA THR A 1162 -29.57 23.23 -26.42
C THR A 1162 -28.74 23.35 -27.69
N ILE A 1163 -27.77 24.25 -27.71
CA ILE A 1163 -26.78 24.33 -28.79
C ILE A 1163 -25.41 24.02 -28.18
N GLY A 1164 -24.77 23.02 -28.74
CA GLY A 1164 -23.43 22.55 -28.39
C GLY A 1164 -22.42 22.87 -29.48
N GLY A 1165 -21.18 23.11 -29.10
CA GLY A 1165 -20.06 23.31 -30.01
C GLY A 1165 -18.82 22.66 -29.45
N LYS A 1166 -18.16 21.82 -30.26
CA LYS A 1166 -16.88 21.21 -29.94
C LYS A 1166 -15.85 21.53 -31.01
N TYR A 1167 -14.67 21.92 -30.59
CA TYR A 1167 -13.52 22.08 -31.47
C TYR A 1167 -12.33 21.38 -30.85
N ALA A 1168 -11.75 20.43 -31.58
CA ALA A 1168 -10.55 19.72 -31.18
C ALA A 1168 -9.48 19.80 -32.27
N MET A 1169 -8.23 19.85 -31.86
CA MET A 1169 -7.09 19.96 -32.76
C MET A 1169 -5.92 19.15 -32.20
N ARG A 1170 -5.28 18.35 -33.06
CA ARG A 1170 -4.02 17.68 -32.77
C ARG A 1170 -2.96 18.16 -33.74
N MET A 1171 -1.84 18.67 -33.25
CA MET A 1171 -0.62 18.86 -34.02
C MET A 1171 0.38 17.81 -33.54
N GLY A 1172 0.57 16.75 -34.30
CA GLY A 1172 1.51 15.68 -33.97
C GLY A 1172 2.72 15.67 -34.88
N GLU A 1173 3.85 15.20 -34.38
CA GLU A 1173 5.00 14.85 -35.20
C GLU A 1173 5.60 13.53 -34.72
N ILE A 1174 6.08 12.71 -35.66
CA ILE A 1174 6.70 11.42 -35.37
C ILE A 1174 7.98 11.26 -36.18
N ARG A 1175 9.00 10.60 -35.60
CA ARG A 1175 10.18 10.16 -36.36
C ARG A 1175 10.62 8.77 -35.94
N LEU A 1176 11.05 7.96 -36.92
CA LEU A 1176 11.46 6.58 -36.69
C LEU A 1176 12.94 6.52 -36.28
N ARG A 1177 13.25 5.64 -35.31
CA ARG A 1177 14.62 5.30 -34.91
C ARG A 1177 15.12 4.10 -35.73
N ASN A 1178 16.24 4.24 -36.40
CA ASN A 1178 16.85 3.18 -37.21
C ASN A 1178 17.67 2.21 -36.34
N SER A 1179 18.07 1.06 -36.91
CA SER A 1179 18.87 0.02 -36.24
C SER A 1179 20.25 0.48 -35.75
N GLY A 1180 20.79 1.57 -36.28
CA GLY A 1180 22.02 2.22 -35.81
C GLY A 1180 21.81 3.32 -34.76
N GLY A 1181 20.58 3.51 -34.27
CA GLY A 1181 20.23 4.55 -33.28
C GLY A 1181 19.98 5.96 -33.84
N ALA A 1182 20.19 6.19 -35.14
CA ALA A 1182 19.88 7.47 -35.78
C ALA A 1182 18.38 7.63 -36.06
N PHE A 1183 17.87 8.86 -35.95
CA PHE A 1183 16.48 9.18 -36.28
C PHE A 1183 16.29 9.63 -37.73
N GLY A 1184 15.15 9.27 -38.32
CA GLY A 1184 14.67 9.83 -39.59
C GLY A 1184 14.19 11.28 -39.47
N ALA A 1185 13.65 11.82 -40.57
CA ALA A 1185 13.01 13.14 -40.57
C ALA A 1185 11.72 13.12 -39.74
N TRP A 1186 11.37 14.26 -39.16
CA TRP A 1186 10.05 14.45 -38.55
C TRP A 1186 8.97 14.41 -39.63
N GLU A 1187 7.93 13.63 -39.38
CA GLU A 1187 6.71 13.58 -40.19
C GLU A 1187 5.57 14.25 -39.40
N GLU A 1188 5.02 15.32 -39.97
CA GLU A 1188 3.89 16.05 -39.40
C GLU A 1188 2.58 15.25 -39.53
N SER A 1189 1.73 15.35 -38.51
CA SER A 1189 0.41 14.73 -38.43
C SER A 1189 -0.56 15.64 -37.69
N THR A 1190 -1.05 16.65 -38.39
CA THR A 1190 -2.01 17.65 -37.95
C THR A 1190 -3.44 17.25 -38.32
N ALA A 1191 -4.35 17.41 -37.36
CA ALA A 1191 -5.77 17.11 -37.52
C ALA A 1191 -6.62 18.15 -36.78
N HIS A 1192 -7.66 18.67 -37.43
CA HIS A 1192 -8.67 19.54 -36.82
C HIS A 1192 -10.04 18.89 -36.91
N LEU A 1193 -10.84 19.01 -35.87
CA LEU A 1193 -12.21 18.53 -35.79
C LEU A 1193 -13.10 19.62 -35.21
N GLY A 1194 -14.02 20.15 -36.01
CA GLY A 1194 -15.08 21.03 -35.54
C GLY A 1194 -16.42 20.31 -35.59
N ILE A 1195 -17.23 20.44 -34.52
CA ILE A 1195 -18.57 19.89 -34.41
C ILE A 1195 -19.47 21.00 -33.87
N VAL A 1196 -20.59 21.25 -34.53
CA VAL A 1196 -21.68 22.08 -34.03
C VAL A 1196 -22.89 21.18 -33.91
N ARG A 1197 -23.49 21.14 -32.73
CA ARG A 1197 -24.62 20.29 -32.40
C ARG A 1197 -25.79 21.13 -31.91
N THR A 1198 -27.00 20.75 -32.25
CA THR A 1198 -28.23 21.40 -31.81
C THR A 1198 -29.21 20.32 -31.42
N ASP A 1199 -29.61 20.32 -30.17
CA ASP A 1199 -30.59 19.41 -29.59
C ASP A 1199 -31.88 20.20 -29.30
N LEU A 1200 -32.98 19.78 -29.91
CA LEU A 1200 -34.30 20.39 -29.80
C LEU A 1200 -35.24 19.40 -29.11
N HIS A 1201 -35.64 19.66 -27.86
CA HIS A 1201 -36.65 18.90 -27.12
C HIS A 1201 -38.06 19.46 -27.35
N ILE A 1202 -38.73 19.03 -28.41
CA ILE A 1202 -40.04 19.55 -28.83
C ILE A 1202 -41.15 19.02 -27.89
N VAL A 1203 -42.09 19.90 -27.52
CA VAL A 1203 -43.28 19.58 -26.70
C VAL A 1203 -43.99 18.33 -27.21
N LYS A 1204 -44.35 17.43 -26.28
CA LYS A 1204 -44.89 16.08 -26.51
C LYS A 1204 -43.85 15.07 -27.00
N ASN A 1205 -42.75 14.80 -26.28
CA ASN A 1205 -41.92 13.58 -26.49
C ASN A 1205 -41.20 13.47 -27.86
N TRP A 1206 -40.78 14.57 -28.48
CA TRP A 1206 -39.97 14.53 -29.72
C TRP A 1206 -38.64 15.25 -29.48
N ASP A 1207 -37.53 14.66 -29.91
CA ASP A 1207 -36.26 15.39 -30.03
C ASP A 1207 -35.89 15.57 -31.49
N ALA A 1208 -35.17 16.62 -31.83
CA ALA A 1208 -34.43 16.72 -33.09
C ALA A 1208 -32.97 17.04 -32.80
N LEU A 1209 -32.09 16.37 -33.53
CA LEU A 1209 -30.64 16.55 -33.49
C LEU A 1209 -30.20 17.05 -34.84
N LEU A 1210 -29.50 18.18 -34.85
CA LEU A 1210 -28.76 18.65 -36.02
C LEU A 1210 -27.30 18.76 -35.62
N GLU A 1211 -26.42 18.10 -36.34
CA GLU A 1211 -24.98 18.14 -36.14
C GLU A 1211 -24.30 18.49 -37.46
N GLY A 1212 -23.34 19.41 -37.42
CA GLY A 1212 -22.42 19.70 -38.51
C GLY A 1212 -21.00 19.39 -38.05
N ARG A 1213 -20.26 18.60 -38.83
CA ARG A 1213 -18.87 18.24 -38.56
C ARG A 1213 -17.95 18.66 -39.71
N ALA A 1214 -16.75 19.10 -39.36
CA ALA A 1214 -15.69 19.40 -40.30
C ALA A 1214 -14.40 18.79 -39.78
N PHE A 1215 -13.81 17.88 -40.53
CA PHE A 1215 -12.52 17.27 -40.24
C PHE A 1215 -11.50 17.73 -41.26
N PHE A 1216 -10.39 18.28 -40.81
CA PHE A 1216 -9.39 18.87 -41.68
C PHE A 1216 -8.02 18.30 -41.35
N LEU A 1217 -7.38 17.69 -42.36
CA LEU A 1217 -6.03 17.14 -42.34
C LEU A 1217 -5.15 17.99 -43.29
N PRO A 1218 -4.45 19.03 -42.77
CA PRO A 1218 -3.67 19.94 -43.58
C PRO A 1218 -2.55 19.26 -44.36
N ASP A 1219 -1.89 18.26 -43.78
CA ASP A 1219 -0.67 17.65 -44.31
C ASP A 1219 -0.90 16.86 -45.60
N ILE A 1220 -2.10 16.28 -45.73
CA ILE A 1220 -2.58 15.65 -46.96
C ILE A 1220 -3.58 16.54 -47.73
N LYS A 1221 -3.77 17.79 -47.29
CA LYS A 1221 -4.71 18.80 -47.84
C LYS A 1221 -6.14 18.26 -48.02
N SER A 1222 -6.59 17.45 -47.07
CA SER A 1222 -7.94 16.87 -47.07
C SER A 1222 -8.83 17.64 -46.10
N THR A 1223 -9.96 18.14 -46.58
CA THR A 1223 -11.04 18.66 -45.73
C THR A 1223 -12.30 17.87 -46.00
N ASP A 1224 -12.78 17.19 -44.98
CA ASP A 1224 -13.97 16.37 -45.06
C ASP A 1224 -15.09 17.03 -44.24
N TYR A 1225 -16.21 17.33 -44.91
CA TYR A 1225 -17.40 17.92 -44.29
C TYR A 1225 -18.49 16.88 -44.13
N GLY A 1226 -19.13 16.92 -42.97
CA GLY A 1226 -20.25 16.06 -42.63
C GLY A 1226 -21.35 16.86 -41.98
N ALA A 1227 -22.58 16.39 -42.17
CA ALA A 1227 -23.71 16.89 -41.42
C ALA A 1227 -24.58 15.70 -41.10
N LEU A 1228 -25.18 15.69 -39.93
CA LEU A 1228 -26.11 14.69 -39.47
C LEU A 1228 -27.38 15.40 -39.03
N ALA A 1229 -28.52 14.95 -39.54
CA ALA A 1229 -29.81 15.41 -39.07
C ALA A 1229 -30.61 14.19 -38.64
N ALA A 1230 -31.16 14.19 -37.43
CA ALA A 1230 -31.98 13.12 -36.92
C ALA A 1230 -33.19 13.68 -36.16
N VAL A 1231 -34.32 12.99 -36.25
CA VAL A 1231 -35.52 13.29 -35.46
C VAL A 1231 -35.87 12.05 -34.66
N TYR A 1232 -35.97 12.21 -33.35
CA TYR A 1232 -36.27 11.18 -32.37
C TYR A 1232 -37.68 11.33 -31.82
N ARG A 1233 -38.37 10.20 -31.65
CA ARG A 1233 -39.63 10.10 -30.95
C ARG A 1233 -39.42 9.31 -29.67
N HIS A 1234 -39.66 9.91 -28.50
CA HIS A 1234 -39.73 9.15 -27.25
C HIS A 1234 -41.02 8.34 -27.20
N VAL A 1235 -40.89 7.06 -26.86
CA VAL A 1235 -42.00 6.14 -26.61
C VAL A 1235 -41.92 5.74 -25.14
N GLY A 1236 -42.72 6.40 -24.31
CA GLY A 1236 -42.56 6.33 -22.85
C GLY A 1236 -41.31 7.10 -22.38
N ASN A 1237 -40.81 6.77 -21.19
CA ASN A 1237 -39.70 7.49 -20.55
C ASN A 1237 -38.31 6.89 -20.86
N ASN A 1238 -38.27 5.66 -21.39
CA ASN A 1238 -37.08 4.80 -21.42
C ASN A 1238 -36.58 4.49 -22.84
N PHE A 1239 -37.26 4.98 -23.87
CA PHE A 1239 -37.00 4.57 -25.25
C PHE A 1239 -37.22 5.71 -26.22
N LYS A 1240 -36.28 5.88 -27.17
CA LYS A 1240 -36.44 6.81 -28.28
C LYS A 1240 -36.03 6.16 -29.60
N VAL A 1241 -36.81 6.42 -30.65
CA VAL A 1241 -36.51 5.98 -32.02
C VAL A 1241 -36.23 7.20 -32.87
N GLY A 1242 -35.04 7.24 -33.44
CA GLY A 1242 -34.58 8.28 -34.34
C GLY A 1242 -34.48 7.79 -35.78
N ALA A 1243 -34.93 8.61 -36.73
CA ALA A 1243 -34.53 8.48 -38.11
C ALA A 1243 -33.69 9.70 -38.49
N GLY A 1244 -32.58 9.46 -39.17
CA GLY A 1244 -31.69 10.53 -39.58
C GLY A 1244 -31.01 10.26 -40.90
N TYR A 1245 -30.22 11.23 -41.33
CA TYR A 1245 -29.42 11.13 -42.53
C TYR A 1245 -28.04 11.74 -42.23
N ASN A 1246 -26.99 10.95 -42.43
CA ASN A 1246 -25.62 11.43 -42.44
C ASN A 1246 -25.29 11.88 -43.87
N PHE A 1247 -25.06 13.17 -44.04
CA PHE A 1247 -24.64 13.81 -45.28
C PHE A 1247 -23.12 13.76 -45.47
N GLY A 1248 -22.36 13.37 -44.43
CA GLY A 1248 -20.89 13.29 -44.45
C GLY A 1248 -20.35 12.11 -45.25
N ARG A 1249 -19.15 12.31 -45.80
CA ARG A 1249 -18.45 11.31 -46.64
C ARG A 1249 -17.26 10.67 -45.94
N PHE A 1250 -17.18 10.71 -44.61
CA PHE A 1250 -16.05 10.20 -43.84
C PHE A 1250 -16.54 9.79 -42.44
N SER A 1251 -15.85 8.82 -41.83
CA SER A 1251 -16.13 8.33 -40.48
C SER A 1251 -15.69 9.33 -39.40
N ASP A 1252 -16.40 9.35 -38.25
CA ASP A 1252 -15.99 10.07 -37.04
C ASP A 1252 -14.93 9.29 -36.22
N ASP A 1253 -14.71 8.01 -36.51
CA ASP A 1253 -13.56 7.26 -36.02
C ASP A 1253 -12.30 7.64 -36.81
N LEU A 1254 -11.38 8.36 -36.16
CA LEU A 1254 -10.08 8.76 -36.72
C LEU A 1254 -9.18 7.59 -37.17
N ARG A 1255 -9.58 6.33 -36.90
CA ARG A 1255 -8.91 5.10 -37.35
C ARG A 1255 -9.49 4.53 -38.65
N ASP A 1256 -10.66 5.01 -39.07
CA ASP A 1256 -11.38 4.57 -40.26
C ASP A 1256 -11.27 5.63 -41.36
N LEU A 1257 -10.45 5.32 -42.37
CA LEU A 1257 -10.14 6.21 -43.51
C LEU A 1257 -11.12 6.02 -44.69
N THR A 1258 -12.28 5.38 -44.47
CA THR A 1258 -13.28 5.16 -45.52
C THR A 1258 -14.04 6.46 -45.87
N LEU A 1259 -14.14 6.75 -47.17
CA LEU A 1259 -14.64 8.03 -47.70
C LEU A 1259 -16.06 7.93 -48.31
N ASP A 1260 -17.02 7.36 -47.58
CA ASP A 1260 -18.36 7.07 -48.13
C ASP A 1260 -19.50 6.89 -47.11
N ASP A 1261 -19.35 7.41 -45.90
CA ASP A 1261 -20.28 7.22 -44.77
C ASP A 1261 -21.64 7.96 -44.91
N ARG A 1262 -21.97 8.41 -46.12
CA ARG A 1262 -23.18 9.18 -46.43
C ARG A 1262 -24.39 8.26 -46.55
N GLY A 1263 -25.46 8.54 -45.82
CA GLY A 1263 -26.79 8.05 -46.16
C GLY A 1263 -27.78 8.03 -44.98
N PRO A 1264 -28.99 7.50 -45.21
CA PRO A 1264 -30.00 7.43 -44.17
C PRO A 1264 -29.62 6.40 -43.11
N PHE A 1265 -29.95 6.70 -41.85
CA PHE A 1265 -29.86 5.75 -40.75
C PHE A 1265 -31.12 5.78 -39.89
N LEU A 1266 -31.38 4.64 -39.25
CA LEU A 1266 -32.35 4.48 -38.19
C LEU A 1266 -31.57 4.18 -36.91
N ASN A 1267 -31.78 4.99 -35.88
CA ASN A 1267 -31.15 4.84 -34.57
C ASN A 1267 -32.21 4.54 -33.51
N ILE A 1268 -31.93 3.59 -32.64
CA ILE A 1268 -32.83 3.16 -31.58
C ILE A 1268 -32.04 3.20 -30.28
N VAL A 1269 -32.49 4.02 -29.34
CA VAL A 1269 -31.82 4.20 -28.05
C VAL A 1269 -32.78 3.85 -26.92
N GLY A 1270 -32.42 2.83 -26.16
CA GLY A 1270 -33.03 2.50 -24.87
C GLY A 1270 -32.18 3.01 -23.72
N LYS A 1271 -32.81 3.68 -22.76
CA LYS A 1271 -32.21 4.11 -21.49
C LYS A 1271 -33.04 3.58 -20.33
N PHE A 1272 -32.41 2.91 -19.36
CA PHE A 1272 -33.09 2.27 -18.24
C PHE A 1272 -32.44 2.62 -16.92
#